data_AF-A0AA39CS34-F1
#
_entry.id   AF-A0AA39CS34-F1
#
_cell.length_a   1.000
_cell.length_b   1.000
_cell.length_c   1.000
_cell.angle_alpha   90.00
_cell.angle_beta   90.00
_cell.angle_gamma   90.00
#
_symmetry.space_group_name_H-M   'P 1'
#
loop_
_entity.id
_entity.type
_entity.pdbx_description
1 polymer ?
#
loop_
_entity_poly.entity_id
_entity_poly.type
_entity_poly.pdbx_seq_one_letter_code
_entity_poly.pdbx_strand_id
1 'polypeptide(L)'
;MSCHAPLRRNLLALLVCASLPSLAAAETAPAVDAQSATTLDSVSVIGRGEARQVQRVTAEDMKVLPPGANPLKLLASKPGVHFESADATGAYEWSTSISLRGFNQNRLGYTLDGIPLGNMSYGNSNGLHISRAVISENLGGAEVSTGIGALGTPSTSNLGGVFQFYSIDPSTEYGVVLAQSLGSDSARRSYARLETGEHQGFAAYLSGAYSESDKWKGKGSHELKQFNGKATYNFGVDSRITALFNASRRVEADYQDLSLEMIDRLGWNWDNYAPDWNRALAAARGQYSGGVNSPWDAYYSGHGLRNDDVSSIAGDFGLNETMRLKVNVYNHSNRGQGHWFSPSNPSNPGTSREIPISIRTTEYAIDRTGVTSAFTWNVGGHELEAGLWYEDNGHSVQRNFYYIDGPITDDFFLRNPDQRVWHQRYTTITRQFYVQDRFRLFDDRLTIDVGAKSPNTRTSVRTPLGSYASNSSLTAKKGLLPQAGFNFKLDERNEIFGSYAKNIAAYALGVGSPFNVPQVAFDASAKDLKPEQSRTIELGWRGYGQGYEASVAVYDVKFDNRLLAIAQCVGILGCPALYSNVGSVTSRGAEATLQLKPMQDLVWSNALSWNDSSYDNDYVNNGVVPTRGKKTVDTPEWMFASTLAWTPGPWDLRLAANHVGKRYVTYTNDVSVPSYWLINASVAYDMGKLGPAQNLTLALNLTNLADKQYLATINTNGTYAADPTRSLATMQVGAPRQVMATATRIADPETRRRLLRLAWQGTGAAIALAAMPGIAATGPRPRLGRDPFTLGIAAGDPDPQGAVLWTRLAPDPLNGGGMPSRAIPVRWFIAEDPAMRRLVQRGVAAAVPELAHSVHVEVTGLRPGRDYYYRFACDGGEESPVGHFRTAPMPDAQLQQLRLALCTCQAWNSGYYPVLADIARSDVDLVLHAGDYLYEYSPLQNARGSTLDAQRFSGETLSLERYRDQYALYKLDPDLQAAHAAHAFAVIWDDHEVQNDYSGIHPEKSDVPTEDFIVRRAAAYRAFYEHLPMRSTPAGNGGLRVHRRLRYGDLAQLTLLDCRQFRPANPCGVGESPRCEAALDPRMSMLGVGQEAWFAQSMAAAAGTRWNVVVQQLLMAQLRLEQGTPRERFWNDAWDGYPAARKRLLQAMQAGGQGNAIVLGGDWHSTFVNDLKLDFDAADAPVIATEFIAPAISSGGDDTPYGPYYGPSIPQNPHIRYFDGDRRGWWKLQLNRQTVDAELRFADSVLRRDAEVRTAARFQVSHGRPGAVPV
;
A
#
# COMPACT_ATOMS: atom_id res chain seq x y z
N MET A 1 -22.68 -8.28 -22.39
CA MET A 1 -22.35 -7.36 -23.49
C MET A 1 -21.41 -6.27 -22.97
N SER A 2 -20.18 -6.31 -23.49
CA SER A 2 -19.21 -5.22 -23.66
C SER A 2 -18.82 -4.38 -22.44
N CYS A 3 -17.97 -4.93 -21.57
CA CYS A 3 -17.06 -4.14 -20.74
C CYS A 3 -15.62 -4.33 -21.26
N HIS A 4 -15.23 -3.48 -22.22
CA HIS A 4 -13.82 -3.25 -22.52
C HIS A 4 -13.16 -2.53 -21.33
N ALA A 5 -12.11 -3.12 -20.78
CA ALA A 5 -11.21 -2.44 -19.83
C ALA A 5 -9.82 -2.25 -20.48
N PRO A 6 -9.17 -1.10 -20.28
CA PRO A 6 -8.12 -0.61 -21.16
C PRO A 6 -6.73 -0.91 -20.59
N LEU A 7 -6.12 -2.03 -21.02
CA LEU A 7 -4.70 -2.33 -20.75
C LEU A 7 -3.73 -1.72 -21.78
N ARG A 8 -4.22 -0.84 -22.66
CA ARG A 8 -3.41 -0.03 -23.57
C ARG A 8 -3.37 1.42 -23.11
N ARG A 9 -2.53 1.78 -22.12
CA ARG A 9 -2.20 3.21 -21.86
C ARG A 9 -0.91 3.51 -21.08
N ASN A 10 -0.11 2.51 -20.72
CA ASN A 10 1.19 2.73 -20.03
C ASN A 10 2.40 2.86 -20.97
N LEU A 11 2.20 2.92 -22.28
CA LEU A 11 3.29 3.04 -23.27
C LEU A 11 3.68 4.50 -23.59
N LEU A 12 2.93 5.50 -23.13
CA LEU A 12 3.23 6.91 -23.47
C LEU A 12 4.27 7.57 -22.54
N ALA A 13 4.48 7.05 -21.32
CA ALA A 13 5.37 7.67 -20.34
C ALA A 13 6.87 7.35 -20.55
N LEU A 14 7.18 6.27 -21.30
CA LEU A 14 8.56 5.86 -21.59
C LEU A 14 9.09 6.37 -22.94
N LEU A 15 8.23 6.93 -23.80
CA LEU A 15 8.61 7.38 -25.14
C LEU A 15 9.03 8.86 -25.23
N VAL A 16 8.82 9.67 -24.18
CA VAL A 16 9.22 11.10 -24.19
C VAL A 16 10.66 11.30 -23.70
N CYS A 17 11.25 10.35 -22.96
CA CYS A 17 12.64 10.47 -22.48
C CYS A 17 13.70 9.98 -23.47
N ALA A 18 13.32 9.43 -24.63
CA ALA A 18 14.24 8.78 -25.56
C ALA A 18 14.71 9.65 -26.74
N SER A 19 14.38 10.94 -26.78
CA SER A 19 14.75 11.79 -27.93
C SER A 19 15.00 13.25 -27.58
N LEU A 20 16.16 13.57 -27.00
CA LEU A 20 16.82 14.88 -27.22
C LEU A 20 18.35 14.70 -27.28
N PRO A 21 19.04 15.29 -28.27
CA PRO A 21 20.46 15.09 -28.52
C PRO A 21 21.36 15.96 -27.64
N SER A 22 22.60 15.50 -27.49
CA SER A 22 23.76 16.19 -26.94
C SER A 22 23.98 17.60 -27.51
N LEU A 23 24.11 18.62 -26.65
CA LEU A 23 24.82 19.86 -26.95
C LEU A 23 25.60 20.36 -25.72
N ALA A 24 26.76 20.93 -26.03
CA ALA A 24 27.93 21.07 -25.17
C ALA A 24 27.93 22.32 -24.26
N ALA A 25 28.94 22.32 -23.39
CA ALA A 25 29.24 23.27 -22.32
C ALA A 25 29.34 24.76 -22.73
N ALA A 26 28.89 25.64 -21.82
CA ALA A 26 29.40 27.00 -21.63
C ALA A 26 29.09 27.49 -20.19
N GLU A 27 29.85 28.50 -19.75
CA GLU A 27 30.10 28.94 -18.37
C GLU A 27 28.91 29.47 -17.56
N THR A 28 29.15 29.46 -16.24
CA THR A 28 28.28 29.77 -15.10
C THR A 28 27.72 31.20 -15.04
N ALA A 29 26.40 31.31 -14.85
CA ALA A 29 25.69 32.44 -14.23
C ALA A 29 24.52 31.88 -13.38
N PRO A 30 24.09 32.56 -12.28
CA PRO A 30 23.29 31.96 -11.21
C PRO A 30 21.85 31.65 -11.63
N ALA A 31 21.36 30.50 -11.18
CA ALA A 31 20.05 29.93 -11.47
C ALA A 31 18.88 30.78 -10.93
N VAL A 32 17.82 30.88 -11.73
CA VAL A 32 16.52 31.43 -11.33
C VAL A 32 15.73 30.32 -10.62
N ASP A 33 15.29 30.67 -9.41
CA ASP A 33 14.85 29.82 -8.31
C ASP A 33 13.67 28.88 -8.65
N ALA A 34 13.92 27.57 -8.68
CA ALA A 34 12.89 26.54 -8.65
C ALA A 34 12.69 26.12 -7.19
N GLN A 35 11.59 26.58 -6.57
CA GLN A 35 11.36 26.46 -5.14
C GLN A 35 11.38 25.00 -4.64
N SER A 36 12.48 24.58 -4.01
CA SER A 36 12.61 23.39 -3.16
C SER A 36 12.37 23.77 -1.69
N ALA A 37 12.16 22.80 -0.79
CA ALA A 37 12.03 23.08 0.64
C ALA A 37 13.20 23.92 1.22
N THR A 38 14.42 23.73 0.69
CA THR A 38 15.61 24.51 1.06
C THR A 38 15.57 25.97 0.63
N THR A 39 14.78 26.33 -0.38
CA THR A 39 14.61 27.73 -0.82
C THR A 39 13.65 28.52 0.06
N LEU A 40 12.65 27.84 0.65
CA LEU A 40 11.65 28.46 1.53
C LEU A 40 12.25 29.07 2.81
N ASP A 41 13.40 28.56 3.28
CA ASP A 41 14.11 29.09 4.45
C ASP A 41 14.70 30.49 4.21
N SER A 42 14.82 30.94 2.95
CA SER A 42 15.39 32.25 2.58
C SER A 42 14.36 33.30 2.15
N VAL A 43 13.07 32.92 2.05
CA VAL A 43 12.00 33.74 1.46
C VAL A 43 11.13 34.38 2.55
N SER A 44 10.80 35.66 2.39
CA SER A 44 9.92 36.40 3.33
C SER A 44 8.60 35.66 3.60
N VAL A 45 8.22 35.60 4.88
CA VAL A 45 7.05 34.89 5.41
C VAL A 45 5.73 35.42 4.82
N ILE A 46 5.71 36.71 4.41
CA ILE A 46 4.54 37.42 3.89
C ILE A 46 4.56 37.66 2.37
N GLY A 47 5.41 36.93 1.63
CA GLY A 47 5.34 36.87 0.16
C GLY A 47 5.87 38.10 -0.59
N ARG A 48 7.07 38.62 -0.24
CA ARG A 48 7.69 39.76 -0.94
C ARG A 48 7.71 39.60 -2.46
N GLY A 49 7.29 40.64 -3.19
CA GLY A 49 7.25 40.65 -4.66
C GLY A 49 6.01 40.01 -5.30
N GLU A 50 5.18 39.26 -4.56
CA GLU A 50 4.01 38.55 -5.09
C GLU A 50 2.81 39.47 -5.37
N ALA A 51 2.05 39.23 -6.44
CA ALA A 51 0.85 40.01 -6.77
C ALA A 51 -0.40 39.63 -5.93
N ARG A 52 -0.23 38.84 -4.88
CA ARG A 52 -1.29 38.33 -3.98
C ARG A 52 -0.77 38.17 -2.55
N GLN A 53 -1.68 37.94 -1.61
CA GLN A 53 -1.29 37.54 -0.26
C GLN A 53 -0.87 36.08 -0.24
N VAL A 54 0.37 35.87 0.21
CA VAL A 54 1.00 34.58 0.40
C VAL A 54 1.54 34.49 1.82
N GLN A 55 1.28 33.37 2.49
CA GLN A 55 1.78 33.08 3.83
C GLN A 55 2.56 31.78 3.78
N ARG A 56 3.81 31.80 4.24
CA ARG A 56 4.69 30.63 4.25
C ARG A 56 4.88 30.09 5.67
N VAL A 57 4.93 28.77 5.79
CA VAL A 57 5.33 28.01 6.97
C VAL A 57 6.70 27.41 6.66
N THR A 58 7.70 27.77 7.46
CA THR A 58 9.09 27.32 7.30
C THR A 58 9.41 26.13 8.21
N ALA A 59 10.61 25.56 8.08
CA ALA A 59 11.14 24.55 8.99
C ALA A 59 11.10 24.99 10.46
N GLU A 60 11.32 26.28 10.72
CA GLU A 60 11.28 26.83 12.07
C GLU A 60 9.87 26.85 12.66
N ASP A 61 8.85 27.18 11.88
CA ASP A 61 7.45 27.19 12.36
C ASP A 61 6.99 25.79 12.84
N MET A 62 7.57 24.73 12.28
CA MET A 62 7.20 23.35 12.58
C MET A 62 7.57 22.88 14.00
N LYS A 63 8.56 23.50 14.63
CA LYS A 63 9.06 23.11 15.97
C LYS A 63 8.08 23.40 17.12
N VAL A 64 7.02 24.18 16.88
CA VAL A 64 6.00 24.49 17.89
C VAL A 64 5.13 23.26 18.21
N LEU A 65 4.90 22.40 17.22
CA LEU A 65 4.03 21.24 17.37
C LEU A 65 4.83 20.00 17.77
N PRO A 66 4.23 19.07 18.53
CA PRO A 66 4.85 17.78 18.79
C PRO A 66 5.02 16.99 17.48
N PRO A 67 6.03 16.10 17.39
CA PRO A 67 6.16 15.16 16.28
C PRO A 67 4.87 14.35 16.08
N GLY A 68 4.53 14.06 14.83
CA GLY A 68 3.28 13.38 14.48
C GLY A 68 2.06 14.30 14.39
N ALA A 69 2.20 15.59 14.68
CA ALA A 69 1.11 16.54 14.51
C ALA A 69 0.73 16.69 13.03
N ASN A 70 -0.57 16.89 12.81
CA ASN A 70 -1.15 17.12 11.50
C ASN A 70 -0.57 18.41 10.88
N PRO A 71 -0.02 18.35 9.66
CA PRO A 71 0.50 19.51 8.95
C PRO A 71 -0.45 20.71 8.87
N LEU A 72 -1.77 20.47 8.82
CA LEU A 72 -2.76 21.54 8.78
C LEU A 72 -2.78 22.40 10.04
N LYS A 73 -2.39 21.84 11.18
CA LYS A 73 -2.35 22.57 12.46
C LYS A 73 -1.31 23.68 12.47
N LEU A 74 -0.24 23.55 11.67
CA LEU A 74 0.79 24.59 11.51
C LEU A 74 0.21 25.86 10.89
N LEU A 75 -0.72 25.68 9.96
CA LEU A 75 -1.35 26.74 9.19
C LEU A 75 -2.35 27.53 10.02
N ALA A 76 -2.84 26.98 11.13
CA ALA A 76 -3.78 27.63 12.05
C ALA A 76 -3.24 28.94 12.67
N SER A 77 -1.92 29.13 12.65
CA SER A 77 -1.26 30.36 13.12
C SER A 77 -1.27 31.48 12.07
N LYS A 78 -1.65 31.18 10.82
CA LYS A 78 -1.66 32.12 9.70
C LYS A 78 -3.01 32.84 9.62
N PRO A 79 -3.04 34.10 9.15
CA PRO A 79 -4.29 34.87 9.05
C PRO A 79 -5.30 34.16 8.13
N GLY A 80 -6.57 34.27 8.49
CA GLY A 80 -7.69 33.73 7.74
C GLY A 80 -7.86 32.22 7.87
N VAL A 81 -6.87 31.48 8.41
CA VAL A 81 -6.89 30.03 8.52
C VAL A 81 -7.47 29.59 9.85
N HIS A 82 -8.53 28.79 9.80
CA HIS A 82 -9.14 28.16 10.95
C HIS A 82 -8.97 26.64 10.83
N PHE A 83 -8.33 26.01 11.81
CA PHE A 83 -8.14 24.56 11.87
C PHE A 83 -8.69 24.00 13.19
N GLU A 84 -9.33 22.85 13.10
CA GLU A 84 -10.02 22.18 14.21
C GLU A 84 -9.63 20.71 14.30
N SER A 85 -9.65 20.19 15.53
CA SER A 85 -9.48 18.77 15.82
C SER A 85 -9.94 18.47 17.25
N ALA A 86 -10.55 17.30 17.45
CA ALA A 86 -10.93 16.81 18.78
C ALA A 86 -9.73 16.35 19.61
N ASP A 87 -8.64 15.92 18.97
CA ASP A 87 -7.40 15.52 19.65
C ASP A 87 -6.29 16.59 19.51
N ALA A 88 -5.27 16.48 20.37
CA ALA A 88 -4.19 17.44 20.44
C ALA A 88 -3.20 17.39 19.28
N THR A 89 -3.06 16.29 18.55
CA THR A 89 -2.12 16.21 17.42
C THR A 89 -2.79 16.56 16.08
N GLY A 90 -4.12 16.61 16.02
CA GLY A 90 -4.84 16.65 14.75
C GLY A 90 -4.89 15.28 14.07
N ALA A 91 -4.64 14.19 14.80
CA ALA A 91 -4.56 12.88 14.19
C ALA A 91 -5.92 12.47 13.64
N TYR A 92 -6.96 12.39 14.46
CA TYR A 92 -8.32 11.87 14.19
C TYR A 92 -9.04 12.62 13.07
N GLU A 93 -9.02 12.05 11.87
CA GLU A 93 -9.41 12.73 10.63
C GLU A 93 -10.91 13.08 10.57
N TRP A 94 -11.77 12.34 11.28
CA TRP A 94 -13.20 12.66 11.34
C TRP A 94 -13.46 14.02 11.99
N SER A 95 -12.62 14.39 12.96
CA SER A 95 -12.73 15.67 13.65
C SER A 95 -11.90 16.77 12.98
N THR A 96 -11.06 16.46 12.00
CA THR A 96 -10.22 17.49 11.37
C THR A 96 -11.02 18.29 10.36
N SER A 97 -10.99 19.61 10.51
CA SER A 97 -11.58 20.57 9.58
C SER A 97 -10.64 21.75 9.41
N ILE A 98 -10.54 22.27 8.19
CA ILE A 98 -9.86 23.53 7.89
C ILE A 98 -10.76 24.45 7.07
N SER A 99 -10.69 25.75 7.34
CA SER A 99 -11.31 26.78 6.51
C SER A 99 -10.42 28.01 6.35
N LEU A 100 -10.65 28.75 5.27
CA LEU A 100 -9.91 29.95 4.90
C LEU A 100 -10.89 30.95 4.29
N ARG A 101 -11.00 32.17 4.82
CA ARG A 101 -11.89 33.25 4.27
C ARG A 101 -13.34 32.79 3.96
N GLY A 102 -13.92 31.92 4.79
CA GLY A 102 -15.26 31.34 4.59
C GLY A 102 -15.33 30.18 3.57
N PHE A 103 -14.23 29.84 2.91
CA PHE A 103 -14.07 28.59 2.16
C PHE A 103 -13.77 27.46 3.15
N ASN A 104 -14.62 26.44 3.21
CA ASN A 104 -14.29 25.25 3.98
C ASN A 104 -13.39 24.29 3.18
N GLN A 105 -12.88 23.27 3.86
CA GLN A 105 -11.95 22.26 3.35
C GLN A 105 -12.32 21.73 1.95
N ASN A 106 -13.61 21.46 1.71
CA ASN A 106 -14.09 20.91 0.44
C ASN A 106 -14.04 21.89 -0.75
N ARG A 107 -13.61 23.14 -0.52
CA ARG A 107 -13.60 24.25 -1.49
C ARG A 107 -12.23 24.90 -1.63
N LEU A 108 -11.21 24.22 -1.12
CA LEU A 108 -9.82 24.64 -1.15
C LEU A 108 -9.01 23.70 -2.04
N GLY A 109 -7.88 24.19 -2.55
CA GLY A 109 -6.92 23.38 -3.30
C GLY A 109 -5.79 22.88 -2.40
N TYR A 110 -5.31 21.66 -2.64
CA TYR A 110 -4.24 21.07 -1.87
C TYR A 110 -3.26 20.31 -2.77
N THR A 111 -1.97 20.48 -2.55
CA THR A 111 -0.93 19.69 -3.25
C THR A 111 0.21 19.28 -2.32
N LEU A 112 0.85 18.14 -2.58
CA LEU A 112 2.16 17.77 -2.03
C LEU A 112 3.13 17.59 -3.20
N ASP A 113 4.20 18.40 -3.27
CA ASP A 113 5.18 18.35 -4.38
C ASP A 113 4.50 18.37 -5.78
N GLY A 114 3.42 19.16 -5.91
CA GLY A 114 2.61 19.27 -7.13
C GLY A 114 1.61 18.14 -7.37
N ILE A 115 1.60 17.08 -6.56
CA ILE A 115 0.57 16.03 -6.59
C ILE A 115 -0.73 16.61 -6.01
N PRO A 116 -1.87 16.61 -6.72
CA PRO A 116 -3.15 17.09 -6.19
C PRO A 116 -3.60 16.20 -5.03
N LEU A 117 -4.00 16.75 -3.89
CA LEU A 117 -4.46 15.96 -2.74
C LEU A 117 -5.99 15.90 -2.62
N GLY A 118 -6.70 16.31 -3.67
CA GLY A 118 -8.16 16.31 -3.70
C GLY A 118 -8.73 17.35 -2.74
N ASN A 119 -9.81 17.01 -2.04
CA ASN A 119 -10.48 17.90 -1.09
C ASN A 119 -10.11 17.63 0.38
N MET A 120 -9.23 16.66 0.66
CA MET A 120 -8.84 16.20 2.00
C MET A 120 -9.98 15.75 2.93
N SER A 121 -11.22 15.57 2.47
CA SER A 121 -12.33 15.15 3.32
C SER A 121 -12.12 13.75 3.94
N TYR A 122 -12.73 13.47 5.09
CA TYR A 122 -12.70 12.13 5.70
C TYR A 122 -13.23 11.05 4.74
N GLY A 123 -14.39 11.29 4.12
CA GLY A 123 -14.98 10.48 3.05
C GLY A 123 -14.32 10.72 1.70
N ASN A 124 -12.99 10.65 1.69
CA ASN A 124 -12.15 11.02 0.56
C ASN A 124 -12.53 10.28 -0.73
N SER A 125 -12.64 11.03 -1.83
CA SER A 125 -13.12 10.52 -3.13
C SER A 125 -12.25 10.93 -4.33
N ASN A 126 -11.29 11.83 -4.14
CA ASN A 126 -10.49 12.40 -5.23
C ASN A 126 -9.05 12.77 -4.83
N GLY A 127 -8.55 12.27 -3.71
CA GLY A 127 -7.20 12.61 -3.24
C GLY A 127 -6.78 11.84 -2.00
N LEU A 128 -6.13 12.48 -1.04
CA LEU A 128 -5.81 11.94 0.30
C LEU A 128 -5.49 13.06 1.28
N HIS A 129 -5.67 12.81 2.57
CA HIS A 129 -5.36 13.78 3.62
C HIS A 129 -3.83 13.94 3.78
N ILE A 130 -3.33 15.14 4.06
CA ILE A 130 -1.88 15.43 4.12
C ILE A 130 -1.14 14.59 5.16
N SER A 131 -1.76 14.33 6.33
CA SER A 131 -1.21 13.45 7.38
C SER A 131 -0.96 12.01 6.93
N ARG A 132 -1.61 11.56 5.84
CA ARG A 132 -1.38 10.24 5.22
C ARG A 132 -0.49 10.32 3.99
N ALA A 133 -0.25 11.49 3.44
CA ALA A 133 0.56 11.71 2.24
C ALA A 133 2.05 11.87 2.53
N VAL A 134 2.39 12.42 3.70
CA VAL A 134 3.77 12.62 4.14
C VAL A 134 3.86 12.44 5.66
N ILE A 135 4.96 11.86 6.14
CA ILE A 135 5.30 11.83 7.56
C ILE A 135 5.58 13.27 8.00
N SER A 136 5.03 13.71 9.14
CA SER A 136 5.15 15.09 9.62
C SER A 136 6.59 15.62 9.68
N GLU A 137 7.54 14.79 10.08
CA GLU A 137 8.97 15.09 10.19
C GLU A 137 9.66 15.18 8.82
N ASN A 138 8.99 14.72 7.76
CA ASN A 138 9.43 14.87 6.37
C ASN A 138 8.80 16.07 5.67
N LEU A 139 7.91 16.81 6.33
CA LEU A 139 7.40 18.06 5.79
C LEU A 139 8.53 19.09 5.83
N GLY A 140 8.78 19.76 4.70
CA GLY A 140 9.79 20.82 4.58
C GLY A 140 9.21 22.22 4.68
N GLY A 141 7.93 22.37 4.37
CA GLY A 141 7.21 23.63 4.52
C GLY A 141 5.83 23.57 3.90
N ALA A 142 5.11 24.67 4.05
CA ALA A 142 3.81 24.84 3.41
C ALA A 142 3.58 26.30 3.01
N GLU A 143 2.83 26.50 1.94
CA GLU A 143 2.39 27.81 1.49
C GLU A 143 0.87 27.88 1.48
N VAL A 144 0.32 28.99 1.97
CA VAL A 144 -1.07 29.39 1.77
C VAL A 144 -1.10 30.54 0.78
N SER A 145 -1.74 30.30 -0.36
CA SER A 145 -1.97 31.31 -1.40
C SER A 145 -3.46 31.63 -1.46
N THR A 146 -3.82 32.90 -1.26
CA THR A 146 -5.20 33.41 -1.31
C THR A 146 -5.44 34.27 -2.56
N GLY A 147 -6.71 34.41 -2.98
CA GLY A 147 -7.06 35.22 -4.15
C GLY A 147 -6.79 34.49 -5.48
N ILE A 148 -5.85 34.99 -6.29
CA ILE A 148 -5.32 34.29 -7.47
C ILE A 148 -4.46 33.11 -7.04
N GLY A 149 -5.07 32.07 -6.45
CA GLY A 149 -4.33 30.84 -6.11
C GLY A 149 -3.50 30.40 -7.32
N ALA A 150 -2.22 30.06 -7.11
CA ALA A 150 -1.24 29.85 -8.18
C ALA A 150 -1.89 29.14 -9.36
N LEU A 151 -2.02 29.86 -10.48
CA LEU A 151 -2.99 29.56 -11.55
C LEU A 151 -2.77 28.15 -12.14
N GLY A 152 -1.53 27.69 -12.11
CA GLY A 152 -1.13 26.33 -12.50
C GLY A 152 -1.38 25.22 -11.48
N THR A 153 -1.91 25.52 -10.29
CA THR A 153 -2.15 24.50 -9.27
C THR A 153 -3.31 23.59 -9.68
N PRO A 154 -3.09 22.27 -9.77
CA PRO A 154 -4.14 21.32 -10.06
C PRO A 154 -5.09 21.13 -8.85
N SER A 155 -6.37 21.44 -9.03
CA SER A 155 -7.41 21.15 -8.04
C SER A 155 -8.80 21.11 -8.67
N THR A 156 -9.62 20.13 -8.28
CA THR A 156 -11.05 20.08 -8.68
C THR A 156 -11.96 20.82 -7.70
N SER A 157 -11.46 21.28 -6.56
CA SER A 157 -12.25 21.87 -5.46
C SER A 157 -11.95 23.34 -5.20
N ASN A 158 -10.83 23.87 -5.69
CA ASN A 158 -10.37 25.22 -5.34
C ASN A 158 -11.32 26.33 -5.82
N LEU A 159 -11.98 27.01 -4.88
CA LEU A 159 -12.76 28.21 -5.11
C LEU A 159 -12.11 29.49 -4.52
N GLY A 160 -11.10 29.42 -3.67
CA GLY A 160 -10.70 30.59 -2.88
C GLY A 160 -9.25 30.68 -2.43
N GLY A 161 -8.57 29.54 -2.38
CA GLY A 161 -7.22 29.46 -1.84
C GLY A 161 -6.64 28.06 -1.97
N VAL A 162 -5.32 28.01 -1.96
CA VAL A 162 -4.52 26.81 -2.17
C VAL A 162 -3.54 26.66 -1.02
N PHE A 163 -3.44 25.42 -0.52
CA PHE A 163 -2.40 24.96 0.38
C PHE A 163 -1.42 24.08 -0.39
N GLN A 164 -0.16 24.50 -0.47
CA GLN A 164 0.89 23.74 -1.13
C GLN A 164 1.87 23.24 -0.08
N PHE A 165 2.01 21.93 0.04
CA PHE A 165 2.96 21.27 0.93
C PHE A 165 4.18 20.83 0.14
N TYR A 166 5.34 20.93 0.78
CA TYR A 166 6.61 20.55 0.20
C TYR A 166 7.27 19.53 1.12
N SER A 167 7.69 18.40 0.56
CA SER A 167 8.51 17.45 1.31
C SER A 167 9.97 17.89 1.31
N ILE A 168 10.71 17.59 2.39
CA ILE A 168 12.14 17.86 2.43
C ILE A 168 12.89 17.09 1.36
N ASP A 169 14.01 17.65 0.91
CA ASP A 169 14.91 16.93 0.02
C ASP A 169 15.82 15.96 0.80
N PRO A 170 16.36 14.92 0.14
CA PRO A 170 17.42 14.11 0.72
C PRO A 170 18.61 14.98 1.15
N SER A 171 19.21 14.62 2.28
CA SER A 171 20.41 15.32 2.75
C SER A 171 21.57 15.06 1.78
N THR A 172 22.43 16.07 1.60
CA THR A 172 23.71 15.92 0.90
C THR A 172 24.69 15.06 1.69
N GLU A 173 24.45 14.90 2.98
CA GLU A 173 25.26 14.08 3.88
C GLU A 173 24.55 12.76 4.23
N TYR A 174 25.32 11.67 4.29
CA TYR A 174 24.83 10.41 4.82
C TYR A 174 24.56 10.54 6.32
N GLY A 175 23.42 10.06 6.79
CA GLY A 175 23.04 10.20 8.19
C GLY A 175 21.83 9.35 8.58
N VAL A 176 21.65 9.20 9.88
CA VAL A 176 20.44 8.58 10.45
C VAL A 176 19.82 9.54 11.43
N VAL A 177 18.53 9.83 11.25
CA VAL A 177 17.72 10.62 12.19
C VAL A 177 16.79 9.66 12.93
N LEU A 178 16.81 9.71 14.26
CA LEU A 178 15.91 8.96 15.13
C LEU A 178 15.16 9.92 16.03
N ALA A 179 13.85 9.77 16.15
CA ALA A 179 13.05 10.47 17.14
C ALA A 179 12.13 9.51 17.89
N GLN A 180 12.06 9.68 19.21
CA GLN A 180 11.14 8.96 20.08
C GLN A 180 10.35 9.96 20.91
N SER A 181 9.03 9.88 20.84
CA SER A 181 8.12 10.68 21.63
C SER A 181 7.26 9.81 22.54
N LEU A 182 6.96 10.32 23.73
CA LEU A 182 6.10 9.72 24.74
C LEU A 182 5.25 10.82 25.39
N GLY A 183 3.97 10.58 25.63
CA GLY A 183 3.07 11.61 26.12
C GLY A 183 1.83 11.11 26.84
N SER A 184 0.93 12.05 27.10
CA SER A 184 -0.42 11.84 27.61
C SER A 184 -1.19 10.77 26.81
N ASP A 185 -2.17 10.13 27.45
CA ASP A 185 -3.03 9.09 26.85
C ASP A 185 -2.24 7.93 26.21
N SER A 186 -1.17 7.50 26.90
CA SER A 186 -0.28 6.44 26.43
C SER A 186 0.35 6.72 25.05
N ALA A 187 0.41 7.99 24.64
CA ALA A 187 0.88 8.35 23.32
C ALA A 187 2.36 7.97 23.17
N ARG A 188 2.66 7.24 22.10
CA ARG A 188 4.01 6.84 21.71
C ARG A 188 4.21 7.07 20.23
N ARG A 189 5.34 7.64 19.85
CA ARG A 189 5.74 7.80 18.46
C ARG A 189 7.21 7.48 18.26
N SER A 190 7.50 6.67 17.27
CA SER A 190 8.86 6.31 16.86
C SER A 190 9.05 6.69 15.40
N TYR A 191 10.11 7.42 15.10
CA TYR A 191 10.46 7.85 13.75
C TYR A 191 11.93 7.54 13.47
N ALA A 192 12.20 7.05 12.26
CA ALA A 192 13.54 6.82 11.77
C ALA A 192 13.64 7.25 10.31
N ARG A 193 14.74 7.93 9.95
CA ARG A 193 15.09 8.28 8.57
C ARG A 193 16.55 7.97 8.31
N LEU A 194 16.81 7.35 7.16
CA LEU A 194 18.13 7.04 6.62
C LEU A 194 18.36 7.89 5.38
N GLU A 195 19.44 8.66 5.38
CA GLU A 195 19.92 9.43 4.22
C GLU A 195 21.03 8.67 3.51
N THR A 196 21.06 8.71 2.17
CA THR A 196 22.19 8.17 1.40
C THR A 196 23.38 9.13 1.35
N GLY A 197 23.15 10.43 1.57
CA GLY A 197 24.05 11.49 1.11
C GLY A 197 23.99 11.65 -0.42
N GLU A 198 24.65 12.70 -0.93
CA GLU A 198 24.76 12.94 -2.36
C GLU A 198 25.94 12.17 -2.97
N HIS A 199 25.69 11.50 -4.11
CA HIS A 199 26.69 10.85 -4.92
C HIS A 199 26.43 11.11 -6.41
N GLN A 200 27.30 11.90 -7.05
CA GLN A 200 27.22 12.22 -8.49
C GLN A 200 25.84 12.78 -8.90
N GLY A 201 25.30 13.72 -8.11
CA GLY A 201 23.99 14.32 -8.32
C GLY A 201 22.81 13.46 -7.84
N PHE A 202 23.01 12.20 -7.48
CA PHE A 202 21.96 11.36 -6.87
C PHE A 202 21.97 11.46 -5.34
N ALA A 203 20.81 11.68 -4.74
CA ALA A 203 20.61 11.60 -3.29
C ALA A 203 19.23 11.02 -2.98
N ALA A 204 19.09 10.26 -1.89
CA ALA A 204 17.82 9.65 -1.49
C ALA A 204 17.70 9.51 0.03
N TYR A 205 16.45 9.36 0.49
CA TYR A 205 16.16 8.94 1.85
C TYR A 205 15.04 7.90 1.90
N LEU A 206 15.08 7.08 2.95
CA LEU A 206 13.98 6.20 3.37
C LEU A 206 13.63 6.51 4.81
N SER A 207 12.35 6.52 5.15
CA SER A 207 11.90 6.82 6.50
C SER A 207 10.64 6.06 6.88
N GLY A 208 10.50 5.76 8.17
CA GLY A 208 9.36 5.08 8.74
C GLY A 208 8.92 5.75 10.03
N ALA A 209 7.61 5.78 10.26
CA ALA A 209 7.00 6.26 11.50
C ALA A 209 5.95 5.26 12.01
N TYR A 210 5.99 5.02 13.31
CA TYR A 210 4.93 4.35 14.05
C TYR A 210 4.37 5.31 15.09
N SER A 211 3.05 5.39 15.23
CA SER A 211 2.40 6.18 16.28
C SER A 211 1.20 5.47 16.82
N GLU A 212 1.01 5.59 18.12
CA GLU A 212 -0.15 5.06 18.82
C GLU A 212 -0.50 5.97 19.99
N SER A 213 -1.79 6.15 20.24
CA SER A 213 -2.29 6.89 21.40
C SER A 213 -3.70 6.42 21.74
N ASP A 214 -4.02 6.29 23.02
CA ASP A 214 -5.39 6.07 23.46
C ASP A 214 -6.22 7.34 23.24
N LYS A 215 -7.55 7.17 23.12
CA LYS A 215 -8.46 8.31 23.16
C LYS A 215 -8.38 8.99 24.53
N TRP A 216 -8.28 10.32 24.55
CA TRP A 216 -8.31 11.12 25.78
C TRP A 216 -9.63 10.99 26.59
N LYS A 217 -10.73 10.56 25.96
CA LYS A 217 -11.98 10.16 26.63
C LYS A 217 -12.54 8.87 26.02
N GLY A 218 -13.22 8.09 26.85
CA GLY A 218 -13.78 6.78 26.49
C GLY A 218 -12.74 5.72 26.13
N LYS A 219 -13.17 4.65 25.45
CA LYS A 219 -12.30 3.54 25.04
C LYS A 219 -12.00 3.57 23.54
N GLY A 220 -10.78 3.19 23.19
CA GLY A 220 -10.28 3.05 21.82
C GLY A 220 -8.89 3.68 21.69
N SER A 221 -8.16 3.32 20.64
CA SER A 221 -6.84 3.89 20.33
C SER A 221 -6.75 4.29 18.85
N HIS A 222 -5.81 5.20 18.58
CA HIS A 222 -5.40 5.58 17.24
C HIS A 222 -4.04 4.94 16.96
N GLU A 223 -3.87 4.36 15.77
CA GLU A 223 -2.62 3.80 15.29
C GLU A 223 -2.31 4.31 13.87
N LEU A 224 -1.06 4.71 13.64
CA LEU A 224 -0.55 5.10 12.33
C LEU A 224 0.80 4.45 12.07
N LYS A 225 0.88 3.67 10.98
CA LYS A 225 2.11 3.13 10.39
C LYS A 225 2.33 3.80 9.05
N GLN A 226 3.45 4.48 8.87
CA GLN A 226 3.73 5.21 7.63
C GLN A 226 5.17 5.02 7.18
N PHE A 227 5.36 4.96 5.87
CA PHE A 227 6.65 4.86 5.21
C PHE A 227 6.75 5.91 4.10
N ASN A 228 7.87 6.64 4.03
CA ASN A 228 8.18 7.57 2.94
C ASN A 228 9.55 7.27 2.36
N GLY A 229 9.66 7.33 1.05
CA GLY A 229 10.93 7.38 0.34
C GLY A 229 10.93 8.50 -0.69
N LYS A 230 12.06 9.21 -0.80
CA LYS A 230 12.28 10.22 -1.84
C LYS A 230 13.68 10.08 -2.39
N ALA A 231 13.81 10.18 -3.71
CA ALA A 231 15.09 10.18 -4.40
C ALA A 231 15.13 11.33 -5.39
N THR A 232 16.31 11.90 -5.57
CA THR A 232 16.58 13.05 -6.42
C THR A 232 17.82 12.78 -7.24
N TYR A 233 17.80 13.16 -8.51
CA TYR A 233 18.94 13.08 -9.40
C TYR A 233 19.08 14.41 -10.14
N ASN A 234 20.09 15.18 -9.76
CA ASN A 234 20.47 16.43 -10.39
C ASN A 234 21.50 16.15 -11.49
N PHE A 235 21.29 16.72 -12.67
CA PHE A 235 22.19 16.55 -13.81
C PHE A 235 22.16 17.77 -14.73
N GLY A 236 23.20 17.92 -15.55
CA GLY A 236 23.41 19.14 -16.32
C GLY A 236 23.65 20.35 -15.39
N VAL A 237 23.46 21.55 -15.91
CA VAL A 237 23.63 22.79 -15.13
C VAL A 237 22.36 23.13 -14.33
N ASP A 238 21.19 22.67 -14.77
CA ASP A 238 19.90 23.06 -14.19
C ASP A 238 18.76 22.06 -14.52
N SER A 239 18.97 20.76 -14.29
CA SER A 239 17.93 19.74 -14.48
C SER A 239 17.90 18.73 -13.34
N ARG A 240 16.70 18.26 -13.01
CA ARG A 240 16.45 17.39 -11.87
C ARG A 240 15.31 16.41 -12.14
N ILE A 241 15.50 15.17 -11.71
CA ILE A 241 14.44 14.17 -11.59
C ILE A 241 14.21 13.88 -10.11
N THR A 242 12.95 13.83 -9.67
CA THR A 242 12.54 13.48 -8.31
C THR A 242 11.56 12.32 -8.35
N ALA A 243 11.81 11.27 -7.56
CA ALA A 243 10.88 10.18 -7.33
C ALA A 243 10.41 10.21 -5.86
N LEU A 244 9.10 10.07 -5.64
CA LEU A 244 8.49 10.05 -4.31
C LEU A 244 7.60 8.82 -4.16
N PHE A 245 7.63 8.20 -2.99
CA PHE A 245 6.75 7.11 -2.59
C PHE A 245 6.30 7.28 -1.14
N ASN A 246 5.02 7.09 -0.87
CA ASN A 246 4.46 7.04 0.47
C ASN A 246 3.44 5.90 0.59
N ALA A 247 3.54 5.15 1.69
CA ALA A 247 2.56 4.16 2.11
C ALA A 247 2.09 4.49 3.54
N SER A 248 0.78 4.54 3.77
CA SER A 248 0.17 4.83 5.06
C SER A 248 -0.89 3.79 5.41
N ARG A 249 -0.85 3.28 6.65
CA ARG A 249 -1.82 2.33 7.22
C ARG A 249 -2.27 2.88 8.55
N ARG A 250 -3.59 3.04 8.72
CA ARG A 250 -4.17 3.81 9.81
C ARG A 250 -5.39 3.12 10.37
N VAL A 251 -5.50 3.12 11.70
CA VAL A 251 -6.69 2.74 12.47
C VAL A 251 -6.98 3.90 13.43
N GLU A 252 -8.21 4.39 13.47
CA GLU A 252 -8.58 5.48 14.35
C GLU A 252 -9.89 5.18 15.07
N ALA A 253 -9.88 5.09 16.39
CA ALA A 253 -11.12 4.94 17.15
C ALA A 253 -11.94 6.24 17.17
N ASP A 254 -13.24 6.14 16.95
CA ASP A 254 -14.11 7.30 16.85
C ASP A 254 -14.50 7.85 18.23
N TYR A 255 -14.43 9.17 18.39
CA TYR A 255 -15.08 9.87 19.49
C TYR A 255 -16.56 10.08 19.19
N GLN A 256 -17.43 9.89 20.19
CA GLN A 256 -18.86 10.15 20.05
C GLN A 256 -19.12 11.64 19.77
N ASP A 257 -19.83 11.90 18.67
CA ASP A 257 -20.39 13.22 18.39
C ASP A 257 -21.46 13.57 19.44
N LEU A 258 -21.38 14.79 19.97
CA LEU A 258 -22.27 15.31 21.01
C LEU A 258 -23.18 16.40 20.45
N SER A 259 -24.34 16.55 21.08
CA SER A 259 -25.18 17.73 20.99
C SER A 259 -24.98 18.63 22.20
N LEU A 260 -25.45 19.88 22.15
CA LEU A 260 -25.41 20.76 23.31
C LEU A 260 -26.34 20.25 24.42
N GLU A 261 -27.49 19.68 24.06
CA GLU A 261 -28.40 19.00 25.00
C GLU A 261 -27.72 17.80 25.67
N MET A 262 -26.98 16.99 24.91
CA MET A 262 -26.22 15.86 25.44
C MET A 262 -25.13 16.32 26.39
N ILE A 263 -24.46 17.46 26.13
CA ILE A 263 -23.46 18.00 27.05
C ILE A 263 -24.12 18.45 28.35
N ASP A 264 -25.27 19.13 28.27
CA ASP A 264 -26.04 19.58 29.43
C ASP A 264 -26.55 18.38 30.28
N ARG A 265 -26.86 17.24 29.64
CA ARG A 265 -27.42 16.03 30.28
C ARG A 265 -26.40 14.97 30.70
N LEU A 266 -25.45 14.64 29.82
CA LEU A 266 -24.48 13.53 29.96
C LEU A 266 -23.08 14.02 30.34
N GLY A 267 -22.80 15.32 30.18
CA GLY A 267 -21.52 15.94 30.47
C GLY A 267 -20.51 15.86 29.31
N TRP A 268 -19.45 16.66 29.44
CA TRP A 268 -18.39 16.83 28.42
C TRP A 268 -17.59 15.56 28.10
N ASN A 269 -17.49 14.65 29.08
CA ASN A 269 -16.74 13.41 28.96
C ASN A 269 -17.57 12.23 28.44
N TRP A 270 -18.84 12.46 28.06
CA TRP A 270 -19.65 11.41 27.43
C TRP A 270 -18.99 10.91 26.13
N ASP A 271 -19.02 9.59 25.94
CA ASP A 271 -18.46 8.90 24.79
C ASP A 271 -19.18 7.55 24.52
N ASN A 272 -18.73 6.81 23.49
CA ASN A 272 -19.21 5.48 23.13
C ASN A 272 -19.23 4.50 24.32
N TYR A 273 -20.16 3.54 24.31
CA TYR A 273 -20.39 2.64 25.44
C TYR A 273 -19.20 1.72 25.76
N ALA A 274 -18.30 1.45 24.81
CA ALA A 274 -17.16 0.55 25.03
C ALA A 274 -16.35 0.96 26.28
N PRO A 275 -15.98 -0.01 27.14
CA PRO A 275 -16.13 -1.46 26.98
C PRO A 275 -17.47 -2.05 27.46
N ASP A 276 -18.43 -1.25 27.94
CA ASP A 276 -19.70 -1.70 28.54
C ASP A 276 -20.73 -2.14 27.48
N TRP A 277 -20.56 -3.37 26.99
CA TRP A 277 -21.46 -3.98 26.01
C TRP A 277 -22.89 -4.17 26.51
N ASN A 278 -23.06 -4.49 27.80
CA ASN A 278 -24.39 -4.74 28.37
C ASN A 278 -25.22 -3.45 28.42
N ARG A 279 -24.60 -2.32 28.78
CA ARG A 279 -25.26 -1.02 28.71
C ARG A 279 -25.61 -0.60 27.29
N ALA A 280 -24.74 -0.91 26.31
CA ALA A 280 -25.04 -0.69 24.90
C ALA A 280 -26.27 -1.50 24.43
N LEU A 281 -26.32 -2.80 24.77
CA LEU A 281 -27.47 -3.66 24.46
C LEU A 281 -28.75 -3.20 25.16
N ALA A 282 -28.66 -2.81 26.43
CA ALA A 282 -29.80 -2.27 27.18
C ALA A 282 -30.33 -1.01 26.50
N ALA A 283 -29.46 -0.05 26.17
CA ALA A 283 -29.82 1.17 25.48
C ALA A 283 -30.45 0.89 24.11
N ALA A 284 -29.88 -0.03 23.32
CA ALA A 284 -30.43 -0.46 22.03
C ALA A 284 -31.84 -1.11 22.16
N ARG A 285 -32.18 -1.67 23.34
CA ARG A 285 -33.52 -2.20 23.68
C ARG A 285 -34.44 -1.16 24.34
N GLY A 286 -34.03 0.10 24.41
CA GLY A 286 -34.79 1.18 25.03
C GLY A 286 -34.69 1.23 26.57
N GLN A 287 -33.72 0.54 27.17
CA GLN A 287 -33.45 0.54 28.60
C GLN A 287 -32.24 1.41 28.91
N TYR A 288 -32.48 2.64 29.36
CA TYR A 288 -31.43 3.64 29.52
C TYR A 288 -30.96 3.81 30.96
N SER A 289 -29.70 4.21 31.15
CA SER A 289 -29.08 4.47 32.45
C SER A 289 -28.07 5.61 32.36
N GLY A 290 -27.77 6.24 33.51
CA GLY A 290 -26.71 7.27 33.60
C GLY A 290 -26.95 8.50 32.72
N GLY A 291 -28.19 9.00 32.70
CA GLY A 291 -28.59 10.19 31.93
C GLY A 291 -28.94 9.93 30.46
N VAL A 292 -28.60 8.77 29.91
CA VAL A 292 -29.02 8.36 28.55
C VAL A 292 -30.55 8.29 28.49
N ASN A 293 -31.14 8.72 27.38
CA ASN A 293 -32.59 8.64 27.15
C ASN A 293 -32.97 8.22 25.73
N SER A 294 -31.97 7.95 24.88
CA SER A 294 -32.13 7.64 23.47
C SER A 294 -31.11 6.56 23.07
N PRO A 295 -31.46 5.60 22.19
CA PRO A 295 -30.48 4.64 21.69
C PRO A 295 -29.47 5.31 20.74
N TRP A 296 -29.76 6.55 20.34
CA TRP A 296 -28.96 7.38 19.44
C TRP A 296 -27.92 8.24 20.18
N ASP A 297 -27.89 8.20 21.52
CA ASP A 297 -26.96 8.98 22.34
C ASP A 297 -25.49 8.49 22.21
N ALA A 298 -25.27 7.23 21.81
CA ALA A 298 -23.93 6.68 21.58
C ALA A 298 -23.97 5.39 20.75
N TYR A 299 -22.87 5.09 20.06
CA TYR A 299 -22.60 3.73 19.57
C TYR A 299 -21.99 2.87 20.68
N TYR A 300 -21.86 1.56 20.43
CA TYR A 300 -20.95 0.76 21.26
C TYR A 300 -19.48 1.15 21.03
N SER A 301 -19.06 1.17 19.77
CA SER A 301 -17.71 1.53 19.31
C SER A 301 -17.76 2.00 17.85
N GLY A 302 -16.70 2.63 17.38
CA GLY A 302 -16.48 2.94 15.97
C GLY A 302 -15.02 3.14 15.63
N HIS A 303 -14.64 2.83 14.38
CA HIS A 303 -13.28 2.98 13.89
C HIS A 303 -13.22 3.42 12.42
N GLY A 304 -12.29 4.32 12.08
CA GLY A 304 -11.85 4.59 10.72
C GLY A 304 -10.58 3.82 10.36
N LEU A 305 -10.60 3.09 9.25
CA LEU A 305 -9.42 2.37 8.74
C LEU A 305 -9.03 2.90 7.37
N ARG A 306 -7.74 3.14 7.13
CA ARG A 306 -7.21 3.66 5.86
C ARG A 306 -5.95 2.91 5.43
N ASN A 307 -5.92 2.54 4.16
CA ASN A 307 -4.73 2.06 3.46
C ASN A 307 -4.51 2.93 2.22
N ASP A 308 -3.46 3.74 2.23
CA ASP A 308 -3.11 4.65 1.14
C ASP A 308 -1.71 4.38 0.63
N ASP A 309 -1.56 4.34 -0.69
CA ASP A 309 -0.27 4.29 -1.38
C ASP A 309 -0.26 5.37 -2.47
N VAL A 310 0.72 6.27 -2.42
CA VAL A 310 0.93 7.33 -3.42
C VAL A 310 2.37 7.31 -3.92
N SER A 311 2.54 7.48 -5.22
CA SER A 311 3.85 7.58 -5.85
C SER A 311 3.86 8.64 -6.94
N SER A 312 5.03 9.24 -7.17
CA SER A 312 5.22 10.17 -8.28
C SER A 312 6.63 10.15 -8.83
N ILE A 313 6.76 10.51 -10.11
CA ILE A 313 8.02 10.84 -10.76
C ILE A 313 7.83 12.22 -11.40
N ALA A 314 8.67 13.15 -10.98
CA ALA A 314 8.70 14.51 -11.48
C ALA A 314 10.03 14.81 -12.18
N GLY A 315 9.99 15.50 -13.32
CA GLY A 315 11.13 16.05 -14.01
C GLY A 315 11.03 17.57 -14.05
N ASP A 316 12.12 18.25 -13.74
CA ASP A 316 12.30 19.69 -13.87
C ASP A 316 13.52 19.94 -14.76
N PHE A 317 13.30 20.44 -15.97
CA PHE A 317 14.32 20.50 -17.03
C PHE A 317 14.55 21.94 -17.49
N GLY A 318 15.71 22.51 -17.18
CA GLY A 318 16.22 23.71 -17.84
C GLY A 318 16.64 23.40 -19.28
N LEU A 319 15.81 23.80 -20.25
CA LEU A 319 16.05 23.54 -21.67
C LEU A 319 17.11 24.50 -22.25
N ASN A 320 17.14 25.73 -21.73
CA ASN A 320 18.17 26.75 -21.94
C ASN A 320 17.99 27.85 -20.87
N GLU A 321 18.76 28.94 -20.95
CA GLU A 321 18.72 30.07 -19.99
C GLU A 321 17.34 30.76 -19.86
N THR A 322 16.46 30.58 -20.85
CA THR A 322 15.16 31.23 -20.92
C THR A 322 13.97 30.27 -20.83
N MET A 323 14.18 28.96 -20.97
CA MET A 323 13.09 27.98 -21.12
C MET A 323 13.21 26.84 -20.11
N ARG A 324 12.11 26.52 -19.43
CA ARG A 324 12.03 25.44 -18.44
C ARG A 324 10.79 24.58 -18.65
N LEU A 325 10.91 23.27 -18.46
CA LEU A 325 9.80 22.32 -18.51
C LEU A 325 9.71 21.51 -17.22
N LYS A 326 8.56 21.58 -16.55
CA LYS A 326 8.21 20.72 -15.42
C LYS A 326 7.15 19.71 -15.83
N VAL A 327 7.33 18.45 -15.46
CA VAL A 327 6.37 17.36 -15.67
C VAL A 327 6.29 16.51 -14.42
N ASN A 328 5.09 16.19 -13.92
CA ASN A 328 4.90 15.30 -12.80
C ASN A 328 3.84 14.24 -13.13
N VAL A 329 4.21 12.97 -13.02
CA VAL A 329 3.31 11.82 -13.21
C VAL A 329 3.11 11.17 -11.85
N TYR A 330 1.84 10.99 -11.44
CA TYR A 330 1.52 10.44 -10.13
C TYR A 330 0.44 9.35 -10.20
N ASN A 331 0.52 8.42 -9.24
CA ASN A 331 -0.47 7.38 -9.02
C ASN A 331 -0.87 7.35 -7.54
N HIS A 332 -2.14 7.09 -7.26
CA HIS A 332 -2.64 6.95 -5.89
C HIS A 332 -3.73 5.88 -5.82
N SER A 333 -3.54 4.93 -4.90
CA SER A 333 -4.56 3.94 -4.53
C SER A 333 -4.91 4.08 -3.06
N ASN A 334 -6.21 4.07 -2.75
CA ASN A 334 -6.71 4.10 -1.38
C ASN A 334 -7.82 3.05 -1.18
N ARG A 335 -7.86 2.46 0.01
CA ARG A 335 -8.98 1.66 0.52
C ARG A 335 -9.30 2.14 1.93
N GLY A 336 -10.58 2.44 2.19
CA GLY A 336 -11.03 2.90 3.49
C GLY A 336 -12.34 2.24 3.95
N GLN A 337 -12.48 2.04 5.26
CA GLN A 337 -13.72 1.64 5.91
C GLN A 337 -13.96 2.51 7.14
N GLY A 338 -15.19 2.98 7.35
CA GLY A 338 -15.64 3.56 8.62
C GLY A 338 -16.64 2.61 9.28
N HIS A 339 -16.30 2.08 10.45
CA HIS A 339 -17.04 1.08 11.19
C HIS A 339 -17.82 1.73 12.32
N TRP A 340 -19.09 1.38 12.47
CA TRP A 340 -19.94 1.85 13.54
C TRP A 340 -20.82 0.72 14.06
N PHE A 341 -20.69 0.39 15.35
CA PHE A 341 -21.57 -0.56 16.03
C PHE A 341 -22.92 0.11 16.28
N SER A 342 -23.77 0.03 15.28
CA SER A 342 -24.99 0.81 15.19
C SER A 342 -26.18 0.06 15.79
N PRO A 343 -26.99 0.73 16.63
CA PRO A 343 -28.26 0.18 17.13
C PRO A 343 -29.40 0.30 16.10
N SER A 344 -29.13 0.73 14.86
CA SER A 344 -30.18 0.93 13.85
C SER A 344 -30.62 -0.34 13.15
N ASN A 345 -29.75 -1.36 13.10
CA ASN A 345 -29.98 -2.60 12.38
C ASN A 345 -29.56 -3.78 13.27
N PRO A 346 -30.46 -4.73 13.55
CA PRO A 346 -30.12 -5.90 14.35
C PRO A 346 -29.20 -6.86 13.57
N SER A 347 -28.31 -7.55 14.28
CA SER A 347 -27.60 -8.71 13.76
C SER A 347 -28.49 -9.94 13.80
N ASN A 348 -28.38 -10.81 12.79
CA ASN A 348 -29.14 -12.07 12.68
C ASN A 348 -30.68 -11.90 12.84
N PRO A 349 -31.32 -10.95 12.14
CA PRO A 349 -32.74 -10.67 12.30
C PRO A 349 -33.62 -11.89 12.03
N GLY A 350 -34.64 -12.11 12.86
CA GLY A 350 -35.61 -13.20 12.73
C GLY A 350 -35.08 -14.56 13.21
N THR A 351 -33.95 -14.61 13.91
CA THR A 351 -33.35 -15.84 14.43
C THR A 351 -33.24 -15.82 15.96
N SER A 352 -32.97 -16.97 16.58
CA SER A 352 -32.70 -17.06 18.02
C SER A 352 -31.42 -16.34 18.47
N ARG A 353 -30.55 -15.93 17.53
CA ARG A 353 -29.31 -15.18 17.77
C ARG A 353 -29.45 -13.68 17.53
N GLU A 354 -30.68 -13.18 17.36
CA GLU A 354 -30.90 -11.77 17.10
C GLU A 354 -30.40 -10.89 18.26
N ILE A 355 -29.57 -9.91 17.92
CA ILE A 355 -29.18 -8.82 18.84
C ILE A 355 -29.41 -7.47 18.17
N PRO A 356 -29.78 -6.41 18.92
CA PRO A 356 -30.21 -5.12 18.37
C PRO A 356 -29.06 -4.22 17.87
N ILE A 357 -27.86 -4.78 17.66
CA ILE A 357 -26.66 -4.06 17.24
C ILE A 357 -25.99 -4.83 16.11
N SER A 358 -25.53 -4.14 15.07
CA SER A 358 -24.68 -4.68 13.99
C SER A 358 -23.54 -3.71 13.68
N ILE A 359 -22.49 -4.18 13.00
CA ILE A 359 -21.44 -3.29 12.53
C ILE A 359 -21.84 -2.76 11.15
N ARG A 360 -22.18 -1.48 11.10
CA ARG A 360 -22.39 -0.75 9.86
C ARG A 360 -21.06 -0.25 9.34
N THR A 361 -20.75 -0.48 8.06
CA THR A 361 -19.57 0.10 7.42
C THR A 361 -19.90 0.99 6.23
N THR A 362 -19.19 2.11 6.11
CA THR A 362 -19.07 2.81 4.82
C THR A 362 -17.69 2.52 4.26
N GLU A 363 -17.65 1.85 3.13
CA GLU A 363 -16.40 1.41 2.52
C GLU A 363 -16.19 2.14 1.20
N TYR A 364 -14.95 2.58 0.95
CA TYR A 364 -14.62 3.28 -0.27
C TYR A 364 -13.24 2.96 -0.79
N ALA A 365 -13.07 3.15 -2.09
CA ALA A 365 -11.82 2.92 -2.81
C ALA A 365 -11.55 4.07 -3.77
N ILE A 366 -10.27 4.35 -4.00
CA ILE A 366 -9.78 5.25 -5.04
C ILE A 366 -8.67 4.52 -5.78
N ASP A 367 -8.70 4.60 -7.11
CA ASP A 367 -7.59 4.24 -8.00
C ASP A 367 -7.47 5.38 -9.02
N ARG A 368 -6.44 6.23 -8.87
CA ARG A 368 -6.26 7.43 -9.71
C ARG A 368 -4.85 7.55 -10.27
N THR A 369 -4.76 8.08 -11.48
CA THR A 369 -3.50 8.42 -12.14
C THR A 369 -3.64 9.78 -12.81
N GLY A 370 -2.60 10.61 -12.72
CA GLY A 370 -2.60 11.91 -13.38
C GLY A 370 -1.23 12.39 -13.79
N VAL A 371 -1.25 13.41 -14.65
CA VAL A 371 -0.07 14.08 -15.18
C VAL A 371 -0.31 15.59 -15.12
N THR A 372 0.68 16.31 -14.59
CA THR A 372 0.76 17.77 -14.70
C THR A 372 1.99 18.15 -15.49
N SER A 373 1.90 19.23 -16.26
CA SER A 373 3.04 19.81 -16.96
C SER A 373 2.95 21.33 -16.98
N ALA A 374 4.08 22.00 -16.83
CA ALA A 374 4.21 23.45 -16.94
C ALA A 374 5.45 23.80 -17.77
N PHE A 375 5.29 24.65 -18.77
CA PHE A 375 6.38 25.18 -19.59
C PHE A 375 6.50 26.69 -19.33
N THR A 376 7.69 27.13 -18.94
CA THR A 376 8.00 28.54 -18.65
C THR A 376 8.98 29.07 -19.69
N TRP A 377 8.74 30.27 -20.20
CA TRP A 377 9.58 30.98 -21.16
C TRP A 377 9.77 32.45 -20.78
N ASN A 378 11.01 32.82 -20.48
CA ASN A 378 11.44 34.17 -20.19
C ASN A 378 11.82 34.90 -21.48
N VAL A 379 11.05 35.91 -21.89
CA VAL A 379 11.28 36.65 -23.14
C VAL A 379 10.96 38.13 -22.98
N GLY A 380 11.93 39.01 -23.23
CA GLY A 380 11.71 40.46 -23.30
C GLY A 380 11.13 41.08 -22.01
N GLY A 381 11.48 40.56 -20.83
CA GLY A 381 10.93 41.03 -19.54
C GLY A 381 9.61 40.37 -19.13
N HIS A 382 9.10 39.45 -19.95
CA HIS A 382 7.95 38.60 -19.67
C HIS A 382 8.39 37.20 -19.24
N GLU A 383 7.65 36.61 -18.31
CA GLU A 383 7.73 35.23 -17.85
C GLU A 383 6.40 34.55 -18.23
N LEU A 384 6.39 33.95 -19.41
CA LEU A 384 5.23 33.25 -19.95
C LEU A 384 5.20 31.83 -19.39
N GLU A 385 4.08 31.40 -18.82
CA GLU A 385 3.90 30.02 -18.39
C GLU A 385 2.61 29.44 -18.96
N ALA A 386 2.69 28.24 -19.54
CA ALA A 386 1.53 27.47 -19.98
C ALA A 386 1.60 26.05 -19.45
N GLY A 387 0.47 25.49 -19.04
CA GLY A 387 0.44 24.16 -18.46
C GLY A 387 -0.84 23.38 -18.67
N LEU A 388 -0.72 22.07 -18.42
CA LEU A 388 -1.75 21.07 -18.62
C LEU A 388 -1.88 20.21 -17.37
N TRP A 389 -3.10 19.80 -17.06
CA TRP A 389 -3.39 18.77 -16.08
C TRP A 389 -4.42 17.80 -16.64
N TYR A 390 -4.07 16.51 -16.59
CA TYR A 390 -4.97 15.40 -16.89
C TYR A 390 -5.02 14.46 -15.69
N GLU A 391 -6.21 14.05 -15.27
CA GLU A 391 -6.41 13.04 -14.23
C GLU A 391 -7.55 12.11 -14.60
N ASP A 392 -7.33 10.82 -14.37
CA ASP A 392 -8.35 9.77 -14.39
C ASP A 392 -8.50 9.24 -12.96
N ASN A 393 -9.69 9.42 -12.38
CA ASN A 393 -9.99 9.06 -11.00
C ASN A 393 -11.18 8.08 -10.96
N GLY A 394 -10.86 6.82 -10.66
CA GLY A 394 -11.85 5.80 -10.30
C GLY A 394 -12.12 5.83 -8.79
N HIS A 395 -13.38 6.00 -8.41
CA HIS A 395 -13.79 5.98 -7.01
C HIS A 395 -14.99 5.05 -6.83
N SER A 396 -15.02 4.26 -5.77
CA SER A 396 -16.21 3.50 -5.38
C SER A 396 -16.56 3.75 -3.94
N VAL A 397 -17.86 3.72 -3.63
CA VAL A 397 -18.35 3.75 -2.25
C VAL A 397 -19.54 2.80 -2.09
N GLN A 398 -19.63 2.17 -0.93
CA GLN A 398 -20.69 1.23 -0.59
C GLN A 398 -21.04 1.29 0.90
N ARG A 399 -22.26 0.85 1.23
CA ARG A 399 -22.76 0.73 2.60
C ARG A 399 -23.07 -0.73 2.89
N ASN A 400 -22.45 -1.28 3.92
CA ASN A 400 -22.60 -2.66 4.34
C ASN A 400 -22.99 -2.78 5.81
N PHE A 401 -23.52 -3.95 6.18
CA PHE A 401 -23.72 -4.40 7.55
C PHE A 401 -23.09 -5.77 7.73
N TYR A 402 -22.43 -5.95 8.87
CA TYR A 402 -21.84 -7.20 9.34
C TYR A 402 -22.55 -7.61 10.63
N TYR A 403 -23.06 -8.84 10.65
CA TYR A 403 -23.75 -9.39 11.79
C TYR A 403 -22.73 -9.90 12.80
N ILE A 404 -23.05 -9.65 14.07
CA ILE A 404 -22.22 -10.01 15.21
C ILE A 404 -23.08 -10.70 16.26
N ASP A 405 -22.47 -11.60 17.02
CA ASP A 405 -23.11 -12.26 18.18
C ASP A 405 -22.68 -11.61 19.51
N GLY A 406 -21.74 -10.65 19.46
CA GLY A 406 -21.17 -9.93 20.61
C GLY A 406 -20.11 -8.90 20.18
N PRO A 407 -19.44 -8.23 21.12
CA PRO A 407 -18.40 -7.28 20.79
C PRO A 407 -17.20 -8.01 20.17
N ILE A 408 -16.69 -7.51 19.06
CA ILE A 408 -15.50 -8.01 18.38
C ILE A 408 -14.47 -6.88 18.26
N THR A 409 -13.21 -7.23 18.02
CA THR A 409 -12.23 -6.26 17.54
C THR A 409 -12.53 -5.91 16.09
N ASP A 410 -12.49 -4.64 15.74
CA ASP A 410 -12.79 -4.10 14.41
C ASP A 410 -11.64 -3.22 13.86
N ASP A 411 -10.42 -3.43 14.35
CA ASP A 411 -9.18 -2.76 13.91
C ASP A 411 -8.60 -3.30 12.59
N PHE A 412 -9.38 -4.10 11.86
CA PHE A 412 -9.04 -4.65 10.54
C PHE A 412 -10.16 -4.47 9.52
N PHE A 413 -9.81 -4.51 8.22
CA PHE A 413 -10.80 -4.42 7.15
C PHE A 413 -11.75 -5.62 7.16
N LEU A 414 -13.02 -5.37 7.46
CA LEU A 414 -14.08 -6.37 7.38
C LEU A 414 -14.33 -6.75 5.91
N ARG A 415 -14.64 -8.02 5.68
CA ARG A 415 -14.86 -8.60 4.34
C ARG A 415 -16.08 -9.50 4.39
N ASN A 416 -16.75 -9.66 3.24
CA ASN A 416 -17.94 -10.50 3.07
C ASN A 416 -19.12 -10.03 3.95
N PRO A 417 -19.72 -8.87 3.63
CA PRO A 417 -20.83 -8.35 4.43
C PRO A 417 -22.07 -9.24 4.33
N ASP A 418 -22.74 -9.46 5.47
CA ASP A 418 -24.03 -10.16 5.52
C ASP A 418 -25.11 -9.43 4.73
N GLN A 419 -25.04 -8.09 4.73
CA GLN A 419 -25.92 -7.26 3.93
C GLN A 419 -25.17 -6.11 3.27
N ARG A 420 -25.27 -5.98 1.95
CA ARG A 420 -24.88 -4.78 1.21
C ARG A 420 -26.12 -3.98 0.83
N VAL A 421 -26.21 -2.74 1.29
CA VAL A 421 -27.38 -1.87 1.05
C VAL A 421 -27.32 -1.26 -0.35
N TRP A 422 -26.16 -0.72 -0.72
CA TRP A 422 -25.93 -0.09 -2.01
C TRP A 422 -24.44 0.00 -2.32
N HIS A 423 -24.11 0.15 -3.61
CA HIS A 423 -22.75 0.33 -4.12
C HIS A 423 -22.77 1.22 -5.36
N GLN A 424 -22.00 2.31 -5.33
CA GLN A 424 -21.80 3.22 -6.47
C GLN A 424 -20.33 3.25 -6.88
N ARG A 425 -20.10 3.28 -8.20
CA ARG A 425 -18.79 3.44 -8.84
C ARG A 425 -18.80 4.69 -9.69
N TYR A 426 -17.78 5.52 -9.53
CA TYR A 426 -17.59 6.80 -10.15
C TYR A 426 -16.35 6.76 -11.04
N THR A 427 -16.44 7.41 -12.19
CA THR A 427 -15.31 7.71 -13.06
C THR A 427 -15.28 9.21 -13.29
N THR A 428 -14.21 9.86 -12.84
CA THR A 428 -14.00 11.30 -13.01
C THR A 428 -12.80 11.53 -13.91
N ILE A 429 -13.03 12.22 -15.03
CA ILE A 429 -11.97 12.67 -15.93
C ILE A 429 -11.83 14.17 -15.78
N THR A 430 -10.65 14.63 -15.39
CA THR A 430 -10.30 16.05 -15.27
C THR A 430 -9.31 16.43 -16.35
N ARG A 431 -9.58 17.55 -17.02
CA ARG A 431 -8.70 18.20 -17.98
C ARG A 431 -8.65 19.67 -17.67
N GLN A 432 -7.47 20.23 -17.51
CA GLN A 432 -7.28 21.66 -17.33
C GLN A 432 -6.12 22.13 -18.20
N PHE A 433 -6.32 23.23 -18.91
CA PHE A 433 -5.26 24.00 -19.55
C PHE A 433 -5.20 25.38 -18.89
N TYR A 434 -4.02 25.96 -18.82
CA TYR A 434 -3.85 27.31 -18.34
C TYR A 434 -2.69 28.02 -19.04
N VAL A 435 -2.77 29.35 -19.05
CA VAL A 435 -1.70 30.23 -19.49
C VAL A 435 -1.65 31.46 -18.59
N GLN A 436 -0.45 31.92 -18.27
CA GLN A 436 -0.19 33.16 -17.56
C GLN A 436 1.03 33.87 -18.14
N ASP A 437 1.05 35.19 -17.96
CA ASP A 437 2.18 36.06 -18.22
C ASP A 437 2.45 36.88 -16.97
N ARG A 438 3.70 36.91 -16.54
CA ARG A 438 4.21 37.81 -15.51
C ARG A 438 5.22 38.74 -16.15
N PHE A 439 4.99 40.04 -16.07
CA PHE A 439 5.92 41.03 -16.60
C PHE A 439 6.14 42.19 -15.63
N ARG A 440 7.33 42.78 -15.73
CA ARG A 440 7.78 43.86 -14.84
C ARG A 440 7.93 45.16 -15.63
N LEU A 441 7.50 46.27 -15.04
CA LEU A 441 7.51 47.62 -15.59
C LEU A 441 8.14 48.60 -14.60
N PHE A 442 8.60 49.75 -15.11
CA PHE A 442 9.19 50.85 -14.33
C PHE A 442 10.38 50.40 -13.47
N ASP A 443 11.39 49.78 -14.07
CA ASP A 443 12.59 49.26 -13.38
C ASP A 443 12.22 48.34 -12.19
N ASP A 444 11.39 47.32 -12.47
CA ASP A 444 10.87 46.34 -11.51
C ASP A 444 10.04 46.90 -10.35
N ARG A 445 9.55 48.14 -10.46
CA ARG A 445 8.63 48.72 -9.47
C ARG A 445 7.20 48.20 -9.59
N LEU A 446 6.74 47.84 -10.78
CA LEU A 446 5.41 47.28 -11.00
C LEU A 446 5.56 45.87 -11.59
N THR A 447 5.04 44.87 -10.90
CA THR A 447 4.83 43.51 -11.42
C THR A 447 3.35 43.35 -11.77
N ILE A 448 3.05 42.81 -12.94
CA ILE A 448 1.69 42.45 -13.35
C ILE A 448 1.66 40.95 -13.67
N ASP A 449 0.70 40.25 -13.07
CA ASP A 449 0.41 38.85 -13.34
C ASP A 449 -0.96 38.78 -14.05
N VAL A 450 -1.04 38.22 -15.26
CA VAL A 450 -2.32 38.07 -15.97
C VAL A 450 -2.40 36.67 -16.56
N GLY A 451 -3.52 35.98 -16.37
CA GLY A 451 -3.68 34.63 -16.90
C GLY A 451 -5.12 34.14 -16.91
N ALA A 452 -5.31 32.95 -17.45
CA ALA A 452 -6.58 32.27 -17.41
C ALA A 452 -6.43 30.75 -17.43
N LYS A 453 -7.42 30.06 -16.86
CA LYS A 453 -7.52 28.59 -16.93
C LYS A 453 -8.84 28.14 -17.54
N SER A 454 -8.82 26.96 -18.15
CA SER A 454 -10.00 26.28 -18.71
C SER A 454 -10.10 24.86 -18.13
N PRO A 455 -10.83 24.68 -17.02
CA PRO A 455 -11.09 23.37 -16.44
C PRO A 455 -12.31 22.69 -17.08
N ASN A 456 -12.23 21.37 -17.19
CA ASN A 456 -13.31 20.46 -17.59
C ASN A 456 -13.20 19.18 -16.78
N THR A 457 -14.09 19.02 -15.81
CA THR A 457 -14.22 17.82 -14.99
C THR A 457 -15.56 17.18 -15.26
N ARG A 458 -15.54 15.95 -15.78
CA ARG A 458 -16.73 15.14 -16.01
C ARG A 458 -16.73 13.94 -15.08
N THR A 459 -17.77 13.79 -14.30
CA THR A 459 -18.00 12.64 -13.43
C THR A 459 -19.17 11.84 -13.96
N SER A 460 -18.98 10.53 -14.11
CA SER A 460 -20.03 9.56 -14.42
C SER A 460 -20.19 8.57 -13.27
N VAL A 461 -21.41 8.16 -12.97
CA VAL A 461 -21.73 7.18 -11.92
C VAL A 461 -22.41 5.95 -12.50
N ARG A 462 -22.06 4.78 -11.98
CA ARG A 462 -22.74 3.50 -12.18
C ARG A 462 -23.06 2.92 -10.81
N THR A 463 -24.26 2.39 -10.64
CA THR A 463 -24.71 1.78 -9.38
C THR A 463 -24.97 0.29 -9.61
N PRO A 464 -23.99 -0.59 -9.34
CA PRO A 464 -24.20 -2.04 -9.45
C PRO A 464 -25.25 -2.61 -8.50
N LEU A 465 -25.52 -1.93 -7.37
CA LEU A 465 -26.50 -2.36 -6.37
C LEU A 465 -27.15 -1.15 -5.68
N GLY A 466 -28.45 -1.23 -5.45
CA GLY A 466 -29.26 -0.16 -4.83
C GLY A 466 -29.97 0.71 -5.86
N SER A 467 -30.89 1.56 -5.40
CA SER A 467 -31.80 2.35 -6.24
C SER A 467 -31.35 3.81 -6.44
N TYR A 468 -30.05 4.07 -6.38
CA TYR A 468 -29.45 5.40 -6.56
C TYR A 468 -29.14 5.71 -8.03
N ALA A 469 -28.82 6.97 -8.32
CA ALA A 469 -28.47 7.42 -9.67
C ALA A 469 -27.42 6.52 -10.32
N SER A 470 -27.68 6.09 -11.56
CA SER A 470 -26.87 5.14 -12.32
C SER A 470 -26.85 5.55 -13.78
N ASN A 471 -25.76 5.23 -14.49
CA ASN A 471 -25.53 5.64 -15.88
C ASN A 471 -25.74 7.15 -16.10
N SER A 472 -25.42 7.93 -15.08
CA SER A 472 -25.69 9.36 -14.99
C SER A 472 -24.38 10.12 -14.96
N SER A 473 -24.36 11.36 -15.45
CA SER A 473 -23.13 12.17 -15.43
C SER A 473 -23.40 13.66 -15.23
N LEU A 474 -22.50 14.33 -14.51
CA LEU A 474 -22.46 15.79 -14.38
C LEU A 474 -21.11 16.31 -14.87
N THR A 475 -21.09 17.53 -15.41
CA THR A 475 -19.87 18.15 -15.94
C THR A 475 -19.73 19.57 -15.41
N ALA A 476 -18.62 19.84 -14.73
CA ALA A 476 -18.20 21.19 -14.37
C ALA A 476 -17.17 21.66 -15.39
N LYS A 477 -17.51 22.67 -16.20
CA LYS A 477 -16.59 23.20 -17.23
C LYS A 477 -16.72 24.71 -17.42
N LYS A 478 -15.60 25.37 -17.72
CA LYS A 478 -15.56 26.76 -18.20
C LYS A 478 -14.47 26.94 -19.26
N GLY A 479 -14.81 27.66 -20.33
CA GLY A 479 -13.86 27.96 -21.41
C GLY A 479 -12.78 28.97 -21.00
N LEU A 480 -13.12 29.92 -20.12
CA LEU A 480 -12.18 30.95 -19.64
C LEU A 480 -12.52 31.34 -18.21
N LEU A 481 -11.54 31.22 -17.32
CA LEU A 481 -11.56 31.73 -15.94
C LEU A 481 -10.39 32.69 -15.77
N PRO A 482 -10.61 34.01 -15.94
CA PRO A 482 -9.55 35.00 -15.88
C PRO A 482 -9.05 35.21 -14.45
N GLN A 483 -7.77 35.50 -14.34
CA GLN A 483 -7.09 35.95 -13.14
C GLN A 483 -6.15 37.09 -13.49
N ALA A 484 -6.09 38.10 -12.64
CA ALA A 484 -5.19 39.23 -12.81
C ALA A 484 -4.72 39.71 -11.43
N GLY A 485 -3.47 40.14 -11.33
CA GLY A 485 -2.92 40.73 -10.13
C GLY A 485 -1.83 41.73 -10.45
N PHE A 486 -1.55 42.60 -9.48
CA PHE A 486 -0.43 43.52 -9.55
C PHE A 486 0.30 43.57 -8.21
N ASN A 487 1.58 43.94 -8.26
CA ASN A 487 2.37 44.35 -7.11
C ASN A 487 3.12 45.63 -7.47
N PHE A 488 3.00 46.66 -6.65
CA PHE A 488 3.65 47.95 -6.84
C PHE A 488 4.53 48.32 -5.64
N LYS A 489 5.83 48.47 -5.90
CA LYS A 489 6.82 48.94 -4.92
C LYS A 489 6.72 50.45 -4.76
N LEU A 490 6.18 50.89 -3.63
CA LEU A 490 6.16 52.31 -3.25
C LEU A 490 7.59 52.81 -3.00
N ASP A 491 8.37 52.00 -2.28
CA ASP A 491 9.79 52.14 -2.00
C ASP A 491 10.41 50.74 -1.75
N GLU A 492 11.65 50.66 -1.28
CA GLU A 492 12.33 49.37 -1.02
C GLU A 492 11.71 48.53 0.11
N ARG A 493 10.91 49.17 0.96
CA ARG A 493 10.33 48.61 2.19
C ARG A 493 8.81 48.43 2.11
N ASN A 494 8.12 49.08 1.19
CA ASN A 494 6.67 49.11 1.14
C ASN A 494 6.15 48.70 -0.24
N GLU A 495 5.20 47.76 -0.25
CA GLU A 495 4.56 47.27 -1.46
C GLU A 495 3.03 47.27 -1.30
N ILE A 496 2.31 47.64 -2.36
CA ILE A 496 0.86 47.46 -2.48
C ILE A 496 0.61 46.38 -3.51
N PHE A 497 -0.26 45.43 -3.21
CA PHE A 497 -0.66 44.38 -4.13
C PHE A 497 -2.18 44.30 -4.23
N GLY A 498 -2.67 43.76 -5.32
CA GLY A 498 -4.09 43.50 -5.48
C GLY A 498 -4.33 42.43 -6.54
N SER A 499 -5.42 41.68 -6.38
CA SER A 499 -5.74 40.58 -7.29
C SER A 499 -7.23 40.37 -7.50
N TYR A 500 -7.56 39.78 -8.65
CA TYR A 500 -8.88 39.33 -9.05
C TYR A 500 -8.80 37.89 -9.53
N ALA A 501 -9.64 37.01 -9.01
CA ALA A 501 -9.70 35.61 -9.43
C ALA A 501 -11.13 35.14 -9.66
N LYS A 502 -11.33 34.34 -10.70
CA LYS A 502 -12.56 33.56 -10.91
C LYS A 502 -12.26 32.06 -10.88
N ASN A 503 -13.05 31.29 -10.13
CA ASN A 503 -12.87 29.85 -10.02
C ASN A 503 -14.21 29.09 -10.17
N ILE A 504 -14.10 27.77 -10.38
CA ILE A 504 -15.21 26.82 -10.46
C ILE A 504 -14.79 25.53 -9.76
N ALA A 505 -15.72 24.88 -9.06
CA ALA A 505 -15.51 23.58 -8.45
C ALA A 505 -16.24 22.46 -9.22
N ALA A 506 -15.67 21.26 -9.18
CA ALA A 506 -16.36 20.04 -9.58
C ALA A 506 -17.47 19.69 -8.56
N TYR A 507 -18.42 18.86 -8.99
CA TYR A 507 -19.46 18.35 -8.09
C TYR A 507 -18.85 17.35 -7.08
N ALA A 508 -19.37 17.38 -5.85
CA ALA A 508 -18.99 16.42 -4.81
C ALA A 508 -19.33 14.97 -5.24
N LEU A 509 -18.60 14.00 -4.69
CA LEU A 509 -18.74 12.56 -4.95
C LEU A 509 -18.98 11.80 -3.64
N GLY A 510 -19.49 10.58 -3.73
CA GLY A 510 -19.63 9.69 -2.57
C GLY A 510 -20.94 9.88 -1.80
N VAL A 511 -20.93 9.51 -0.50
CA VAL A 511 -22.09 9.61 0.39
C VAL A 511 -22.51 11.06 0.54
N GLY A 512 -23.81 11.32 0.39
CA GLY A 512 -24.30 12.69 0.37
C GLY A 512 -23.58 13.45 -0.72
N SER A 513 -23.80 13.08 -1.98
CA SER A 513 -23.41 13.83 -3.17
C SER A 513 -24.63 13.98 -4.07
N PRO A 514 -24.60 14.85 -5.10
CA PRO A 514 -25.69 14.95 -6.06
C PRO A 514 -26.03 13.62 -6.76
N PHE A 515 -25.10 12.65 -6.77
CA PHE A 515 -25.30 11.32 -7.34
C PHE A 515 -25.84 10.29 -6.33
N ASN A 516 -25.77 10.57 -5.02
CA ASN A 516 -26.20 9.66 -3.96
C ASN A 516 -27.66 9.91 -3.57
N VAL A 517 -28.52 10.03 -4.59
CA VAL A 517 -29.99 10.16 -4.49
C VAL A 517 -30.66 9.17 -5.45
N PRO A 518 -31.95 8.83 -5.26
CA PRO A 518 -32.69 8.00 -6.21
C PRO A 518 -32.65 8.57 -7.64
N GLN A 519 -32.69 7.71 -8.67
CA GLN A 519 -32.59 8.15 -10.08
C GLN A 519 -33.59 9.25 -10.43
N VAL A 520 -34.84 9.14 -10.00
CA VAL A 520 -35.88 10.15 -10.23
C VAL A 520 -35.52 11.53 -9.64
N ALA A 521 -34.89 11.55 -8.45
CA ALA A 521 -34.45 12.78 -7.81
C ALA A 521 -33.21 13.37 -8.52
N PHE A 522 -32.32 12.51 -9.03
CA PHE A 522 -31.22 12.94 -9.88
C PHE A 522 -31.75 13.56 -11.18
N ASP A 523 -32.64 12.89 -11.91
CA ASP A 523 -33.16 13.37 -13.19
C ASP A 523 -33.91 14.70 -13.05
N ALA A 524 -34.62 14.88 -11.92
CA ALA A 524 -35.31 16.12 -11.59
C ALA A 524 -34.35 17.27 -11.28
N SER A 525 -33.25 17.02 -10.57
CA SER A 525 -32.31 18.07 -10.13
C SER A 525 -31.17 18.34 -11.12
N ALA A 526 -30.74 17.34 -11.88
CA ALA A 526 -29.54 17.41 -12.73
C ALA A 526 -29.63 18.46 -13.85
N LYS A 527 -30.84 18.79 -14.32
CA LYS A 527 -31.05 19.81 -15.36
C LYS A 527 -30.77 21.22 -14.86
N ASP A 528 -31.04 21.47 -13.58
CA ASP A 528 -30.94 22.79 -12.96
C ASP A 528 -29.69 22.96 -12.12
N LEU A 529 -29.02 21.84 -11.77
CA LEU A 529 -27.84 21.84 -10.91
C LEU A 529 -26.64 22.50 -11.59
N LYS A 530 -26.19 23.62 -11.03
CA LYS A 530 -25.01 24.36 -11.53
C LYS A 530 -23.80 24.15 -10.62
N PRO A 531 -22.59 24.08 -11.19
CA PRO A 531 -21.37 23.97 -10.38
C PRO A 531 -21.11 25.29 -9.63
N GLU A 532 -20.60 25.17 -8.41
CA GLU A 532 -20.25 26.31 -7.58
C GLU A 532 -19.11 27.11 -8.22
N GLN A 533 -19.26 28.43 -8.22
CA GLN A 533 -18.25 29.38 -8.74
C GLN A 533 -17.96 30.42 -7.68
N SER A 534 -16.79 31.06 -7.80
CA SER A 534 -16.40 32.17 -6.96
C SER A 534 -15.75 33.28 -7.76
N ARG A 535 -15.86 34.49 -7.22
CA ARG A 535 -15.18 35.70 -7.66
C ARG A 535 -14.55 36.33 -6.44
N THR A 536 -13.24 36.53 -6.46
CA THR A 536 -12.49 37.12 -5.35
C THR A 536 -11.80 38.37 -5.83
N ILE A 537 -11.94 39.46 -5.08
CA ILE A 537 -11.16 40.70 -5.22
C ILE A 537 -10.40 40.89 -3.92
N GLU A 538 -9.12 41.26 -4.03
CA GLU A 538 -8.25 41.51 -2.90
C GLU A 538 -7.37 42.72 -3.15
N LEU A 539 -7.12 43.48 -2.09
CA LEU A 539 -6.17 44.59 -2.06
C LEU A 539 -5.42 44.54 -0.72
N GLY A 540 -4.10 44.71 -0.77
CA GLY A 540 -3.29 44.70 0.44
C GLY A 540 -2.04 45.55 0.34
N TRP A 541 -1.44 45.75 1.49
CA TRP A 541 -0.17 46.43 1.70
C TRP A 541 0.74 45.51 2.50
N ARG A 542 2.04 45.54 2.22
CA ARG A 542 3.07 44.89 3.02
C ARG A 542 4.30 45.76 3.20
N GLY A 543 4.87 45.68 4.38
CA GLY A 543 6.00 46.49 4.85
C GLY A 543 7.11 45.64 5.44
N TYR A 544 8.36 46.03 5.19
CA TYR A 544 9.58 45.35 5.64
C TYR A 544 10.54 46.32 6.34
N GLY A 545 11.09 45.91 7.47
CA GLY A 545 12.16 46.61 8.16
C GLY A 545 13.14 45.65 8.81
N GLN A 546 14.25 46.18 9.35
CA GLN A 546 15.26 45.35 10.02
C GLN A 546 14.74 44.60 11.26
N GLY A 547 13.67 45.09 11.90
CA GLY A 547 13.07 44.47 13.08
C GLY A 547 11.59 44.11 12.93
N TYR A 548 11.01 44.21 11.72
CA TYR A 548 9.59 43.88 11.52
C TYR A 548 9.24 43.45 10.09
N GLU A 549 8.20 42.64 9.98
CA GLU A 549 7.46 42.37 8.74
C GLU A 549 5.97 42.53 9.03
N ALA A 550 5.25 43.27 8.20
CA ALA A 550 3.83 43.53 8.38
C ALA A 550 3.07 43.39 7.07
N SER A 551 1.84 42.90 7.13
CA SER A 551 0.92 42.84 5.99
C SER A 551 -0.49 43.12 6.45
N VAL A 552 -1.26 43.85 5.62
CA VAL A 552 -2.70 44.04 5.80
C VAL A 552 -3.36 43.81 4.45
N ALA A 553 -4.42 43.01 4.42
CA ALA A 553 -5.22 42.79 3.22
C ALA A 553 -6.70 42.87 3.53
N VAL A 554 -7.46 43.34 2.55
CA VAL A 554 -8.92 43.33 2.55
C VAL A 554 -9.41 42.57 1.33
N TYR A 555 -10.51 41.85 1.49
CA TYR A 555 -11.07 41.04 0.41
C TYR A 555 -12.59 41.09 0.36
N ASP A 556 -13.12 40.91 -0.85
CA ASP A 556 -14.52 40.65 -1.13
C ASP A 556 -14.61 39.39 -2.01
N VAL A 557 -15.35 38.40 -1.53
CA VAL A 557 -15.57 37.11 -2.17
C VAL A 557 -17.06 36.93 -2.40
N LYS A 558 -17.41 36.67 -3.66
CA LYS A 558 -18.78 36.32 -4.05
C LYS A 558 -18.83 34.88 -4.55
N PHE A 559 -19.62 34.05 -3.89
CA PHE A 559 -19.96 32.71 -4.35
C PHE A 559 -21.25 32.74 -5.17
N ASP A 560 -21.25 32.00 -6.28
CA ASP A 560 -22.39 31.83 -7.14
C ASP A 560 -22.79 30.35 -7.18
N ASN A 561 -24.09 30.07 -7.08
CA ASN A 561 -24.65 28.72 -7.08
C ASN A 561 -24.13 27.85 -5.92
N ARG A 562 -24.05 28.41 -4.71
CA ARG A 562 -23.65 27.70 -3.50
C ARG A 562 -24.42 26.39 -3.37
N LEU A 563 -23.70 25.28 -3.27
CA LEU A 563 -24.28 23.96 -3.06
C LEU A 563 -24.21 23.63 -1.57
N LEU A 564 -25.37 23.39 -0.95
CA LEU A 564 -25.45 22.92 0.44
C LEU A 564 -25.83 21.44 0.47
N ALA A 565 -25.13 20.71 1.33
CA ALA A 565 -25.56 19.39 1.80
C ALA A 565 -26.36 19.60 3.09
N ILE A 566 -27.60 19.15 3.10
CA ILE A 566 -28.52 19.33 4.22
C ILE A 566 -28.76 17.96 4.83
N ALA A 567 -28.31 17.77 6.08
CA ALA A 567 -28.52 16.53 6.81
C ALA A 567 -30.02 16.29 7.07
N GLN A 568 -30.48 15.04 6.90
CA GLN A 568 -31.90 14.68 6.97
C GLN A 568 -32.29 13.97 8.27
N CYS A 569 -31.33 13.43 9.01
CA CYS A 569 -31.55 12.70 10.25
C CYS A 569 -30.27 12.72 11.09
N VAL A 570 -30.36 12.27 12.34
CA VAL A 570 -29.20 12.13 13.23
C VAL A 570 -28.11 11.24 12.62
N GLY A 571 -26.84 11.63 12.77
CA GLY A 571 -25.70 11.00 12.09
C GLY A 571 -25.58 9.48 12.29
N ILE A 572 -25.97 8.98 13.47
CA ILE A 572 -26.01 7.55 13.80
C ILE A 572 -26.89 6.71 12.87
N LEU A 573 -27.90 7.30 12.24
CA LEU A 573 -28.74 6.63 11.23
C LEU A 573 -28.12 6.68 9.83
N GLY A 574 -27.24 7.65 9.56
CA GLY A 574 -26.46 7.74 8.32
C GLY A 574 -27.31 7.95 7.06
N CYS A 575 -28.37 8.76 7.15
CA CYS A 575 -29.26 9.06 6.03
C CYS A 575 -28.55 9.89 4.94
N PRO A 576 -28.95 9.75 3.67
CA PRO A 576 -28.41 10.58 2.60
C PRO A 576 -28.75 12.06 2.82
N ALA A 577 -27.77 12.94 2.62
CA ALA A 577 -27.99 14.38 2.65
C ALA A 577 -28.70 14.86 1.37
N LEU A 578 -29.55 15.87 1.49
CA LEU A 578 -30.16 16.54 0.34
C LEU A 578 -29.19 17.59 -0.21
N TYR A 579 -29.03 17.61 -1.53
CA TYR A 579 -28.18 18.59 -2.24
C TYR A 579 -29.03 19.62 -2.95
N SER A 580 -28.77 20.90 -2.71
CA SER A 580 -29.49 21.99 -3.38
C SER A 580 -28.59 23.20 -3.67
N ASN A 581 -28.82 23.86 -4.81
CA ASN A 581 -28.27 25.19 -5.08
C ASN A 581 -29.07 26.21 -4.26
N VAL A 582 -28.43 26.85 -3.28
CA VAL A 582 -29.09 27.80 -2.36
C VAL A 582 -28.83 29.27 -2.69
N GLY A 583 -28.38 29.55 -3.92
CA GLY A 583 -28.09 30.91 -4.38
C GLY A 583 -26.66 31.33 -4.10
N SER A 584 -26.46 32.52 -3.54
CA SER A 584 -25.15 33.15 -3.37
C SER A 584 -24.75 33.30 -1.90
N VAL A 585 -23.43 33.39 -1.68
CA VAL A 585 -22.82 33.78 -0.40
C VAL A 585 -21.89 34.95 -0.67
N THR A 586 -21.91 35.96 0.19
CA THR A 586 -20.97 37.08 0.17
C THR A 586 -20.08 37.02 1.40
N SER A 587 -18.76 37.03 1.20
CA SER A 587 -17.76 37.08 2.27
C SER A 587 -16.90 38.31 2.13
N ARG A 588 -16.82 39.15 3.16
CA ARG A 588 -15.97 40.33 3.22
C ARG A 588 -15.10 40.25 4.44
N GLY A 589 -13.83 40.58 4.31
CA GLY A 589 -12.93 40.45 5.43
C GLY A 589 -11.67 41.28 5.32
N ALA A 590 -10.94 41.26 6.43
CA ALA A 590 -9.65 41.89 6.59
C ALA A 590 -8.72 40.95 7.35
N GLU A 591 -7.46 40.92 6.94
CA GLU A 591 -6.40 40.13 7.53
C GLU A 591 -5.22 41.04 7.83
N ALA A 592 -4.65 40.93 9.02
CA ALA A 592 -3.45 41.67 9.41
C ALA A 592 -2.43 40.72 10.04
N THR A 593 -1.18 40.82 9.61
CA THR A 593 -0.06 40.08 10.21
C THR A 593 1.04 41.04 10.61
N LEU A 594 1.62 40.82 11.78
CA LEU A 594 2.76 41.57 12.29
C LEU A 594 3.75 40.61 12.92
N GLN A 595 4.95 40.52 12.35
CA GLN A 595 6.09 39.84 12.93
C GLN A 595 7.09 40.88 13.43
N LEU A 596 7.39 40.85 14.72
CA LEU A 596 8.39 41.69 15.36
C LEU A 596 9.63 40.85 15.68
N LYS A 597 10.81 41.40 15.41
CA LYS A 597 12.12 40.81 15.70
C LYS A 597 12.88 41.78 16.62
N PRO A 598 12.44 41.96 17.89
CA PRO A 598 13.04 42.93 18.81
C PRO A 598 14.50 42.61 19.17
N MET A 599 14.88 41.33 19.09
CA MET A 599 16.25 40.82 19.25
C MET A 599 16.52 39.76 18.18
N GLN A 600 17.77 39.38 17.96
CA GLN A 600 18.12 38.37 16.94
C GLN A 600 17.55 36.97 17.25
N ASP A 601 17.38 36.66 18.54
CA ASP A 601 16.91 35.38 19.07
C ASP A 601 15.44 35.42 19.52
N LEU A 602 14.73 36.54 19.35
CA LEU A 602 13.35 36.71 19.76
C LEU A 602 12.47 37.14 18.59
N VAL A 603 11.48 36.31 18.26
CA VAL A 603 10.48 36.57 17.23
C VAL A 603 9.09 36.54 17.85
N TRP A 604 8.31 37.61 17.66
CA TRP A 604 6.91 37.68 18.07
C TRP A 604 6.02 37.88 16.85
N SER A 605 5.26 36.85 16.50
CA SER A 605 4.37 36.82 15.35
C SER A 605 2.92 36.97 15.79
N ASN A 606 2.16 37.81 15.12
CA ASN A 606 0.75 38.09 15.40
C ASN A 606 -0.04 38.03 14.10
N ALA A 607 -1.22 37.42 14.12
CA ALA A 607 -2.17 37.39 13.02
C ALA A 607 -3.58 37.69 13.54
N LEU A 608 -4.26 38.64 12.91
CA LEU A 608 -5.64 39.02 13.20
C LEU A 608 -6.46 38.82 11.94
N SER A 609 -7.66 38.27 12.09
CA SER A 609 -8.58 38.04 10.97
C SER A 609 -10.00 38.44 11.35
N TRP A 610 -10.62 39.20 10.46
CA TRP A 610 -12.03 39.53 10.50
C TRP A 610 -12.70 39.02 9.22
N ASN A 611 -13.81 38.29 9.34
CA ASN A 611 -14.54 37.74 8.20
C ASN A 611 -16.06 37.79 8.42
N ASP A 612 -16.74 38.65 7.67
CA ASP A 612 -18.19 38.69 7.58
C ASP A 612 -18.67 37.91 6.35
N SER A 613 -19.13 36.68 6.59
CA SER A 613 -19.66 35.78 5.56
C SER A 613 -21.13 35.50 5.79
N SER A 614 -21.99 35.77 4.80
CA SER A 614 -23.44 35.61 4.91
C SER A 614 -24.11 35.03 3.65
N TYR A 615 -25.22 34.33 3.84
CA TYR A 615 -26.06 33.84 2.74
C TYR A 615 -26.90 34.98 2.16
N ASP A 616 -26.94 35.10 0.84
CA ASP A 616 -27.66 36.19 0.17
C ASP A 616 -29.14 35.86 -0.11
N ASN A 617 -29.51 34.58 0.00
CA ASN A 617 -30.80 34.04 -0.40
C ASN A 617 -31.36 33.10 0.67
N ASP A 618 -32.69 33.01 0.69
CA ASP A 618 -33.41 31.89 1.29
C ASP A 618 -33.43 30.72 0.30
N TYR A 619 -33.55 29.49 0.81
CA TYR A 619 -33.65 28.30 -0.04
C TYR A 619 -34.92 27.51 0.24
N VAL A 620 -35.28 26.63 -0.69
CA VAL A 620 -36.48 25.79 -0.59
C VAL A 620 -36.08 24.35 -0.26
N ASN A 621 -36.65 23.82 0.81
CA ASN A 621 -36.56 22.41 1.20
C ASN A 621 -37.82 22.05 2.01
N ASN A 622 -38.82 21.44 1.36
CA ASN A 622 -40.16 21.17 1.95
C ASN A 622 -40.80 22.41 2.63
N GLY A 623 -40.50 23.60 2.08
CA GLY A 623 -40.80 24.91 2.67
C GLY A 623 -39.66 25.90 2.43
N VAL A 624 -39.90 27.18 2.68
CA VAL A 624 -38.84 28.20 2.61
C VAL A 624 -38.04 28.16 3.92
N VAL A 625 -36.73 27.96 3.81
CA VAL A 625 -35.80 28.05 4.94
C VAL A 625 -35.17 29.44 4.95
N PRO A 626 -35.39 30.25 6.01
CA PRO A 626 -34.96 31.65 6.04
C PRO A 626 -33.46 31.78 6.38
N THR A 627 -32.62 31.68 5.36
CA THR A 627 -31.15 31.81 5.49
C THR A 627 -30.62 33.17 5.08
N ARG A 628 -31.40 34.01 4.40
CA ARG A 628 -30.93 35.31 3.93
C ARG A 628 -30.44 36.19 5.08
N GLY A 629 -29.22 36.72 4.95
CA GLY A 629 -28.56 37.54 5.96
C GLY A 629 -28.02 36.76 7.16
N LYS A 630 -28.21 35.43 7.21
CA LYS A 630 -27.59 34.57 8.22
C LYS A 630 -26.11 34.36 7.90
N LYS A 631 -25.29 34.27 8.93
CA LYS A 631 -23.86 33.99 8.84
C LYS A 631 -23.63 32.55 8.37
N THR A 632 -22.58 32.34 7.58
CA THR A 632 -22.21 31.00 7.16
C THR A 632 -21.81 30.15 8.37
N VAL A 633 -22.17 28.87 8.32
CA VAL A 633 -21.89 27.94 9.41
C VAL A 633 -20.39 27.73 9.56
N ASP A 634 -19.96 27.47 10.79
CA ASP A 634 -18.56 27.20 11.14
C ASP A 634 -17.54 28.22 10.62
N THR A 635 -17.97 29.48 10.47
CA THR A 635 -17.12 30.57 10.00
C THR A 635 -16.99 31.60 11.12
N PRO A 636 -15.91 31.57 11.92
CA PRO A 636 -15.71 32.55 12.98
C PRO A 636 -15.52 33.95 12.38
N GLU A 637 -16.18 34.95 12.98
CA GLU A 637 -16.06 36.33 12.51
C GLU A 637 -14.73 36.96 12.89
N TRP A 638 -14.22 36.64 14.09
CA TRP A 638 -12.95 37.13 14.59
C TRP A 638 -12.05 35.96 14.96
N MET A 639 -10.78 36.03 14.54
CA MET A 639 -9.72 35.12 14.96
C MET A 639 -8.45 35.91 15.25
N PHE A 640 -7.68 35.42 16.21
CA PHE A 640 -6.38 35.99 16.56
C PHE A 640 -5.40 34.89 16.90
N ALA A 641 -4.18 34.96 16.38
CA ALA A 641 -3.09 34.07 16.72
C ALA A 641 -1.86 34.91 17.11
N SER A 642 -1.19 34.53 18.20
CA SER A 642 0.05 35.16 18.65
C SER A 642 1.04 34.07 19.05
N THR A 643 2.23 34.09 18.46
CA THR A 643 3.32 33.15 18.74
C THR A 643 4.57 33.93 19.14
N LEU A 644 5.08 33.66 20.33
CA LEU A 644 6.38 34.12 20.81
C LEU A 644 7.38 32.97 20.70
N ALA A 645 8.48 33.17 19.99
CA ALA A 645 9.58 32.22 19.87
C ALA A 645 10.88 32.90 20.34
N TRP A 646 11.50 32.33 21.37
CA TRP A 646 12.73 32.82 21.96
C TRP A 646 13.77 31.70 22.01
N THR A 647 14.91 31.89 21.34
CA THR A 647 15.93 30.85 21.18
C THR A 647 17.30 31.25 21.76
N PRO A 648 17.43 31.46 23.08
CA PRO A 648 18.68 31.90 23.68
C PRO A 648 19.68 30.74 23.84
N GLY A 649 20.74 30.74 23.03
CA GLY A 649 21.79 29.72 23.10
C GLY A 649 21.23 28.32 22.77
N PRO A 650 21.35 27.32 23.65
CA PRO A 650 20.87 25.96 23.40
C PRO A 650 19.35 25.77 23.60
N TRP A 651 18.64 26.79 24.08
CA TRP A 651 17.21 26.71 24.36
C TRP A 651 16.37 27.13 23.15
N ASP A 652 15.24 26.46 22.94
CA ASP A 652 14.14 26.90 22.06
C ASP A 652 12.85 26.94 22.91
N LEU A 653 12.37 28.15 23.19
CA LEU A 653 11.22 28.42 24.05
C LEU A 653 10.12 29.05 23.21
N ARG A 654 8.93 28.43 23.17
CA ARG A 654 7.80 28.93 22.38
C ARG A 654 6.51 28.96 23.17
N LEU A 655 5.71 30.00 22.95
CA LEU A 655 4.37 30.17 23.50
C LEU A 655 3.44 30.65 22.39
N ALA A 656 2.35 29.92 22.16
CA ALA A 656 1.35 30.24 21.14
C ALA A 656 -0.03 30.39 21.78
N ALA A 657 -0.75 31.44 21.45
CA ALA A 657 -2.12 31.71 21.89
C ALA A 657 -3.03 31.94 20.69
N ASN A 658 -4.09 31.14 20.58
CA ASN A 658 -5.05 31.19 19.48
C ASN A 658 -6.46 31.46 20.03
N HIS A 659 -7.13 32.45 19.47
CA HIS A 659 -8.52 32.79 19.72
C HIS A 659 -9.38 32.44 18.51
N VAL A 660 -10.46 31.72 18.78
CA VAL A 660 -11.52 31.43 17.81
C VAL A 660 -12.81 32.07 18.30
N GLY A 661 -13.40 32.93 17.47
CA GLY A 661 -14.67 33.59 17.76
C GLY A 661 -15.87 32.63 17.84
N LYS A 662 -17.05 33.19 18.13
CA LYS A 662 -18.32 32.44 18.12
C LYS A 662 -18.57 31.82 16.73
N ARG A 663 -19.10 30.59 16.70
CA ARG A 663 -19.41 29.86 15.46
C ARG A 663 -20.85 29.34 15.47
N TYR A 664 -21.54 29.45 14.34
CA TYR A 664 -22.91 28.94 14.18
C TYR A 664 -22.91 27.51 13.67
N VAL A 665 -23.80 26.68 14.25
CA VAL A 665 -23.93 25.26 13.93
C VAL A 665 -24.96 25.03 12.81
N THR A 666 -26.05 25.81 12.79
CA THR A 666 -27.20 25.63 11.88
C THR A 666 -27.29 26.72 10.82
N TYR A 667 -27.93 26.41 9.69
CA TYR A 667 -28.14 27.36 8.60
C TYR A 667 -28.99 28.57 9.00
N THR A 668 -29.97 28.41 9.91
CA THR A 668 -30.78 29.51 10.44
C THR A 668 -30.11 30.32 11.56
N ASN A 669 -28.92 29.89 12.01
CA ASN A 669 -28.14 30.49 13.09
C ASN A 669 -28.85 30.53 14.46
N ASP A 670 -29.79 29.62 14.72
CA ASP A 670 -30.46 29.45 16.01
C ASP A 670 -29.58 28.76 17.06
N VAL A 671 -28.58 27.97 16.64
CA VAL A 671 -27.59 27.34 17.53
C VAL A 671 -26.18 27.80 17.20
N SER A 672 -25.39 28.06 18.25
CA SER A 672 -23.98 28.47 18.15
C SER A 672 -23.15 27.96 19.32
N VAL A 673 -21.85 27.84 19.10
CA VAL A 673 -20.86 27.53 20.14
C VAL A 673 -20.08 28.81 20.54
N PRO A 674 -19.71 28.97 21.82
CA PRO A 674 -19.02 30.16 22.31
C PRO A 674 -17.58 30.22 21.79
N SER A 675 -17.02 31.43 21.80
CA SER A 675 -15.60 31.65 21.51
C SER A 675 -14.69 31.05 22.59
N TYR A 676 -13.45 30.73 22.24
CA TYR A 676 -12.46 30.23 23.20
C TYR A 676 -11.05 30.71 22.88
N TRP A 677 -10.15 30.51 23.85
CA TRP A 677 -8.71 30.69 23.72
C TRP A 677 -8.01 29.37 24.01
N LEU A 678 -7.02 29.03 23.18
CA LEU A 678 -6.10 27.92 23.41
C LEU A 678 -4.68 28.44 23.50
N ILE A 679 -4.00 28.03 24.56
CA ILE A 679 -2.59 28.39 24.82
C ILE A 679 -1.76 27.12 24.74
N ASN A 680 -0.70 27.12 23.95
CA ASN A 680 0.23 26.01 23.78
C ASN A 680 1.65 26.50 24.11
N ALA A 681 2.49 25.63 24.63
CA ALA A 681 3.88 25.93 24.94
C ALA A 681 4.80 24.81 24.44
N SER A 682 6.02 25.17 24.05
CA SER A 682 7.08 24.23 23.68
C SER A 682 8.38 24.68 24.34
N VAL A 683 9.12 23.73 24.91
CA VAL A 683 10.46 23.95 25.44
C VAL A 683 11.35 22.86 24.88
N ALA A 684 12.41 23.24 24.17
CA ALA A 684 13.44 22.31 23.73
C ALA A 684 14.83 22.78 24.15
N TYR A 685 15.73 21.82 24.32
CA TYR A 685 17.12 22.03 24.67
C TYR A 685 18.02 21.18 23.78
N ASP A 686 18.94 21.84 23.07
CA ASP A 686 20.01 21.19 22.33
C ASP A 686 21.17 20.87 23.28
N MET A 687 21.38 19.58 23.53
CA MET A 687 22.47 19.10 24.39
C MET A 687 23.83 19.14 23.69
N GLY A 688 23.88 19.45 22.39
CA GLY A 688 25.09 19.41 21.59
C GLY A 688 25.69 18.00 21.57
N LYS A 689 27.01 17.91 21.79
CA LYS A 689 27.75 16.64 21.75
C LYS A 689 27.79 15.97 23.13
N LEU A 690 27.17 14.79 23.24
CA LEU A 690 27.14 13.98 24.45
C LEU A 690 27.71 12.57 24.14
N GLY A 691 29.02 12.40 24.32
CA GLY A 691 29.71 11.15 23.97
C GLY A 691 29.66 10.84 22.46
N PRO A 692 29.31 9.62 22.02
CA PRO A 692 29.15 9.28 20.60
C PRO A 692 27.83 9.77 19.98
N ALA A 693 26.95 10.42 20.75
CA ALA A 693 25.79 11.13 20.23
C ALA A 693 26.18 12.59 19.97
N GLN A 694 26.10 13.01 18.70
CA GLN A 694 26.14 14.42 18.34
C GLN A 694 24.68 14.90 18.18
N ASN A 695 24.40 16.15 18.52
CA ASN A 695 23.14 16.87 18.28
C ASN A 695 21.90 16.13 18.84
N LEU A 696 21.90 15.85 20.15
CA LEU A 696 20.73 15.34 20.88
C LEU A 696 19.85 16.51 21.32
N THR A 697 18.62 16.56 20.82
CA THR A 697 17.61 17.53 21.26
C THR A 697 16.57 16.85 22.14
N LEU A 698 16.27 17.45 23.29
CA LEU A 698 15.15 17.08 24.14
C LEU A 698 14.08 18.16 24.06
N ALA A 699 12.83 17.78 23.79
CA ALA A 699 11.71 18.71 23.68
C ALA A 699 10.53 18.27 24.56
N LEU A 700 9.79 19.25 25.08
CA LEU A 700 8.55 19.09 25.82
C LEU A 700 7.49 20.02 25.22
N ASN A 701 6.44 19.44 24.66
CA ASN A 701 5.31 20.17 24.08
C ASN A 701 4.09 20.05 25.00
N LEU A 702 3.43 21.18 25.26
CA LEU A 702 2.20 21.26 26.04
C LEU A 702 1.09 21.89 25.18
N THR A 703 0.01 21.16 24.96
CA THR A 703 -1.19 21.66 24.26
C THR A 703 -2.29 21.95 25.26
N ASN A 704 -3.06 23.02 25.05
CA ASN A 704 -4.14 23.46 25.94
C ASN A 704 -3.64 23.67 27.39
N LEU A 705 -2.60 24.48 27.55
CA LEU A 705 -1.92 24.78 28.81
C LEU A 705 -2.87 25.30 29.90
N ALA A 706 -3.92 26.03 29.53
CA ALA A 706 -4.93 26.54 30.46
C ALA A 706 -5.99 25.48 30.84
N ASP A 707 -5.92 24.27 30.28
CA ASP A 707 -6.91 23.20 30.44
C ASP A 707 -8.35 23.66 30.18
N LYS A 708 -8.51 24.44 29.11
CA LYS A 708 -9.81 24.99 28.72
C LYS A 708 -10.69 23.85 28.20
N GLN A 709 -11.91 23.76 28.71
CA GLN A 709 -12.98 22.97 28.07
C GLN A 709 -13.62 23.79 26.94
N TYR A 710 -13.73 23.20 25.76
CA TYR A 710 -14.24 23.85 24.55
C TYR A 710 -14.75 22.80 23.54
N LEU A 711 -15.61 23.25 22.63
CA LEU A 711 -16.00 22.46 21.46
C LEU A 711 -15.01 22.78 20.34
N ALA A 712 -14.26 21.77 19.93
CA ALA A 712 -13.25 21.92 18.90
C ALA A 712 -13.90 21.91 17.51
N THR A 713 -14.52 20.81 17.12
CA THR A 713 -15.07 20.62 15.77
C THR A 713 -16.59 20.63 15.82
N ILE A 714 -17.24 21.28 14.85
CA ILE A 714 -18.69 21.24 14.68
C ILE A 714 -19.06 20.74 13.27
N ASN A 715 -20.31 20.33 13.06
CA ASN A 715 -20.84 19.84 11.77
C ASN A 715 -20.18 18.56 11.21
N THR A 716 -19.58 17.72 12.07
CA THR A 716 -19.04 16.39 11.71
C THR A 716 -20.06 15.46 11.03
N ASN A 717 -21.33 15.50 11.48
CA ASN A 717 -22.45 14.76 10.88
C ASN A 717 -23.26 15.61 9.88
N GLY A 718 -22.65 16.67 9.34
CA GLY A 718 -23.30 17.60 8.42
C GLY A 718 -24.08 18.72 9.13
N THR A 719 -24.60 19.64 8.31
CA THR A 719 -25.29 20.84 8.77
C THR A 719 -26.79 20.72 8.53
N TYR A 720 -27.57 21.20 9.51
CA TYR A 720 -29.03 21.17 9.48
C TYR A 720 -29.60 22.58 9.29
N ALA A 721 -30.87 22.63 8.86
CA ALA A 721 -31.59 23.88 8.72
C ALA A 721 -31.65 24.66 10.05
N ALA A 722 -32.20 24.03 11.10
CA ALA A 722 -32.38 24.56 12.45
C ALA A 722 -32.25 23.43 13.50
N ASP A 723 -32.05 23.78 14.78
CA ASP A 723 -31.99 22.87 15.93
C ASP A 723 -32.52 23.54 17.21
N PRO A 724 -33.84 23.84 17.29
CA PRO A 724 -34.40 24.55 18.43
C PRO A 724 -34.28 23.78 19.74
N THR A 725 -34.14 22.46 19.68
CA THR A 725 -33.99 21.56 20.83
C THR A 725 -32.53 21.36 21.24
N ARG A 726 -31.56 21.91 20.49
CA ARG A 726 -30.11 21.76 20.75
C ARG A 726 -29.66 20.30 20.78
N SER A 727 -30.37 19.40 20.11
CA SER A 727 -30.27 17.94 20.26
C SER A 727 -29.45 17.26 19.17
N LEU A 728 -28.93 18.00 18.18
CA LEU A 728 -28.22 17.39 17.06
C LEU A 728 -26.76 17.05 17.42
N ALA A 729 -26.46 15.75 17.40
CA ALA A 729 -25.14 15.20 17.71
C ALA A 729 -24.16 15.41 16.55
N THR A 730 -23.49 16.56 16.53
CA THR A 730 -22.57 16.94 15.44
C THR A 730 -21.35 17.73 15.90
N MET A 731 -21.04 17.70 17.20
CA MET A 731 -19.95 18.47 17.79
C MET A 731 -18.98 17.54 18.51
N GLN A 732 -17.70 17.87 18.44
CA GLN A 732 -16.63 17.15 19.13
C GLN A 732 -15.98 18.05 20.17
N VAL A 733 -15.76 17.49 21.36
CA VAL A 733 -15.07 18.18 22.45
C VAL A 733 -13.58 18.19 22.14
N GLY A 734 -12.92 19.31 22.39
CA GLY A 734 -11.48 19.41 22.25
C GLY A 734 -10.74 18.75 23.41
N ALA A 735 -9.56 18.20 23.11
CA ALA A 735 -8.73 17.56 24.13
C ALA A 735 -8.40 18.48 25.32
N PRO A 736 -8.34 17.93 26.54
CA PRO A 736 -7.84 18.64 27.72
C PRO A 736 -6.35 18.97 27.55
N ARG A 737 -5.69 19.42 28.61
CA ARG A 737 -4.23 19.61 28.59
C ARG A 737 -3.51 18.31 28.24
N GLN A 738 -2.62 18.39 27.25
CA GLN A 738 -1.85 17.25 26.75
C GLN A 738 -0.36 17.57 26.77
N VAL A 739 0.47 16.59 27.11
CA VAL A 739 1.93 16.74 27.23
C VAL A 739 2.62 15.68 26.39
N MET A 740 3.66 16.06 25.65
CA MET A 740 4.49 15.15 24.87
C MET A 740 5.97 15.49 25.08
N ALA A 741 6.78 14.51 25.47
CA ALA A 741 8.23 14.61 25.54
C ALA A 741 8.86 13.89 24.36
N THR A 742 9.84 14.51 23.71
CA THR A 742 10.53 13.95 22.54
C THR A 742 12.04 14.01 22.73
N ALA A 743 12.72 12.92 22.36
CA ALA A 743 14.16 12.90 22.17
C ALA A 743 14.48 12.66 20.69
N THR A 744 15.26 13.55 20.09
CA THR A 744 15.69 13.48 18.68
C THR A 744 17.20 13.41 18.59
N ARG A 745 17.73 12.50 17.76
CA ARG A 745 19.16 12.30 17.54
C ARG A 745 19.48 12.26 16.04
N ILE A 746 20.53 12.97 15.65
CA ILE A 746 21.12 12.92 14.31
C ILE A 746 22.49 12.25 14.41
N ALA A 747 22.70 11.13 13.72
CA ALA A 747 23.97 10.38 13.74
C ALA A 747 24.89 10.80 12.58
N ASP A 748 26.12 11.22 12.91
CA ASP A 748 27.16 11.76 12.01
C ASP A 748 27.97 10.66 11.25
N PRO A 749 28.47 10.94 10.02
CA PRO A 749 29.39 10.10 9.24
C PRO A 749 30.60 9.47 9.94
N GLU A 750 31.13 9.93 11.08
CA GLU A 750 32.17 9.14 11.80
C GLU A 750 31.65 7.77 12.27
N THR A 751 30.34 7.65 12.47
CA THR A 751 29.66 6.38 12.75
C THR A 751 29.70 5.42 11.55
N ARG A 752 30.11 5.88 10.35
CA ARG A 752 30.30 5.09 9.12
C ARG A 752 31.11 3.81 9.33
N ARG A 753 32.21 3.82 10.09
CA ARG A 753 33.03 2.58 10.26
C ARG A 753 32.43 1.57 11.23
N ARG A 754 31.57 2.01 12.14
CA ARG A 754 30.90 1.15 13.13
C ARG A 754 29.55 0.67 12.59
N LEU A 755 28.81 1.54 11.90
CA LEU A 755 27.55 1.24 11.23
C LEU A 755 27.73 0.56 9.87
N LEU A 756 28.79 0.80 9.07
CA LEU A 756 29.02 -0.01 7.86
C LEU A 756 29.51 -1.43 8.19
N ARG A 757 30.19 -1.63 9.32
CA ARG A 757 30.47 -2.97 9.85
C ARG A 757 29.22 -3.66 10.42
N LEU A 758 28.22 -2.89 10.86
CA LEU A 758 26.91 -3.38 11.29
C LEU A 758 25.87 -3.45 10.15
N ALA A 759 26.01 -2.68 9.07
CA ALA A 759 25.10 -2.61 7.93
C ALA A 759 25.50 -3.60 6.82
N TRP A 760 26.78 -3.97 6.74
CA TRP A 760 27.21 -5.19 6.04
C TRP A 760 26.89 -6.48 6.84
N GLN A 761 26.42 -6.35 8.08
CA GLN A 761 25.97 -7.44 8.95
C GLN A 761 24.50 -7.30 9.40
N GLY A 762 23.72 -6.43 8.76
CA GLY A 762 22.46 -5.96 9.32
C GLY A 762 21.48 -5.42 8.29
N THR A 763 21.08 -6.25 7.34
CA THR A 763 19.82 -6.06 6.58
C THR A 763 18.63 -6.47 7.46
N GLY A 764 18.50 -5.82 8.61
CA GLY A 764 17.46 -6.07 9.62
C GLY A 764 17.08 -4.85 10.47
N ALA A 765 17.62 -3.66 10.16
CA ALA A 765 17.47 -2.48 11.03
C ALA A 765 16.24 -1.60 10.76
N ALA A 766 15.45 -1.86 9.71
CA ALA A 766 14.16 -1.17 9.51
C ALA A 766 12.99 -1.82 10.29
N ILE A 767 13.19 -3.03 10.85
CA ILE A 767 12.19 -3.75 11.67
C ILE A 767 12.54 -3.70 13.18
N ALA A 768 13.75 -3.25 13.54
CA ALA A 768 14.24 -3.33 14.92
C ALA A 768 13.90 -2.13 15.84
N LEU A 769 13.28 -1.04 15.35
CA LEU A 769 12.84 0.06 16.24
C LEU A 769 11.45 -0.15 16.88
N ALA A 770 10.71 -1.20 16.49
CA ALA A 770 9.51 -1.65 17.21
C ALA A 770 9.83 -2.57 18.41
N ALA A 771 11.12 -2.82 18.69
CA ALA A 771 11.59 -3.68 19.77
C ALA A 771 12.58 -2.96 20.69
N MET A 772 12.19 -1.79 21.24
CA MET A 772 12.74 -1.42 22.54
C MET A 772 12.00 -2.22 23.62
N PRO A 773 12.70 -3.02 24.44
CA PRO A 773 12.07 -3.72 25.54
C PRO A 773 11.50 -2.68 26.50
N GLY A 774 10.18 -2.59 26.57
CA GLY A 774 9.52 -2.13 27.78
C GLY A 774 10.10 -2.94 28.93
N ILE A 775 10.41 -2.25 30.02
CA ILE A 775 10.89 -2.79 31.30
C ILE A 775 10.29 -4.18 31.50
N ALA A 776 11.16 -5.19 31.52
CA ALA A 776 10.76 -6.59 31.59
C ALA A 776 9.85 -6.80 32.81
N ALA A 777 8.55 -6.99 32.56
CA ALA A 777 7.69 -7.69 33.49
C ALA A 777 8.14 -9.15 33.46
N THR A 778 9.01 -9.52 34.41
CA THR A 778 9.44 -10.90 34.65
C THR A 778 8.27 -11.69 35.23
N GLY A 779 7.40 -12.19 34.34
CA GLY A 779 6.43 -13.22 34.64
C GLY A 779 6.62 -14.41 33.68
N PRO A 780 6.53 -15.66 34.15
CA PRO A 780 6.58 -16.82 33.27
C PRO A 780 5.39 -16.77 32.30
N ARG A 781 5.66 -16.75 31.00
CA ARG A 781 4.64 -16.83 29.95
C ARG A 781 4.07 -18.26 29.94
N PRO A 782 2.74 -18.45 29.79
CA PRO A 782 2.13 -19.76 29.82
C PRO A 782 2.62 -20.65 28.66
N ARG A 783 2.91 -21.92 28.97
CA ARG A 783 3.23 -22.98 27.98
C ARG A 783 2.03 -23.22 27.06
N LEU A 784 2.28 -23.59 25.80
CA LEU A 784 1.22 -23.88 24.82
C LEU A 784 0.49 -25.21 25.11
N GLY A 785 1.02 -26.03 26.03
CA GLY A 785 0.35 -27.24 26.55
C GLY A 785 0.35 -28.45 25.61
N ARG A 786 0.73 -28.27 24.34
CA ARG A 786 0.93 -29.29 23.30
C ARG A 786 2.11 -28.90 22.41
N ASP A 787 2.73 -29.89 21.76
CA ASP A 787 3.83 -29.64 20.82
C ASP A 787 3.36 -28.71 19.68
N PRO A 788 3.96 -27.51 19.52
CA PRO A 788 3.58 -26.60 18.46
C PRO A 788 4.22 -26.93 17.11
N PHE A 789 5.25 -27.79 17.04
CA PHE A 789 5.98 -28.09 15.80
C PHE A 789 5.42 -29.30 15.05
N THR A 790 4.11 -29.54 15.13
CA THR A 790 3.43 -30.72 14.58
C THR A 790 3.53 -30.86 13.06
N LEU A 791 3.74 -29.76 12.34
CA LEU A 791 3.90 -29.72 10.87
C LEU A 791 5.36 -29.85 10.42
N GLY A 792 6.27 -30.07 11.37
CA GLY A 792 7.70 -30.19 11.14
C GLY A 792 8.40 -28.87 10.88
N ILE A 793 9.61 -29.00 10.35
CA ILE A 793 10.53 -27.92 10.00
C ILE A 793 11.03 -28.16 8.58
N ALA A 794 11.45 -27.11 7.89
CA ALA A 794 12.03 -27.23 6.56
C ALA A 794 13.10 -26.18 6.32
N ALA A 795 14.04 -26.48 5.42
CA ALA A 795 14.96 -25.50 4.87
C ALA A 795 14.74 -25.40 3.35
N GLY A 796 14.99 -24.24 2.76
CA GLY A 796 14.81 -24.07 1.33
C GLY A 796 15.53 -22.86 0.76
N ASP A 797 15.52 -22.77 -0.58
CA ASP A 797 16.22 -21.74 -1.35
C ASP A 797 17.66 -21.44 -0.87
N PRO A 798 18.52 -22.47 -0.78
CA PRO A 798 19.90 -22.28 -0.32
C PRO A 798 20.68 -21.39 -1.28
N ASP A 799 21.50 -20.53 -0.70
CA ASP A 799 22.43 -19.65 -1.40
C ASP A 799 23.83 -19.75 -0.77
N PRO A 800 24.85 -19.06 -1.30
CA PRO A 800 26.21 -19.14 -0.75
C PRO A 800 26.38 -18.71 0.70
N GLN A 801 25.44 -17.91 1.22
CA GLN A 801 25.49 -17.31 2.53
C GLN A 801 24.46 -17.90 3.50
N GLY A 802 23.54 -18.77 3.06
CA GLY A 802 22.56 -19.39 3.94
C GLY A 802 21.43 -20.08 3.21
N ALA A 803 20.25 -20.08 3.85
CA ALA A 803 19.01 -20.68 3.37
C ALA A 803 17.81 -20.06 4.10
N VAL A 804 16.61 -20.33 3.61
CA VAL A 804 15.35 -20.02 4.32
C VAL A 804 15.05 -21.16 5.29
N LEU A 805 15.00 -20.89 6.59
CA LEU A 805 14.49 -21.83 7.58
C LEU A 805 13.01 -21.59 7.81
N TRP A 806 12.23 -22.65 7.87
CA TRP A 806 10.78 -22.59 7.96
C TRP A 806 10.23 -23.51 9.05
N THR A 807 9.20 -23.03 9.74
CA THR A 807 8.28 -23.85 10.52
C THR A 807 6.94 -23.13 10.65
N ARG A 808 5.86 -23.85 10.99
CA ARG A 808 4.57 -23.26 11.34
C ARG A 808 4.12 -23.82 12.68
N LEU A 809 3.83 -22.93 13.63
CA LEU A 809 3.31 -23.34 14.93
C LEU A 809 1.85 -23.76 14.78
N ALA A 810 1.53 -25.02 15.09
CA ALA A 810 0.21 -25.57 14.89
C ALA A 810 -0.10 -26.73 15.85
N PRO A 811 -0.34 -26.50 17.15
CA PRO A 811 -0.72 -27.54 18.11
C PRO A 811 -2.05 -28.23 17.80
N ASP A 812 -2.92 -27.61 16.97
CA ASP A 812 -4.13 -28.21 16.42
C ASP A 812 -4.20 -28.03 14.89
N PRO A 813 -3.37 -28.78 14.14
CA PRO A 813 -3.03 -28.47 12.75
C PRO A 813 -4.20 -28.60 11.78
N LEU A 814 -5.13 -29.51 12.06
CA LEU A 814 -6.34 -29.70 11.25
C LEU A 814 -7.53 -28.88 11.74
N ASN A 815 -7.32 -27.97 12.71
CA ASN A 815 -8.34 -27.04 13.19
C ASN A 815 -7.88 -25.58 13.20
N GLY A 816 -7.44 -25.09 12.03
CA GLY A 816 -6.98 -23.71 11.88
C GLY A 816 -5.62 -23.44 12.53
N GLY A 817 -4.96 -24.46 13.09
CA GLY A 817 -3.63 -24.41 13.71
C GLY A 817 -3.65 -24.36 15.24
N GLY A 818 -4.75 -23.94 15.89
CA GLY A 818 -4.86 -23.93 17.35
C GLY A 818 -3.95 -22.93 18.08
N MET A 819 -3.45 -21.91 17.38
CA MET A 819 -2.60 -20.86 17.94
C MET A 819 -3.43 -19.63 18.36
N PRO A 820 -3.00 -18.88 19.41
CA PRO A 820 -3.70 -17.68 19.84
C PRO A 820 -3.55 -16.54 18.82
N SER A 821 -4.49 -15.59 18.82
CA SER A 821 -4.51 -14.39 17.96
C SER A 821 -3.49 -13.31 18.37
N ARG A 822 -2.24 -13.73 18.61
CA ARG A 822 -1.09 -12.85 18.91
C ARG A 822 0.19 -13.45 18.33
N ALA A 823 1.20 -12.61 18.13
CA ALA A 823 2.53 -13.07 17.72
C ALA A 823 3.19 -13.93 18.81
N ILE A 824 3.82 -15.02 18.40
CA ILE A 824 4.62 -15.89 19.28
C ILE A 824 6.10 -15.77 18.88
N PRO A 825 6.98 -15.34 19.80
CA PRO A 825 8.41 -15.35 19.53
C PRO A 825 8.93 -16.80 19.45
N VAL A 826 9.64 -17.09 18.38
CA VAL A 826 10.28 -18.38 18.11
C VAL A 826 11.78 -18.14 18.00
N ARG A 827 12.53 -18.73 18.92
CA ARG A 827 13.99 -18.76 18.82
C ARG A 827 14.40 -19.74 17.74
N TRP A 828 15.43 -19.40 16.99
CA TRP A 828 16.04 -20.31 16.02
C TRP A 828 17.55 -20.38 16.25
N PHE A 829 18.13 -21.52 15.93
CA PHE A 829 19.52 -21.85 16.17
C PHE A 829 20.12 -22.52 14.93
N ILE A 830 21.40 -22.27 14.67
CA ILE A 830 22.17 -22.92 13.60
C ILE A 830 23.49 -23.39 14.18
N ALA A 831 23.88 -24.63 13.88
CA ALA A 831 25.09 -25.28 14.36
C ALA A 831 25.87 -25.97 13.23
N GLU A 832 27.14 -26.26 13.50
CA GLU A 832 28.03 -27.06 12.63
C GLU A 832 28.06 -28.55 12.98
N ASP A 833 27.21 -29.00 13.91
CA ASP A 833 27.08 -30.40 14.28
C ASP A 833 25.62 -30.76 14.60
N PRO A 834 25.22 -32.01 14.34
CA PRO A 834 23.85 -32.46 14.58
C PRO A 834 23.44 -32.46 16.06
N ALA A 835 24.40 -32.46 16.99
CA ALA A 835 24.13 -32.41 18.42
C ALA A 835 23.88 -30.97 18.93
N MET A 836 23.87 -29.97 18.03
CA MET A 836 23.66 -28.55 18.33
C MET A 836 24.66 -27.98 19.36
N ARG A 837 25.89 -28.50 19.41
CA ARG A 837 26.92 -28.08 20.39
C ARG A 837 27.71 -26.86 19.93
N ARG A 838 28.00 -26.75 18.63
CA ARG A 838 28.76 -25.65 18.01
C ARG A 838 27.82 -24.70 17.28
N LEU A 839 27.12 -23.88 18.04
CA LEU A 839 26.24 -22.85 17.50
C LEU A 839 27.05 -21.78 16.77
N VAL A 840 26.66 -21.48 15.53
CA VAL A 840 27.27 -20.43 14.69
C VAL A 840 26.37 -19.22 14.52
N GLN A 841 25.05 -19.41 14.59
CA GLN A 841 24.07 -18.32 14.58
C GLN A 841 22.85 -18.71 15.41
N ARG A 842 22.14 -17.69 15.90
CA ARG A 842 20.85 -17.81 16.58
C ARG A 842 20.12 -16.48 16.52
N GLY A 843 18.80 -16.53 16.61
CA GLY A 843 17.97 -15.33 16.64
C GLY A 843 16.57 -15.62 17.13
N VAL A 844 15.70 -14.63 17.00
CA VAL A 844 14.28 -14.73 17.30
C VAL A 844 13.52 -14.25 16.07
N ALA A 845 12.51 -15.01 15.66
CA ALA A 845 11.53 -14.62 14.65
C ALA A 845 10.13 -14.62 15.28
N ALA A 846 9.24 -13.76 14.80
CA ALA A 846 7.86 -13.73 15.27
C ALA A 846 6.98 -14.62 14.37
N ALA A 847 6.36 -15.64 14.97
CA ALA A 847 5.27 -16.38 14.35
C ALA A 847 3.98 -15.56 14.51
N VAL A 848 3.57 -14.84 13.47
CA VAL A 848 2.46 -13.89 13.52
C VAL A 848 1.13 -14.51 13.04
N PRO A 849 -0.04 -14.15 13.62
CA PRO A 849 -1.34 -14.68 13.18
C PRO A 849 -1.65 -14.45 11.70
N GLU A 850 -1.16 -13.33 11.15
CA GLU A 850 -1.34 -12.96 9.75
C GLU A 850 -0.65 -13.93 8.79
N LEU A 851 0.32 -14.73 9.23
CA LEU A 851 0.94 -15.79 8.43
C LEU A 851 0.61 -17.18 8.98
N ALA A 852 -0.55 -17.32 9.65
CA ALA A 852 -0.96 -18.57 10.28
C ALA A 852 0.08 -19.13 11.26
N HIS A 853 0.84 -18.23 11.91
CA HIS A 853 1.97 -18.54 12.78
C HIS A 853 3.10 -19.32 12.08
N SER A 854 3.27 -19.14 10.77
CA SER A 854 4.48 -19.54 10.07
C SER A 854 5.65 -18.62 10.40
N VAL A 855 6.84 -19.19 10.35
CA VAL A 855 8.13 -18.53 10.56
C VAL A 855 8.96 -18.80 9.32
N HIS A 856 9.49 -17.73 8.72
CA HIS A 856 10.45 -17.80 7.63
C HIS A 856 11.68 -16.98 8.03
N VAL A 857 12.83 -17.65 8.20
CA VAL A 857 14.10 -17.02 8.57
C VAL A 857 15.03 -17.08 7.37
N GLU A 858 15.24 -15.96 6.69
CA GLU A 858 16.25 -15.85 5.62
C GLU A 858 17.64 -15.66 6.23
N VAL A 859 18.36 -16.77 6.40
CA VAL A 859 19.68 -16.79 7.03
C VAL A 859 20.73 -16.31 6.03
N THR A 860 21.66 -15.46 6.48
CA THR A 860 22.82 -15.01 5.71
C THR A 860 24.10 -15.06 6.56
N GLY A 861 25.27 -14.87 5.96
CA GLY A 861 26.56 -14.83 6.66
C GLY A 861 27.12 -16.21 7.08
N LEU A 862 26.56 -17.32 6.59
CA LEU A 862 27.14 -18.65 6.71
C LEU A 862 28.22 -18.89 5.67
N ARG A 863 29.07 -19.90 5.89
CA ARG A 863 30.13 -20.25 4.94
C ARG A 863 29.53 -21.00 3.74
N PRO A 864 29.93 -20.66 2.51
CA PRO A 864 29.47 -21.36 1.30
C PRO A 864 29.87 -22.83 1.26
N GLY A 865 29.01 -23.68 0.67
CA GLY A 865 29.28 -25.10 0.40
C GLY A 865 29.44 -25.97 1.65
N ARG A 866 28.76 -25.63 2.75
CA ARG A 866 28.89 -26.30 4.06
C ARG A 866 27.57 -26.84 4.58
N ASP A 867 27.66 -27.95 5.31
CA ASP A 867 26.55 -28.56 6.03
C ASP A 867 26.29 -27.81 7.36
N TYR A 868 25.03 -27.50 7.61
CA TYR A 868 24.54 -26.82 8.80
C TYR A 868 23.30 -27.53 9.35
N TYR A 869 23.16 -27.46 10.67
CA TYR A 869 22.03 -28.03 11.41
C TYR A 869 21.26 -26.91 12.07
N TYR A 870 19.93 -26.98 12.10
CA TYR A 870 19.09 -25.93 12.65
C TYR A 870 17.95 -26.46 13.51
N ARG A 871 17.43 -25.60 14.41
CA ARG A 871 16.33 -25.94 15.32
C ARG A 871 15.55 -24.69 15.72
N PHE A 872 14.27 -24.84 15.98
CA PHE A 872 13.39 -23.82 16.54
C PHE A 872 13.04 -24.13 18.01
N ALA A 873 12.76 -23.11 18.81
CA ALA A 873 12.27 -23.26 20.18
C ALA A 873 11.29 -22.15 20.57
N CYS A 874 10.25 -22.50 21.31
CA CYS A 874 9.30 -21.53 21.88
C CYS A 874 9.66 -21.17 23.33
N ASP A 875 9.15 -20.04 23.81
CA ASP A 875 9.40 -19.53 25.17
C ASP A 875 8.82 -20.43 26.31
N GLY A 876 8.07 -21.48 25.98
CA GLY A 876 7.52 -22.48 26.92
C GLY A 876 8.45 -23.68 27.20
N GLY A 877 9.55 -23.81 26.44
CA GLY A 877 10.53 -24.90 26.55
C GLY A 877 10.39 -25.99 25.48
N GLU A 878 9.39 -25.90 24.61
CA GLU A 878 9.20 -26.81 23.47
C GLU A 878 10.25 -26.50 22.38
N GLU A 879 10.91 -27.55 21.87
CA GLU A 879 11.91 -27.49 20.80
C GLU A 879 11.46 -28.32 19.61
N SER A 880 11.72 -27.84 18.40
CA SER A 880 11.51 -28.63 17.18
C SER A 880 12.55 -29.76 17.08
N PRO A 881 12.34 -30.73 16.17
CA PRO A 881 13.43 -31.57 15.68
C PRO A 881 14.62 -30.74 15.16
N VAL A 882 15.78 -31.39 15.00
CA VAL A 882 16.94 -30.78 14.33
C VAL A 882 16.85 -31.05 12.84
N GLY A 883 16.89 -30.00 12.04
CA GLY A 883 16.94 -30.08 10.58
C GLY A 883 18.36 -29.86 10.07
N HIS A 884 18.57 -30.17 8.79
CA HIS A 884 19.85 -30.07 8.10
C HIS A 884 19.67 -29.36 6.75
N PHE A 885 20.65 -28.54 6.38
CA PHE A 885 20.77 -28.02 5.03
C PHE A 885 22.24 -27.78 4.67
N ARG A 886 22.52 -27.76 3.37
CA ARG A 886 23.82 -27.38 2.83
C ARG A 886 23.71 -26.02 2.13
N THR A 887 24.58 -25.07 2.48
CA THR A 887 24.67 -23.80 1.73
C THR A 887 25.18 -24.06 0.32
N ALA A 888 24.73 -23.26 -0.65
CA ALA A 888 25.27 -23.35 -2.00
C ALA A 888 26.77 -22.95 -2.00
N PRO A 889 27.58 -23.41 -2.95
CA PRO A 889 28.94 -22.88 -3.14
C PRO A 889 28.89 -21.49 -3.79
N MET A 890 29.94 -20.68 -3.59
CA MET A 890 30.08 -19.38 -4.29
C MET A 890 30.03 -19.55 -5.81
N PRO A 891 29.46 -18.62 -6.58
CA PRO A 891 29.30 -18.75 -8.04
C PRO A 891 30.59 -19.01 -8.85
N ASP A 892 31.75 -18.63 -8.32
CA ASP A 892 33.09 -18.81 -8.91
C ASP A 892 33.83 -20.04 -8.34
N ALA A 893 33.23 -20.76 -7.39
CA ALA A 893 33.84 -21.96 -6.82
C ALA A 893 33.84 -23.10 -7.84
N GLN A 894 34.97 -23.79 -7.95
CA GLN A 894 35.11 -24.99 -8.77
C GLN A 894 34.47 -26.19 -8.08
N LEU A 895 33.18 -26.39 -8.32
CA LEU A 895 32.43 -27.50 -7.75
C LEU A 895 32.65 -28.75 -8.59
N GLN A 896 33.02 -29.86 -7.94
CA GLN A 896 33.26 -31.14 -8.65
C GLN A 896 31.98 -31.91 -8.90
N GLN A 897 31.02 -31.81 -7.98
CA GLN A 897 29.80 -32.61 -8.01
C GLN A 897 28.63 -31.88 -7.34
N LEU A 898 27.43 -32.09 -7.86
CA LEU A 898 26.14 -31.68 -7.30
C LEU A 898 25.15 -32.86 -7.39
N ARG A 899 24.45 -33.17 -6.30
CA ARG A 899 23.45 -34.24 -6.23
C ARG A 899 22.07 -33.67 -5.99
N LEU A 900 21.15 -33.95 -6.90
CA LEU A 900 19.77 -33.47 -6.88
C LEU A 900 18.80 -34.65 -6.71
N ALA A 901 17.76 -34.45 -5.90
CA ALA A 901 16.57 -35.29 -5.95
C ALA A 901 15.48 -34.55 -6.72
N LEU A 902 14.85 -35.18 -7.71
CA LEU A 902 13.68 -34.62 -8.41
C LEU A 902 12.45 -35.46 -8.09
N CYS A 903 11.41 -34.82 -7.57
CA CYS A 903 10.13 -35.43 -7.24
C CYS A 903 8.94 -34.48 -7.51
N THR A 904 7.73 -35.04 -7.58
CA THR A 904 6.49 -34.30 -7.90
C THR A 904 5.25 -35.12 -7.52
N CYS A 905 4.05 -34.52 -7.59
CA CYS A 905 2.74 -35.18 -7.47
C CYS A 905 2.60 -36.12 -6.26
N GLN A 906 2.69 -35.54 -5.07
CA GLN A 906 2.32 -36.26 -3.83
C GLN A 906 0.82 -36.05 -3.57
N ALA A 907 0.06 -37.14 -3.50
CA ALA A 907 -1.36 -37.11 -3.16
C ALA A 907 -1.58 -37.89 -1.86
N TRP A 908 -1.94 -37.18 -0.78
CA TRP A 908 -2.07 -37.80 0.53
C TRP A 908 -3.15 -38.88 0.53
N ASN A 909 -4.25 -38.65 -0.18
CA ASN A 909 -5.36 -39.59 -0.27
C ASN A 909 -5.06 -40.82 -1.14
N SER A 910 -4.06 -40.77 -2.02
CA SER A 910 -3.73 -41.90 -2.92
C SER A 910 -2.78 -42.93 -2.32
N GLY A 911 -2.02 -42.56 -1.28
CA GLY A 911 -1.09 -43.48 -0.63
C GLY A 911 -0.09 -42.81 0.30
N TYR A 912 0.76 -43.62 0.93
CA TYR A 912 1.90 -43.24 1.77
C TYR A 912 3.07 -42.73 0.92
N TYR A 913 4.11 -42.18 1.57
CA TYR A 913 5.25 -41.56 0.90
C TYR A 913 6.60 -42.31 1.13
N PRO A 914 6.71 -43.62 0.82
CA PRO A 914 7.98 -44.36 0.96
C PRO A 914 9.10 -43.74 0.09
N VAL A 915 8.73 -43.08 -1.00
CA VAL A 915 9.62 -42.27 -1.85
C VAL A 915 10.30 -41.14 -1.05
N LEU A 916 9.54 -40.37 -0.25
CA LEU A 916 10.11 -39.30 0.57
C LEU A 916 10.98 -39.84 1.70
N ALA A 917 10.62 -41.00 2.26
CA ALA A 917 11.45 -41.70 3.23
C ALA A 917 12.80 -42.15 2.62
N ASP A 918 12.81 -42.59 1.36
CA ASP A 918 14.04 -42.94 0.63
C ASP A 918 14.88 -41.70 0.29
N ILE A 919 14.26 -40.58 -0.09
CA ILE A 919 14.94 -39.29 -0.27
C ILE A 919 15.60 -38.84 1.04
N ALA A 920 14.88 -38.90 2.16
CA ALA A 920 15.40 -38.47 3.48
C ALA A 920 16.66 -39.24 3.94
N ARG A 921 16.85 -40.48 3.46
CA ARG A 921 18.03 -41.31 3.75
C ARG A 921 19.11 -41.21 2.67
N SER A 922 18.82 -40.54 1.56
CA SER A 922 19.71 -40.46 0.42
C SER A 922 20.67 -39.28 0.55
N ASP A 923 21.90 -39.49 0.11
CA ASP A 923 22.90 -38.43 0.10
C ASP A 923 22.67 -37.49 -1.11
N VAL A 924 21.86 -36.44 -0.87
CA VAL A 924 21.47 -35.41 -1.84
C VAL A 924 21.72 -34.01 -1.28
N ASP A 925 22.13 -33.08 -2.15
CA ASP A 925 22.48 -31.71 -1.76
C ASP A 925 21.27 -30.76 -1.81
N LEU A 926 20.31 -31.02 -2.70
CA LEU A 926 19.07 -30.25 -2.85
C LEU A 926 17.93 -31.15 -3.37
N VAL A 927 16.74 -31.01 -2.78
CA VAL A 927 15.50 -31.61 -3.30
C VAL A 927 14.76 -30.59 -4.16
N LEU A 928 14.43 -30.97 -5.39
CA LEU A 928 13.63 -30.23 -6.34
C LEU A 928 12.24 -30.85 -6.37
N HIS A 929 11.26 -30.07 -5.90
CA HIS A 929 9.85 -30.45 -6.01
C HIS A 929 9.21 -29.64 -7.14
N ALA A 930 8.88 -30.32 -8.23
CA ALA A 930 8.57 -29.74 -9.53
C ALA A 930 7.11 -30.02 -9.96
N GLY A 931 6.15 -29.76 -9.07
CA GLY A 931 4.72 -29.81 -9.38
C GLY A 931 3.86 -29.98 -8.15
N ASP A 932 2.75 -30.71 -8.25
CA ASP A 932 1.74 -30.78 -7.20
C ASP A 932 2.30 -31.24 -5.85
N TYR A 933 2.36 -30.30 -4.93
CA TYR A 933 2.67 -30.57 -3.52
C TYR A 933 1.41 -31.02 -2.77
N LEU A 934 0.23 -30.61 -3.23
CA LEU A 934 -1.06 -31.08 -2.76
C LEU A 934 -2.08 -31.19 -3.89
N TYR A 935 -3.15 -31.94 -3.62
CA TYR A 935 -4.40 -31.90 -4.40
C TYR A 935 -5.48 -31.16 -3.61
N GLU A 936 -6.14 -30.22 -4.26
CA GLU A 936 -7.22 -29.38 -3.76
C GLU A 936 -8.56 -30.13 -3.61
N TYR A 937 -8.65 -31.35 -4.13
CA TYR A 937 -9.82 -32.22 -3.97
C TYR A 937 -10.07 -32.67 -2.52
N SER A 938 -11.27 -33.22 -2.32
CA SER A 938 -11.68 -33.82 -1.05
C SER A 938 -10.84 -35.08 -0.74
N PRO A 939 -10.12 -35.14 0.40
CA PRO A 939 -9.35 -36.31 0.80
C PRO A 939 -10.17 -37.36 1.56
N LEU A 940 -11.51 -37.22 1.63
CA LEU A 940 -12.36 -38.11 2.42
C LEU A 940 -12.29 -39.57 1.95
N GLN A 941 -12.28 -39.78 0.63
CA GLN A 941 -11.94 -41.07 0.07
C GLN A 941 -10.42 -41.16 -0.03
N ASN A 942 -9.83 -42.03 0.79
CA ASN A 942 -8.38 -42.21 0.82
C ASN A 942 -7.97 -43.68 0.97
N ALA A 943 -6.86 -44.02 0.34
CA ALA A 943 -6.23 -45.33 0.40
C ALA A 943 -5.54 -45.62 1.74
N ARG A 944 -5.38 -44.61 2.61
CA ARG A 944 -4.77 -44.73 3.95
C ARG A 944 -5.75 -45.23 5.02
N GLY A 945 -7.05 -45.38 4.68
CA GLY A 945 -8.09 -45.79 5.63
C GLY A 945 -8.31 -44.82 6.80
N SER A 946 -7.87 -43.57 6.66
CA SER A 946 -7.94 -42.55 7.71
C SER A 946 -9.30 -41.85 7.70
N THR A 947 -9.91 -41.71 8.88
CA THR A 947 -11.16 -40.96 9.04
C THR A 947 -10.87 -39.47 9.23
N LEU A 948 -11.38 -38.63 8.33
CA LEU A 948 -11.30 -37.18 8.39
C LEU A 948 -12.69 -36.57 8.64
N ASP A 949 -12.72 -35.36 9.18
CA ASP A 949 -13.99 -34.63 9.36
C ASP A 949 -14.62 -34.27 8.01
N ALA A 950 -15.76 -34.89 7.71
CA ALA A 950 -16.50 -34.69 6.48
C ALA A 950 -17.00 -33.25 6.31
N GLN A 951 -17.32 -32.54 7.40
CA GLN A 951 -17.76 -31.15 7.31
C GLN A 951 -16.62 -30.24 6.88
N ARG A 952 -15.39 -30.56 7.30
CA ARG A 952 -14.20 -29.78 7.01
C ARG A 952 -13.59 -30.11 5.64
N PHE A 953 -13.53 -31.39 5.28
CA PHE A 953 -12.78 -31.88 4.13
C PHE A 953 -13.66 -32.26 2.91
N SER A 954 -14.98 -32.01 2.95
CA SER A 954 -15.86 -32.23 1.78
C SER A 954 -15.64 -31.18 0.68
N GLY A 955 -15.83 -31.61 -0.58
CA GLY A 955 -15.72 -30.74 -1.76
C GLY A 955 -14.29 -30.33 -2.13
N GLU A 956 -14.19 -29.48 -3.16
CA GLU A 956 -12.93 -28.81 -3.54
C GLU A 956 -12.51 -27.76 -2.49
N THR A 957 -11.20 -27.55 -2.38
CA THR A 957 -10.58 -26.57 -1.48
C THR A 957 -10.68 -25.18 -2.11
N LEU A 958 -11.50 -24.30 -1.52
CA LEU A 958 -11.78 -22.97 -2.08
C LEU A 958 -11.29 -21.79 -1.21
N SER A 959 -11.26 -21.96 0.12
CA SER A 959 -10.95 -20.89 1.07
C SER A 959 -9.53 -20.99 1.62
N LEU A 960 -8.97 -19.86 2.07
CA LEU A 960 -7.64 -19.82 2.68
C LEU A 960 -7.51 -20.78 3.88
N GLU A 961 -8.52 -20.83 4.74
CA GLU A 961 -8.53 -21.76 5.88
C GLU A 961 -8.50 -23.21 5.41
N ARG A 962 -9.33 -23.56 4.41
CA ARG A 962 -9.38 -24.90 3.85
C ARG A 962 -8.06 -25.31 3.19
N TYR A 963 -7.36 -24.39 2.51
CA TYR A 963 -6.01 -24.64 1.99
C TYR A 963 -5.00 -24.85 3.13
N ARG A 964 -5.05 -24.04 4.21
CA ARG A 964 -4.17 -24.23 5.38
C ARG A 964 -4.36 -25.60 6.01
N ASP A 965 -5.59 -26.10 6.10
CA ASP A 965 -5.88 -27.44 6.61
C ASP A 965 -5.46 -28.53 5.63
N GLN A 966 -5.61 -28.31 4.33
CA GLN A 966 -5.14 -29.24 3.30
C GLN A 966 -3.61 -29.38 3.36
N TYR A 967 -2.87 -28.28 3.42
CA TYR A 967 -1.41 -28.32 3.62
C TYR A 967 -1.05 -28.99 4.95
N ALA A 968 -1.76 -28.67 6.03
CA ALA A 968 -1.52 -29.28 7.33
C ALA A 968 -1.69 -30.82 7.27
N LEU A 969 -2.74 -31.31 6.60
CA LEU A 969 -2.97 -32.74 6.39
C LEU A 969 -1.77 -33.43 5.70
N TYR A 970 -1.23 -32.80 4.66
CA TYR A 970 -0.10 -33.34 3.92
C TYR A 970 1.18 -33.28 4.77
N LYS A 971 1.42 -32.17 5.48
CA LYS A 971 2.61 -31.96 6.31
C LYS A 971 2.60 -32.72 7.64
N LEU A 972 1.48 -33.32 8.04
CA LEU A 972 1.43 -34.31 9.12
C LEU A 972 2.05 -35.65 8.72
N ASP A 973 2.34 -35.88 7.43
CA ASP A 973 3.00 -37.10 7.01
C ASP A 973 4.46 -37.14 7.54
N PRO A 974 4.82 -38.16 8.33
CA PRO A 974 6.14 -38.26 8.95
C PRO A 974 7.29 -38.44 7.97
N ASP A 975 7.03 -39.05 6.80
CA ASP A 975 8.08 -39.30 5.81
C ASP A 975 8.38 -38.00 5.02
N LEU A 976 7.37 -37.14 4.84
CA LEU A 976 7.54 -35.77 4.36
C LEU A 976 8.27 -34.88 5.36
N GLN A 977 7.95 -34.97 6.67
CA GLN A 977 8.69 -34.24 7.71
C GLN A 977 10.15 -34.68 7.77
N ALA A 978 10.42 -35.98 7.66
CA ALA A 978 11.78 -36.51 7.63
C ALA A 978 12.59 -35.97 6.44
N ALA A 979 11.99 -35.92 5.25
CA ALA A 979 12.64 -35.38 4.06
C ALA A 979 12.96 -33.87 4.22
N HIS A 980 12.01 -33.07 4.69
CA HIS A 980 12.22 -31.63 4.96
C HIS A 980 13.25 -31.36 6.06
N ALA A 981 13.35 -32.25 7.05
CA ALA A 981 14.37 -32.16 8.09
C ALA A 981 15.76 -32.59 7.57
N ALA A 982 15.84 -33.50 6.60
CA ALA A 982 17.12 -34.02 6.10
C ALA A 982 17.80 -33.12 5.05
N HIS A 983 17.01 -32.43 4.20
CA HIS A 983 17.53 -31.68 3.07
C HIS A 983 16.83 -30.33 2.87
N ALA A 984 17.52 -29.41 2.18
CA ALA A 984 16.88 -28.20 1.66
C ALA A 984 16.00 -28.53 0.45
N PHE A 985 14.88 -27.82 0.33
CA PHE A 985 13.93 -27.93 -0.78
C PHE A 985 13.93 -26.66 -1.63
N ALA A 986 13.87 -26.81 -2.95
CA ALA A 986 13.47 -25.75 -3.86
C ALA A 986 12.18 -26.19 -4.57
N VAL A 987 11.08 -25.54 -4.19
CA VAL A 987 9.73 -25.90 -4.63
C VAL A 987 9.22 -24.90 -5.66
N ILE A 988 8.53 -25.39 -6.69
CA ILE A 988 7.64 -24.65 -7.58
C ILE A 988 6.26 -25.31 -7.53
N TRP A 989 5.20 -24.52 -7.69
CA TRP A 989 3.84 -25.04 -7.81
C TRP A 989 3.57 -25.59 -9.20
N ASP A 990 2.52 -26.37 -9.31
CA ASP A 990 1.74 -26.59 -10.50
C ASP A 990 0.27 -26.18 -10.31
N ASP A 991 -0.71 -26.87 -10.92
CA ASP A 991 -2.10 -26.39 -10.95
C ASP A 991 -2.91 -26.73 -9.70
N HIS A 992 -2.70 -27.90 -9.12
CA HIS A 992 -3.45 -28.37 -7.95
C HIS A 992 -3.15 -27.59 -6.67
N GLU A 993 -2.09 -26.77 -6.66
CA GLU A 993 -1.94 -25.73 -5.64
C GLU A 993 -3.13 -24.76 -5.60
N VAL A 994 -3.86 -24.61 -6.70
CA VAL A 994 -5.04 -23.76 -6.85
C VAL A 994 -6.25 -24.57 -7.32
N GLN A 995 -6.23 -25.05 -8.55
CA GLN A 995 -7.31 -25.77 -9.22
C GLN A 995 -6.72 -26.46 -10.45
N ASN A 996 -7.05 -27.73 -10.66
CA ASN A 996 -6.70 -28.49 -11.85
C ASN A 996 -6.74 -27.65 -13.14
N ASP A 997 -5.71 -27.73 -14.00
CA ASP A 997 -5.60 -27.12 -15.32
C ASP A 997 -5.80 -25.57 -15.43
N TYR A 998 -5.68 -24.82 -14.32
CA TYR A 998 -5.87 -23.36 -14.39
C TYR A 998 -4.81 -22.64 -15.25
N SER A 999 -5.21 -21.57 -15.93
CA SER A 999 -4.34 -20.80 -16.85
C SER A 999 -4.31 -19.32 -16.52
N GLY A 1000 -3.27 -18.87 -15.81
CA GLY A 1000 -3.14 -17.48 -15.40
C GLY A 1000 -4.29 -17.06 -14.48
N ILE A 1001 -5.22 -16.26 -15.01
CA ILE A 1001 -6.45 -15.82 -14.32
C ILE A 1001 -7.69 -16.63 -14.72
N HIS A 1002 -7.54 -17.62 -15.59
CA HIS A 1002 -8.65 -18.40 -16.13
C HIS A 1002 -8.79 -19.71 -15.34
N PRO A 1003 -9.97 -19.99 -14.76
CA PRO A 1003 -10.25 -21.27 -14.13
C PRO A 1003 -10.35 -22.38 -15.17
N GLU A 1004 -10.24 -23.63 -14.72
CA GLU A 1004 -10.48 -24.84 -15.52
C GLU A 1004 -11.84 -24.80 -16.22
N LYS A 1005 -12.88 -24.57 -15.41
CA LYS A 1005 -14.27 -24.66 -15.82
C LYS A 1005 -14.81 -23.28 -16.10
N SER A 1006 -15.34 -23.08 -17.30
CA SER A 1006 -15.83 -21.78 -17.77
C SER A 1006 -17.05 -21.24 -16.99
N ASP A 1007 -17.72 -22.11 -16.22
CA ASP A 1007 -18.84 -21.74 -15.34
C ASP A 1007 -18.38 -21.14 -14.00
N VAL A 1008 -17.10 -21.27 -13.65
CA VAL A 1008 -16.50 -20.57 -12.50
C VAL A 1008 -16.22 -19.12 -12.90
N PRO A 1009 -16.79 -18.12 -12.20
CA PRO A 1009 -16.48 -16.72 -12.47
C PRO A 1009 -14.99 -16.40 -12.24
N THR A 1010 -14.36 -15.71 -13.19
CA THR A 1010 -12.95 -15.29 -13.09
C THR A 1010 -12.63 -14.52 -11.81
N GLU A 1011 -13.57 -13.72 -11.33
CA GLU A 1011 -13.43 -12.91 -10.11
C GLU A 1011 -13.29 -13.79 -8.86
N ASP A 1012 -14.08 -14.86 -8.75
CA ASP A 1012 -14.02 -15.83 -7.65
C ASP A 1012 -12.75 -16.68 -7.73
N PHE A 1013 -12.36 -17.08 -8.93
CA PHE A 1013 -11.12 -17.81 -9.17
C PHE A 1013 -9.89 -16.99 -8.74
N ILE A 1014 -9.84 -15.69 -9.02
CA ILE A 1014 -8.74 -14.81 -8.58
C ILE A 1014 -8.63 -14.79 -7.04
N VAL A 1015 -9.75 -14.82 -6.32
CA VAL A 1015 -9.76 -14.89 -4.85
C VAL A 1015 -9.24 -16.25 -4.37
N ARG A 1016 -9.70 -17.36 -4.96
CA ARG A 1016 -9.21 -18.72 -4.68
C ARG A 1016 -7.70 -18.82 -4.90
N ARG A 1017 -7.20 -18.32 -6.05
CA ARG A 1017 -5.77 -18.29 -6.38
C ARG A 1017 -4.94 -17.49 -5.38
N ALA A 1018 -5.44 -16.32 -4.93
CA ALA A 1018 -4.74 -15.54 -3.92
C ALA A 1018 -4.69 -16.26 -2.56
N ALA A 1019 -5.77 -16.96 -2.17
CA ALA A 1019 -5.81 -17.79 -0.97
C ALA A 1019 -4.82 -18.96 -1.06
N ALA A 1020 -4.82 -19.67 -2.19
CA ALA A 1020 -3.88 -20.75 -2.50
C ALA A 1020 -2.42 -20.29 -2.44
N TYR A 1021 -2.04 -19.22 -3.14
CA TYR A 1021 -0.66 -18.71 -3.15
C TYR A 1021 -0.18 -18.27 -1.76
N ARG A 1022 -1.07 -17.70 -0.96
CA ARG A 1022 -0.76 -17.38 0.43
C ARG A 1022 -0.55 -18.64 1.26
N ALA A 1023 -1.42 -19.64 1.15
CA ALA A 1023 -1.25 -20.90 1.87
C ALA A 1023 0.03 -21.63 1.44
N PHE A 1024 0.38 -21.61 0.15
CA PHE A 1024 1.62 -22.14 -0.39
C PHE A 1024 2.84 -21.49 0.29
N TYR A 1025 2.88 -20.15 0.36
CA TYR A 1025 3.95 -19.43 1.08
C TYR A 1025 3.99 -19.77 2.58
N GLU A 1026 2.83 -19.80 3.25
CA GLU A 1026 2.73 -20.09 4.69
C GLU A 1026 3.23 -21.50 5.05
N HIS A 1027 3.24 -22.45 4.10
CA HIS A 1027 3.55 -23.87 4.34
C HIS A 1027 4.87 -24.39 3.77
N LEU A 1028 5.61 -23.55 3.04
CA LEU A 1028 6.81 -23.98 2.31
C LEU A 1028 8.01 -23.06 2.56
N PRO A 1029 9.24 -23.62 2.51
CA PRO A 1029 10.47 -22.90 2.87
C PRO A 1029 10.98 -22.02 1.72
N MET A 1030 10.28 -20.92 1.44
CA MET A 1030 10.61 -20.02 0.32
C MET A 1030 10.80 -18.57 0.73
N ARG A 1031 11.53 -17.82 -0.10
CA ARG A 1031 11.78 -16.39 0.10
C ARG A 1031 10.55 -15.55 -0.17
N SER A 1032 10.39 -14.46 0.58
CA SER A 1032 9.27 -13.52 0.39
C SER A 1032 9.61 -12.51 -0.71
N THR A 1033 9.40 -12.89 -1.98
CA THR A 1033 9.61 -11.97 -3.11
C THR A 1033 8.28 -11.64 -3.80
N PRO A 1034 7.78 -10.39 -3.71
CA PRO A 1034 6.58 -9.97 -4.41
C PRO A 1034 6.76 -10.05 -5.94
N ALA A 1035 5.77 -10.56 -6.67
CA ALA A 1035 5.80 -10.65 -8.13
C ALA A 1035 5.44 -9.33 -8.86
N GLY A 1036 5.27 -8.21 -8.16
CA GLY A 1036 4.89 -6.89 -8.72
C GLY A 1036 3.40 -6.71 -9.02
N ASN A 1037 2.61 -7.80 -9.12
CA ASN A 1037 1.17 -7.79 -9.43
C ASN A 1037 0.29 -8.37 -8.30
N GLY A 1038 0.75 -8.29 -7.04
CA GLY A 1038 0.02 -8.88 -5.89
C GLY A 1038 0.06 -10.42 -5.81
N GLY A 1039 0.94 -11.07 -6.58
CA GLY A 1039 1.21 -12.52 -6.51
C GLY A 1039 2.57 -12.86 -5.90
N LEU A 1040 2.81 -14.15 -5.64
CA LEU A 1040 4.08 -14.70 -5.13
C LEU A 1040 5.03 -14.98 -6.31
N ARG A 1041 6.33 -14.66 -6.21
CA ARG A 1041 7.30 -15.01 -7.26
C ARG A 1041 7.96 -16.36 -6.94
N VAL A 1042 7.63 -17.40 -7.69
CA VAL A 1042 8.29 -18.72 -7.55
C VAL A 1042 9.39 -18.99 -8.58
N HIS A 1043 9.38 -18.34 -9.75
CA HIS A 1043 10.50 -18.48 -10.69
C HIS A 1043 11.77 -17.78 -10.14
N ARG A 1044 12.90 -18.48 -10.17
CA ARG A 1044 14.17 -18.01 -9.58
C ARG A 1044 15.38 -18.79 -10.09
N ARG A 1045 16.58 -18.29 -9.79
CA ARG A 1045 17.86 -18.96 -10.10
C ARG A 1045 18.56 -19.39 -8.83
N LEU A 1046 19.09 -20.60 -8.83
CA LEU A 1046 20.04 -21.08 -7.82
C LEU A 1046 21.36 -21.41 -8.50
N ARG A 1047 22.47 -20.96 -7.92
CA ARG A 1047 23.81 -21.11 -8.53
C ARG A 1047 24.67 -22.00 -7.65
N TYR A 1048 25.22 -23.05 -8.25
CA TYR A 1048 26.10 -24.01 -7.58
C TYR A 1048 27.47 -23.97 -8.25
N GLY A 1049 28.27 -23.00 -7.83
CA GLY A 1049 29.62 -22.84 -8.37
C GLY A 1049 29.62 -22.49 -9.85
N ASP A 1050 30.73 -22.85 -10.47
CA ASP A 1050 30.87 -22.89 -11.92
C ASP A 1050 30.27 -24.18 -12.53
N LEU A 1051 29.77 -25.11 -11.70
CA LEU A 1051 29.25 -26.40 -12.16
C LEU A 1051 27.83 -26.27 -12.72
N ALA A 1052 26.90 -25.67 -11.98
CA ALA A 1052 25.51 -25.66 -12.42
C ALA A 1052 24.77 -24.36 -12.07
N GLN A 1053 23.91 -23.91 -12.99
CA GLN A 1053 22.82 -22.99 -12.68
C GLN A 1053 21.49 -23.72 -12.82
N LEU A 1054 20.67 -23.65 -11.76
CA LEU A 1054 19.30 -24.16 -11.75
C LEU A 1054 18.37 -22.97 -11.99
N THR A 1055 17.55 -23.05 -13.03
CA THR A 1055 16.56 -22.03 -13.39
C THR A 1055 15.17 -22.62 -13.21
N LEU A 1056 14.48 -22.22 -12.15
CA LEU A 1056 13.16 -22.70 -11.77
C LEU A 1056 12.10 -21.82 -12.43
N LEU A 1057 11.11 -22.42 -13.09
CA LEU A 1057 10.08 -21.74 -13.89
C LEU A 1057 8.69 -21.82 -13.25
N ASP A 1058 7.85 -20.87 -13.62
CA ASP A 1058 6.43 -20.83 -13.33
C ASP A 1058 5.63 -20.93 -14.63
N CYS A 1059 5.07 -22.11 -14.89
CA CYS A 1059 4.29 -22.36 -16.10
C CYS A 1059 2.80 -22.04 -15.96
N ARG A 1060 2.32 -21.53 -14.80
CA ARG A 1060 0.89 -21.36 -14.54
C ARG A 1060 0.47 -19.90 -14.37
N GLN A 1061 1.18 -19.09 -13.57
CA GLN A 1061 0.69 -17.77 -13.14
C GLN A 1061 0.54 -16.77 -14.30
N PHE A 1062 1.37 -16.89 -15.33
CA PHE A 1062 1.55 -15.86 -16.36
C PHE A 1062 1.07 -16.27 -17.76
N ARG A 1063 0.61 -17.52 -17.96
CA ARG A 1063 0.09 -17.98 -19.25
C ARG A 1063 -1.29 -17.38 -19.55
N PRO A 1064 -1.60 -17.09 -20.84
CA PRO A 1064 -2.97 -16.82 -21.27
C PRO A 1064 -3.82 -18.08 -21.16
N ALA A 1065 -5.13 -17.98 -21.41
CA ALA A 1065 -5.98 -19.16 -21.54
C ALA A 1065 -5.42 -20.15 -22.57
N ASN A 1066 -5.52 -21.45 -22.29
CA ASN A 1066 -5.07 -22.50 -23.19
C ASN A 1066 -5.69 -22.33 -24.59
N PRO A 1067 -4.87 -22.17 -25.65
CA PRO A 1067 -5.34 -21.73 -26.96
C PRO A 1067 -6.34 -22.69 -27.61
N CYS A 1068 -6.23 -23.98 -27.32
CA CYS A 1068 -7.04 -25.05 -27.92
C CYS A 1068 -7.93 -25.78 -26.90
N GLY A 1069 -8.18 -25.13 -25.74
CA GLY A 1069 -8.85 -25.76 -24.60
C GLY A 1069 -7.91 -26.65 -23.79
N VAL A 1070 -8.45 -27.20 -22.70
CA VAL A 1070 -7.75 -28.13 -21.79
C VAL A 1070 -7.88 -29.56 -22.32
N GLY A 1071 -6.87 -30.38 -22.08
CA GLY A 1071 -6.89 -31.81 -22.36
C GLY A 1071 -6.36 -32.23 -23.73
N GLU A 1072 -6.66 -33.47 -24.10
CA GLU A 1072 -6.19 -34.09 -25.34
C GLU A 1072 -7.04 -33.70 -26.54
N SER A 1073 -6.48 -32.88 -27.41
CA SER A 1073 -7.16 -32.47 -28.64
C SER A 1073 -6.15 -32.10 -29.73
N PRO A 1074 -6.59 -32.00 -31.00
CA PRO A 1074 -5.73 -31.47 -32.05
C PRO A 1074 -5.32 -30.02 -31.78
N ARG A 1075 -4.09 -29.67 -32.16
CA ARG A 1075 -3.64 -28.28 -32.12
C ARG A 1075 -4.48 -27.44 -33.09
N CYS A 1076 -5.00 -26.33 -32.56
CA CYS A 1076 -5.69 -25.29 -33.30
C CYS A 1076 -4.68 -24.25 -33.84
N GLU A 1077 -5.13 -23.41 -34.79
CA GLU A 1077 -4.30 -22.35 -35.38
C GLU A 1077 -3.70 -21.40 -34.31
N ALA A 1078 -4.45 -21.12 -33.24
CA ALA A 1078 -4.00 -20.26 -32.16
C ALA A 1078 -2.78 -20.80 -31.41
N ALA A 1079 -2.63 -22.12 -31.23
CA ALA A 1079 -1.45 -22.72 -30.60
C ALA A 1079 -0.17 -22.51 -31.42
N LEU A 1080 -0.31 -22.33 -32.75
CA LEU A 1080 0.80 -22.13 -33.67
C LEU A 1080 1.19 -20.64 -33.82
N ASP A 1081 0.44 -19.71 -33.23
CA ASP A 1081 0.77 -18.28 -33.29
C ASP A 1081 2.16 -18.03 -32.66
N PRO A 1082 3.11 -17.43 -33.40
CA PRO A 1082 4.45 -17.11 -32.90
C PRO A 1082 4.48 -16.26 -31.63
N ARG A 1083 3.37 -15.60 -31.27
CA ARG A 1083 3.24 -14.75 -30.08
C ARG A 1083 2.74 -15.50 -28.84
N MET A 1084 2.25 -16.74 -28.97
CA MET A 1084 1.80 -17.53 -27.81
C MET A 1084 2.94 -17.78 -26.84
N SER A 1085 2.65 -17.70 -25.54
CA SER A 1085 3.64 -17.77 -24.47
C SER A 1085 3.11 -18.58 -23.29
N MET A 1086 3.87 -19.59 -22.85
CA MET A 1086 3.56 -20.38 -21.64
C MET A 1086 4.01 -19.66 -20.36
N LEU A 1087 5.14 -18.94 -20.40
CA LEU A 1087 5.69 -18.31 -19.20
C LEU A 1087 5.24 -16.85 -19.03
N GLY A 1088 4.51 -16.31 -20.00
CA GLY A 1088 4.31 -14.88 -20.19
C GLY A 1088 5.57 -14.17 -20.66
N VAL A 1089 5.40 -13.05 -21.36
CA VAL A 1089 6.51 -12.32 -22.03
C VAL A 1089 7.62 -11.91 -21.05
N GLY A 1090 7.26 -11.50 -19.83
CA GLY A 1090 8.22 -11.06 -18.83
C GLY A 1090 9.15 -12.18 -18.35
N GLN A 1091 8.60 -13.36 -18.07
CA GLN A 1091 9.40 -14.49 -17.62
C GLN A 1091 10.18 -15.13 -18.78
N GLU A 1092 9.65 -15.14 -20.02
CA GLU A 1092 10.42 -15.59 -21.19
C GLU A 1092 11.66 -14.71 -21.43
N ALA A 1093 11.53 -13.39 -21.30
CA ALA A 1093 12.66 -12.48 -21.41
C ALA A 1093 13.68 -12.70 -20.27
N TRP A 1094 13.21 -12.86 -19.04
CA TRP A 1094 14.05 -13.21 -17.89
C TRP A 1094 14.75 -14.56 -18.06
N PHE A 1095 14.07 -15.55 -18.65
CA PHE A 1095 14.63 -16.87 -18.93
C PHE A 1095 15.78 -16.76 -19.95
N ALA A 1096 15.57 -16.04 -21.05
CA ALA A 1096 16.62 -15.81 -22.04
C ALA A 1096 17.85 -15.13 -21.43
N GLN A 1097 17.65 -14.13 -20.57
CA GLN A 1097 18.74 -13.50 -19.80
C GLN A 1097 19.40 -14.48 -18.82
N SER A 1098 18.62 -15.38 -18.22
CA SER A 1098 19.11 -16.39 -17.29
C SER A 1098 20.00 -17.41 -17.99
N MET A 1099 19.63 -17.84 -19.21
CA MET A 1099 20.46 -18.71 -20.04
C MET A 1099 21.75 -18.00 -20.48
N ALA A 1100 21.67 -16.73 -20.88
CA ALA A 1100 22.86 -15.94 -21.20
C ALA A 1100 23.81 -15.79 -19.99
N ALA A 1101 23.27 -15.54 -18.80
CA ALA A 1101 24.06 -15.46 -17.55
C ALA A 1101 24.65 -16.81 -17.12
N ALA A 1102 24.08 -17.91 -17.60
CA ALA A 1102 24.53 -19.27 -17.32
C ALA A 1102 25.61 -19.75 -18.30
N ALA A 1103 25.97 -18.98 -19.33
CA ALA A 1103 26.96 -19.35 -20.34
C ALA A 1103 28.35 -19.71 -19.77
N GLY A 1104 28.67 -19.23 -18.56
CA GLY A 1104 29.90 -19.59 -17.84
C GLY A 1104 29.79 -20.83 -16.94
N THR A 1105 28.66 -21.54 -16.90
CA THR A 1105 28.49 -22.78 -16.12
C THR A 1105 28.70 -24.03 -16.94
N ARG A 1106 29.07 -25.11 -16.25
CA ARG A 1106 29.20 -26.42 -16.87
C ARG A 1106 27.85 -27.03 -17.24
N TRP A 1107 26.80 -26.80 -16.46
CA TRP A 1107 25.46 -27.33 -16.70
C TRP A 1107 24.37 -26.26 -16.48
N ASN A 1108 23.46 -26.17 -17.44
CA ASN A 1108 22.27 -25.34 -17.37
C ASN A 1108 21.07 -26.25 -17.05
N VAL A 1109 20.64 -26.27 -15.80
CA VAL A 1109 19.49 -27.08 -15.36
C VAL A 1109 18.24 -26.21 -15.36
N VAL A 1110 17.21 -26.61 -16.09
CA VAL A 1110 15.92 -25.93 -16.12
C VAL A 1110 14.90 -26.81 -15.42
N VAL A 1111 14.24 -26.28 -14.40
CA VAL A 1111 13.28 -27.01 -13.58
C VAL A 1111 11.91 -26.39 -13.82
N GLN A 1112 10.95 -27.20 -14.24
CA GLN A 1112 9.61 -26.77 -14.61
C GLN A 1112 8.60 -27.91 -14.39
N GLN A 1113 7.31 -27.62 -14.59
CA GLN A 1113 6.24 -28.50 -14.13
C GLN A 1113 5.86 -29.61 -15.12
N LEU A 1114 5.95 -29.39 -16.44
CA LEU A 1114 5.19 -30.14 -17.45
C LEU A 1114 6.08 -30.93 -18.42
N LEU A 1115 5.54 -31.87 -19.19
CA LEU A 1115 6.29 -32.52 -20.28
C LEU A 1115 6.67 -31.48 -21.38
N MET A 1116 7.97 -31.27 -21.63
CA MET A 1116 8.47 -30.35 -22.66
C MET A 1116 8.60 -31.02 -24.03
N ALA A 1117 9.02 -32.28 -24.07
CA ALA A 1117 9.07 -33.07 -25.30
C ALA A 1117 7.70 -33.15 -25.98
N GLN A 1118 7.68 -33.26 -27.30
CA GLN A 1118 6.43 -33.49 -28.03
C GLN A 1118 5.91 -34.90 -27.76
N LEU A 1119 4.64 -35.05 -27.38
CA LEU A 1119 3.97 -36.35 -27.30
C LEU A 1119 2.78 -36.38 -28.25
N ARG A 1120 2.99 -36.98 -29.41
CA ARG A 1120 1.94 -37.23 -30.39
C ARG A 1120 1.18 -38.51 -30.02
N LEU A 1121 -0.12 -38.40 -29.76
CA LEU A 1121 -0.93 -39.55 -29.32
C LEU A 1121 -1.42 -40.44 -30.47
N GLU A 1122 -1.68 -39.83 -31.64
CA GLU A 1122 -2.16 -40.52 -32.85
C GLU A 1122 -1.43 -39.99 -34.09
N GLN A 1123 -0.70 -40.82 -34.83
CA GLN A 1123 0.03 -40.45 -36.05
C GLN A 1123 -0.75 -40.79 -37.34
N GLY A 1124 -0.70 -39.90 -38.34
CA GLY A 1124 -1.16 -40.19 -39.70
C GLY A 1124 -2.66 -40.11 -39.94
N THR A 1125 -3.44 -39.60 -38.99
CA THR A 1125 -4.88 -39.35 -39.13
C THR A 1125 -5.19 -37.85 -39.09
N PRO A 1126 -6.34 -37.39 -39.63
CA PRO A 1126 -6.83 -36.02 -39.42
C PRO A 1126 -7.14 -35.67 -37.95
N ARG A 1127 -6.91 -36.60 -37.02
CA ARG A 1127 -7.21 -36.53 -35.59
C ARG A 1127 -5.96 -36.60 -34.72
N GLU A 1128 -4.81 -36.14 -35.22
CA GLU A 1128 -3.61 -36.03 -34.39
C GLU A 1128 -3.91 -35.23 -33.11
N ARG A 1129 -3.74 -35.86 -31.94
CA ARG A 1129 -4.03 -35.25 -30.62
C ARG A 1129 -2.76 -35.01 -29.82
N PHE A 1130 -2.81 -33.95 -29.03
CA PHE A 1130 -1.76 -33.50 -28.12
C PHE A 1130 -2.36 -33.12 -26.78
N TRP A 1131 -1.57 -33.14 -25.71
CA TRP A 1131 -1.96 -32.56 -24.42
C TRP A 1131 -1.75 -31.05 -24.44
N ASN A 1132 -2.84 -30.29 -24.58
CA ASN A 1132 -2.75 -28.84 -24.79
C ASN A 1132 -2.48 -28.02 -23.53
N ASP A 1133 -2.56 -28.64 -22.34
CA ASP A 1133 -2.17 -27.98 -21.09
C ASP A 1133 -0.64 -27.96 -20.87
N ALA A 1134 0.10 -28.89 -21.50
CA ALA A 1134 1.56 -28.91 -21.49
C ALA A 1134 2.19 -28.11 -22.65
N TRP A 1135 3.51 -28.23 -22.83
CA TRP A 1135 4.27 -27.54 -23.87
C TRP A 1135 3.83 -27.87 -25.29
N ASP A 1136 3.09 -28.97 -25.50
CA ASP A 1136 2.48 -29.28 -26.78
C ASP A 1136 1.35 -28.32 -27.20
N GLY A 1137 0.69 -27.64 -26.25
CA GLY A 1137 -0.22 -26.53 -26.56
C GLY A 1137 0.49 -25.23 -26.94
N TYR A 1138 1.81 -25.16 -26.74
CA TYR A 1138 2.62 -23.95 -26.89
C TYR A 1138 3.90 -24.17 -27.72
N PRO A 1139 3.82 -24.78 -28.92
CA PRO A 1139 5.00 -25.18 -29.71
C PRO A 1139 5.91 -24.01 -30.09
N ALA A 1140 5.34 -22.82 -30.36
CA ALA A 1140 6.14 -21.62 -30.64
C ALA A 1140 6.94 -21.14 -29.42
N ALA A 1141 6.33 -21.15 -28.23
CA ALA A 1141 6.99 -20.79 -26.98
C ALA A 1141 8.08 -21.80 -26.62
N ARG A 1142 7.77 -23.11 -26.74
CA ARG A 1142 8.73 -24.20 -26.58
C ARG A 1142 9.97 -23.98 -27.45
N LYS A 1143 9.76 -23.70 -28.74
CA LYS A 1143 10.87 -23.45 -29.68
C LYS A 1143 11.74 -22.28 -29.25
N ARG A 1144 11.16 -21.15 -28.81
CA ARG A 1144 11.92 -20.00 -28.29
C ARG A 1144 12.72 -20.35 -27.03
N LEU A 1145 12.13 -21.12 -26.12
CA LEU A 1145 12.81 -21.56 -24.90
C LEU A 1145 14.02 -22.44 -25.22
N LEU A 1146 13.84 -23.42 -26.11
CA LEU A 1146 14.92 -24.30 -26.57
C LEU A 1146 16.01 -23.53 -27.35
N GLN A 1147 15.64 -22.52 -28.14
CA GLN A 1147 16.60 -21.62 -28.79
C GLN A 1147 17.41 -20.81 -27.76
N ALA A 1148 16.76 -20.31 -26.71
CA ALA A 1148 17.46 -19.61 -25.63
C ALA A 1148 18.42 -20.52 -24.85
N MET A 1149 18.03 -21.79 -24.61
CA MET A 1149 18.94 -22.79 -24.03
C MET A 1149 20.14 -23.05 -24.95
N GLN A 1150 19.90 -23.25 -26.26
CA GLN A 1150 20.96 -23.45 -27.24
C GLN A 1150 21.93 -22.26 -27.31
N ALA A 1151 21.41 -21.04 -27.22
CA ALA A 1151 22.22 -19.82 -27.19
C ALA A 1151 23.04 -19.65 -25.90
N GLY A 1152 22.55 -20.20 -24.78
CA GLY A 1152 23.23 -20.19 -23.47
C GLY A 1152 24.35 -21.22 -23.32
N GLY A 1153 24.61 -22.06 -24.33
CA GLY A 1153 25.66 -23.07 -24.32
C GLY A 1153 25.22 -24.32 -25.09
N GLN A 1154 26.09 -24.84 -25.96
CA GLN A 1154 25.77 -26.04 -26.73
C GLN A 1154 26.00 -27.30 -25.89
N GLY A 1155 24.95 -28.13 -25.75
CA GLY A 1155 25.04 -29.48 -25.19
C GLY A 1155 25.27 -29.55 -23.67
N ASN A 1156 24.94 -28.49 -22.94
CA ASN A 1156 25.05 -28.43 -21.48
C ASN A 1156 23.69 -28.26 -20.75
N ALA A 1157 22.57 -28.32 -21.48
CA ALA A 1157 21.24 -28.10 -20.92
C ALA A 1157 20.55 -29.42 -20.51
N ILE A 1158 19.99 -29.43 -19.30
CA ILE A 1158 19.15 -30.51 -18.75
C ILE A 1158 17.81 -29.90 -18.34
N VAL A 1159 16.71 -30.51 -18.77
CA VAL A 1159 15.36 -30.12 -18.36
C VAL A 1159 14.83 -31.14 -17.38
N LEU A 1160 14.37 -30.68 -16.22
CA LEU A 1160 13.76 -31.47 -15.17
C LEU A 1160 12.29 -31.07 -15.08
N GLY A 1161 11.40 -32.03 -15.29
CA GLY A 1161 9.95 -31.85 -15.32
C GLY A 1161 9.20 -32.75 -14.36
N GLY A 1162 7.89 -32.57 -14.25
CA GLY A 1162 7.00 -33.36 -13.43
C GLY A 1162 5.60 -33.47 -14.02
N ASP A 1163 4.60 -33.46 -13.14
CA ASP A 1163 3.16 -33.33 -13.43
C ASP A 1163 2.65 -34.05 -14.70
N TRP A 1164 2.97 -35.34 -14.76
CA TRP A 1164 2.39 -36.29 -15.74
C TRP A 1164 1.99 -37.62 -15.10
N HIS A 1165 2.34 -37.82 -13.81
CA HIS A 1165 2.22 -39.09 -13.08
C HIS A 1165 3.00 -40.29 -13.66
N SER A 1166 3.64 -40.12 -14.81
CA SER A 1166 4.54 -41.05 -15.49
C SER A 1166 5.97 -40.50 -15.55
N THR A 1167 6.94 -41.32 -15.93
CA THR A 1167 8.32 -40.88 -16.15
C THR A 1167 8.74 -41.05 -17.60
N PHE A 1168 9.53 -40.09 -18.07
CA PHE A 1168 10.07 -40.04 -19.42
C PHE A 1168 11.56 -39.65 -19.38
N VAL A 1169 12.30 -40.15 -20.36
CA VAL A 1169 13.63 -39.64 -20.72
C VAL A 1169 13.58 -39.25 -22.19
N ASN A 1170 13.73 -37.96 -22.48
CA ASN A 1170 13.51 -37.43 -23.83
C ASN A 1170 14.72 -36.67 -24.39
N ASP A 1171 14.90 -36.80 -25.70
CA ASP A 1171 15.75 -35.92 -26.49
C ASP A 1171 14.95 -34.68 -26.92
N LEU A 1172 15.33 -33.49 -26.45
CA LEU A 1172 14.65 -32.25 -26.85
C LEU A 1172 15.26 -31.66 -28.13
N LYS A 1173 14.43 -31.36 -29.11
CA LYS A 1173 14.81 -30.85 -30.43
C LYS A 1173 14.09 -29.53 -30.74
N LEU A 1174 14.68 -28.68 -31.59
CA LEU A 1174 13.99 -27.49 -32.09
C LEU A 1174 12.82 -27.82 -33.03
N ASP A 1175 12.94 -28.95 -33.72
CA ASP A 1175 11.94 -29.50 -34.63
C ASP A 1175 11.85 -31.00 -34.36
N PHE A 1176 10.70 -31.44 -33.84
CA PHE A 1176 10.45 -32.84 -33.50
C PHE A 1176 9.99 -33.65 -34.71
N ASP A 1177 9.53 -32.99 -35.77
CA ASP A 1177 9.03 -33.65 -36.97
C ASP A 1177 10.17 -33.95 -37.97
N ALA A 1178 11.31 -33.25 -37.83
CA ALA A 1178 12.56 -33.58 -38.52
C ALA A 1178 13.32 -34.69 -37.77
N ALA A 1179 13.32 -35.90 -38.35
CA ALA A 1179 13.95 -37.08 -37.74
C ALA A 1179 15.45 -36.88 -37.41
N ASP A 1180 16.18 -36.16 -38.26
CA ASP A 1180 17.60 -35.85 -38.16
C ASP A 1180 17.92 -34.54 -37.43
N ALA A 1181 16.90 -33.82 -36.91
CA ALA A 1181 17.14 -32.60 -36.16
C ALA A 1181 18.01 -32.86 -34.92
N PRO A 1182 18.97 -31.95 -34.63
CA PRO A 1182 19.93 -32.13 -33.55
C PRO A 1182 19.24 -32.06 -32.19
N VAL A 1183 19.70 -32.91 -31.28
CA VAL A 1183 19.32 -32.84 -29.86
C VAL A 1183 19.97 -31.62 -29.23
N ILE A 1184 19.19 -30.83 -28.49
CA ILE A 1184 19.61 -29.58 -27.85
C ILE A 1184 19.78 -29.77 -26.34
N ALA A 1185 18.90 -30.55 -25.72
CA ALA A 1185 18.88 -30.81 -24.29
C ALA A 1185 18.32 -32.21 -24.00
N THR A 1186 18.63 -32.74 -22.82
CA THR A 1186 18.01 -33.97 -22.29
C THR A 1186 16.94 -33.60 -21.29
N GLU A 1187 15.77 -34.22 -21.38
CA GLU A 1187 14.69 -34.07 -20.39
C GLU A 1187 14.51 -35.33 -19.54
N PHE A 1188 14.33 -35.13 -18.24
CA PHE A 1188 13.88 -36.15 -17.28
C PHE A 1188 12.58 -35.68 -16.62
N ILE A 1189 11.51 -36.46 -16.77
CA ILE A 1189 10.24 -36.23 -16.08
C ILE A 1189 10.18 -37.13 -14.85
N ALA A 1190 9.92 -36.56 -13.68
CA ALA A 1190 9.75 -37.36 -12.48
C ALA A 1190 8.42 -38.10 -12.47
N PRO A 1191 8.41 -39.39 -12.07
CA PRO A 1191 7.16 -40.06 -11.75
C PRO A 1191 6.54 -39.43 -10.49
N ALA A 1192 5.25 -39.71 -10.26
CA ALA A 1192 4.56 -39.24 -9.06
C ALA A 1192 5.15 -39.87 -7.78
N ILE A 1193 5.14 -39.13 -6.68
CA ILE A 1193 5.45 -39.65 -5.33
C ILE A 1193 4.39 -40.66 -4.89
N SER A 1194 3.11 -40.35 -5.14
CA SER A 1194 1.98 -41.22 -4.74
C SER A 1194 0.67 -40.99 -5.50
N SER A 1195 0.53 -39.88 -6.25
CA SER A 1195 -0.67 -39.61 -7.06
C SER A 1195 -0.99 -40.78 -7.99
N GLY A 1196 -2.26 -41.18 -8.06
CA GLY A 1196 -2.71 -42.35 -8.82
C GLY A 1196 -2.48 -43.71 -8.12
N GLY A 1197 -1.94 -43.74 -6.91
CA GLY A 1197 -1.77 -44.99 -6.14
C GLY A 1197 -0.94 -46.04 -6.89
N ASP A 1198 -1.29 -47.31 -6.73
CA ASP A 1198 -0.71 -48.44 -7.47
C ASP A 1198 -1.49 -48.77 -8.77
N ASP A 1199 -2.40 -47.89 -9.20
CA ASP A 1199 -3.16 -48.08 -10.43
C ASP A 1199 -2.27 -47.92 -11.68
N THR A 1200 -2.65 -48.60 -12.76
CA THR A 1200 -1.88 -48.63 -14.02
C THR A 1200 -2.61 -48.00 -15.23
N PRO A 1201 -3.14 -46.77 -15.13
CA PRO A 1201 -3.95 -46.19 -16.20
C PRO A 1201 -3.12 -45.65 -17.38
N TYR A 1202 -1.88 -45.23 -17.16
CA TYR A 1202 -1.11 -44.44 -18.13
C TYR A 1202 -0.25 -45.31 -19.05
N GLY A 1203 0.30 -46.42 -18.56
CA GLY A 1203 1.10 -47.34 -19.37
C GLY A 1203 0.31 -47.91 -20.55
N PRO A 1204 -0.88 -48.52 -20.33
CA PRO A 1204 -1.75 -49.00 -21.40
C PRO A 1204 -2.25 -47.88 -22.33
N TYR A 1205 -2.43 -46.66 -21.80
CA TYR A 1205 -3.01 -45.55 -22.55
C TYR A 1205 -1.99 -44.85 -23.46
N TYR A 1206 -0.83 -44.44 -22.92
CA TYR A 1206 0.21 -43.72 -23.67
C TYR A 1206 1.24 -44.65 -24.33
N GLY A 1207 1.43 -45.87 -23.80
CA GLY A 1207 2.39 -46.85 -24.31
C GLY A 1207 2.32 -47.10 -25.82
N PRO A 1208 1.11 -47.26 -26.42
CA PRO A 1208 0.95 -47.42 -27.87
C PRO A 1208 1.45 -46.24 -28.72
N SER A 1209 1.53 -45.04 -28.15
CA SER A 1209 1.98 -43.82 -28.83
C SER A 1209 3.49 -43.61 -28.76
N ILE A 1210 4.20 -44.25 -27.82
CA ILE A 1210 5.64 -44.07 -27.62
C ILE A 1210 6.47 -44.41 -28.88
N PRO A 1211 6.23 -45.52 -29.61
CA PRO A 1211 6.98 -45.82 -30.84
C PRO A 1211 6.84 -44.76 -31.95
N GLN A 1212 5.78 -43.95 -31.90
CA GLN A 1212 5.52 -42.87 -32.86
C GLN A 1212 6.31 -41.58 -32.53
N ASN A 1213 6.97 -41.54 -31.37
CA ASN A 1213 7.72 -40.39 -30.85
C ASN A 1213 9.17 -40.82 -30.59
N PRO A 1214 10.02 -40.94 -31.63
CA PRO A 1214 11.34 -41.59 -31.53
C PRO A 1214 12.36 -40.84 -30.67
N HIS A 1215 12.06 -39.60 -30.28
CA HIS A 1215 12.85 -38.83 -29.31
C HIS A 1215 12.59 -39.22 -27.85
N ILE A 1216 11.53 -39.98 -27.56
CA ILE A 1216 11.29 -40.59 -26.24
C ILE A 1216 12.15 -41.84 -26.14
N ARG A 1217 13.16 -41.81 -25.27
CA ARG A 1217 14.15 -42.89 -25.09
C ARG A 1217 13.76 -43.89 -24.02
N TYR A 1218 12.96 -43.46 -23.05
CA TYR A 1218 12.43 -44.29 -21.99
C TYR A 1218 11.08 -43.75 -21.55
N PHE A 1219 10.16 -44.67 -21.24
CA PHE A 1219 8.84 -44.36 -20.69
C PHE A 1219 8.44 -45.45 -19.69
N ASP A 1220 7.93 -45.02 -18.54
CA ASP A 1220 7.16 -45.87 -17.63
C ASP A 1220 5.94 -45.09 -17.16
N GLY A 1221 4.75 -45.66 -17.38
CA GLY A 1221 3.49 -44.95 -17.19
C GLY A 1221 3.05 -44.84 -15.73
N ASP A 1222 3.37 -45.83 -14.91
CA ASP A 1222 2.49 -46.15 -13.78
C ASP A 1222 3.19 -46.29 -12.43
N ARG A 1223 4.51 -46.47 -12.39
CA ARG A 1223 5.21 -46.67 -11.12
C ARG A 1223 5.52 -45.34 -10.43
N ARG A 1224 5.48 -45.33 -9.10
CA ARG A 1224 5.76 -44.16 -8.25
C ARG A 1224 7.20 -44.14 -7.78
N GLY A 1225 7.83 -42.97 -7.77
CA GLY A 1225 9.27 -42.90 -7.59
C GLY A 1225 9.85 -41.50 -7.57
N TRP A 1226 11.16 -41.43 -7.82
CA TRP A 1226 11.90 -40.18 -7.92
C TRP A 1226 13.19 -40.39 -8.74
N TRP A 1227 13.80 -39.28 -9.17
CA TRP A 1227 15.12 -39.29 -9.82
C TRP A 1227 16.20 -38.79 -8.87
N LYS A 1228 17.28 -39.57 -8.75
CA LYS A 1228 18.54 -39.12 -8.18
C LYS A 1228 19.49 -38.73 -9.30
N LEU A 1229 19.84 -37.44 -9.40
CA LEU A 1229 20.76 -36.94 -10.41
C LEU A 1229 22.09 -36.56 -9.76
N GLN A 1230 23.19 -37.09 -10.29
CA GLN A 1230 24.54 -36.73 -9.91
C GLN A 1230 25.22 -36.02 -11.07
N LEU A 1231 25.36 -34.70 -10.96
CA LEU A 1231 26.03 -33.86 -11.95
C LEU A 1231 27.49 -33.73 -11.53
N ASN A 1232 28.42 -34.12 -12.39
CA ASN A 1232 29.83 -33.81 -12.26
C ASN A 1232 30.29 -33.04 -13.51
N ARG A 1233 31.56 -32.68 -13.61
CA ARG A 1233 32.03 -31.87 -14.76
C ARG A 1233 31.97 -32.59 -16.11
N GLN A 1234 31.85 -33.90 -16.17
CA GLN A 1234 31.80 -34.66 -17.43
C GLN A 1234 30.43 -35.25 -17.72
N THR A 1235 29.70 -35.68 -16.69
CA THR A 1235 28.45 -36.42 -16.86
C THR A 1235 27.36 -35.94 -15.91
N VAL A 1236 26.12 -36.17 -16.32
CA VAL A 1236 24.96 -36.26 -15.44
C VAL A 1236 24.56 -37.73 -15.37
N ASP A 1237 24.73 -38.35 -14.21
CA ASP A 1237 24.31 -39.72 -13.94
C ASP A 1237 22.93 -39.67 -13.26
N ALA A 1238 21.89 -40.17 -13.92
CA ALA A 1238 20.52 -40.15 -13.45
C ALA A 1238 20.05 -41.58 -13.09
N GLU A 1239 19.68 -41.78 -11.83
CA GLU A 1239 19.09 -43.04 -11.34
C GLU A 1239 17.59 -42.85 -11.09
N LEU A 1240 16.78 -43.64 -11.79
CA LEU A 1240 15.35 -43.73 -11.54
C LEU A 1240 15.10 -44.73 -10.43
N ARG A 1241 14.41 -44.31 -9.37
CA ARG A 1241 14.12 -45.14 -8.21
C ARG A 1241 12.61 -45.27 -8.03
N PHE A 1242 12.11 -46.50 -7.97
CA PHE A 1242 10.69 -46.79 -7.80
C PHE A 1242 10.40 -47.47 -6.47
N ALA A 1243 9.26 -47.12 -5.88
CA ALA A 1243 8.68 -47.85 -4.77
C ALA A 1243 7.97 -49.11 -5.28
N ASP A 1244 8.04 -50.20 -4.52
CA ASP A 1244 7.30 -51.44 -4.82
C ASP A 1244 5.78 -51.23 -4.72
N SER A 1245 5.33 -50.30 -3.87
CA SER A 1245 3.93 -49.91 -3.67
C SER A 1245 3.88 -48.61 -2.87
N VAL A 1246 2.90 -47.75 -3.10
CA VAL A 1246 2.63 -46.58 -2.24
C VAL A 1246 1.45 -46.81 -1.28
N LEU A 1247 0.78 -47.95 -1.38
CA LEU A 1247 -0.28 -48.35 -0.44
C LEU A 1247 0.26 -48.87 0.88
N ARG A 1248 1.56 -49.14 0.96
CA ARG A 1248 2.26 -49.54 2.18
C ARG A 1248 3.33 -48.52 2.54
N ARG A 1249 3.36 -48.13 3.81
CA ARG A 1249 4.31 -47.12 4.31
C ARG A 1249 5.77 -47.60 4.31
N ASP A 1250 5.99 -48.89 4.54
CA ASP A 1250 7.30 -49.53 4.64
C ASP A 1250 7.80 -50.14 3.32
N ALA A 1251 7.18 -49.77 2.19
CA ALA A 1251 7.57 -50.29 0.88
C ALA A 1251 9.02 -49.97 0.53
N GLU A 1252 9.70 -50.93 -0.08
CA GLU A 1252 11.07 -50.77 -0.52
C GLU A 1252 11.15 -49.88 -1.77
N VAL A 1253 12.20 -49.08 -1.88
CA VAL A 1253 12.49 -48.24 -3.04
C VAL A 1253 13.80 -48.69 -3.68
N ARG A 1254 13.77 -49.07 -4.96
CA ARG A 1254 14.89 -49.67 -5.69
C ARG A 1254 15.21 -48.91 -6.97
N THR A 1255 16.49 -48.91 -7.37
CA THR A 1255 16.90 -48.37 -8.67
C THR A 1255 16.35 -49.26 -9.80
N ALA A 1256 15.56 -48.67 -10.68
CA ALA A 1256 14.88 -49.35 -11.78
C ALA A 1256 15.56 -49.14 -13.13
N ALA A 1257 16.17 -47.98 -13.34
CA ALA A 1257 16.90 -47.64 -14.55
C ALA A 1257 18.01 -46.63 -14.25
N ARG A 1258 19.05 -46.62 -15.09
CA ARG A 1258 20.18 -45.69 -15.01
C ARG A 1258 20.45 -45.10 -16.37
N PHE A 1259 20.73 -43.80 -16.39
CA PHE A 1259 21.03 -43.05 -17.59
C PHE A 1259 22.22 -42.13 -17.37
N GLN A 1260 22.98 -41.88 -18.42
CA GLN A 1260 24.09 -40.94 -18.41
C GLN A 1260 23.95 -39.93 -19.55
N VAL A 1261 24.19 -38.65 -19.26
CA VAL A 1261 24.32 -37.58 -20.25
C VAL A 1261 25.75 -37.05 -20.20
N SER A 1262 26.44 -37.02 -21.34
CA SER A 1262 27.81 -36.48 -21.43
C SER A 1262 27.80 -34.99 -21.74
N HIS A 1263 28.67 -34.22 -21.10
CA HIS A 1263 28.79 -32.78 -21.35
C HIS A 1263 29.15 -32.51 -22.82
N GLY A 1264 28.41 -31.60 -23.47
CA GLY A 1264 28.57 -31.26 -24.87
C GLY A 1264 27.93 -32.27 -25.84
N ARG A 1265 27.29 -33.33 -25.33
CA ARG A 1265 26.57 -34.35 -26.10
C ARG A 1265 25.20 -34.59 -25.45
N PRO A 1266 24.20 -33.74 -25.75
CA PRO A 1266 22.86 -33.90 -25.21
C PRO A 1266 22.22 -35.18 -25.75
N GLY A 1267 21.31 -35.76 -24.96
CA GLY A 1267 20.74 -37.09 -25.15
C GLY A 1267 21.25 -38.08 -24.10
N ALA A 1268 20.33 -38.82 -23.47
CA ALA A 1268 20.64 -39.78 -22.43
C ALA A 1268 20.95 -41.17 -23.02
N VAL A 1269 22.00 -41.83 -22.51
CA VAL A 1269 22.30 -43.23 -22.82
C VAL A 1269 22.03 -44.11 -21.59
N PRO A 1270 21.37 -45.27 -21.75
CA PRO A 1270 21.27 -46.27 -20.68
C PRO A 1270 22.67 -46.79 -20.28
N VAL A 1271 22.90 -47.03 -18.98
CA VAL A 1271 24.20 -47.52 -18.45
C VAL A 1271 24.05 -48.68 -17.47
#